data_AF-A0ABD3G7V4-F1
#
_entry.id   AF-A0ABD3G7V4-F1
#
_cell.length_a   1.000
_cell.length_b   1.000
_cell.length_c   1.000
_cell.angle_alpha   90.00
_cell.angle_beta   90.00
_cell.angle_gamma   90.00
#
_symmetry.space_group_name_H-M   'P 1'
#
loop_
_entity.id
_entity.type
_entity.pdbx_description
1 polymer ?
#
loop_
_entity_poly.entity_id
_entity_poly.type
_entity_poly.pdbx_seq_one_letter_code
_entity_poly.pdbx_strand_id
1 'polypeptide(L)'
;MPDEQILMSSSGEVLYSPSKNDMTTIAVLPDSRPRFFLFSSSDSTSKTPDMASDWRQICTKSTFGNAAVVQPAFRKTAASGDDPLATLICEPCARTCTTGFQIVNPMEWNSSKLLTSRFISDVAVVVGNVDVAAPSGFTKLPVDLNYSASGDYVYLCVKRGGPRAVAHLHILVDQFGGDDSSKVDPSTSGRNPENVINVNCNSGGGGADGLETSIRIGYDSMQLKGNMEDLNTLAISDIAVVVGDGPAPSPEFIKIAKDLNEGAPGTQQIFLYYKLAFVGGFVCNSGREHSEFGECLFATRFLNGMHSALDFDEKRLSIGQTTLAAERKRGDAAVMETHYRRHQPGMLQRLQSGLQRAQSYENKQMQEEALRRIPVEKLHERARANPSPMPLYQDELLKQLLHWFKREFFSWMNQPHCSKCNHEKTRSVRTEGANTPEEIAGHASRVEVYQCPSCRSFTRFPRYNDPVKLLDTRTGRCGEWANCFTLCCRAMGFEARYVLDVTDHVWTEVYSEHFKRWLHCDSCEDQLDSPLTYEVGWGKKLSYIFSFAHDEVVDTARRYTQNWDEMRVRRQDVSEAWLQSTINEINRGLRERQTPERVAILTARAQNERDELLRGRTVQTSEVKGRVSGSAEWKSQRNEDGKEQDGIVSPANTSLATNKTTPVSAAEILQRICANLVAGCQSPGCSNPYCFTGRTGLNFPEESSDMNERAAQAIQVVAALSSNGFPSDLLALLECSKRPTELRNFLWKYQPLLYLPLQDLPSRGDSVTLIDISGHNHHITSFQHCALRKPFWIADPGRIVDAGGEADEDAAFGMQLIGGKLLSIPGQSILNTARFVLSFLVRIDEDKVFTSHNSSAASVLSVRFGVPGSAGLIEFCVYWDDSKRQFFFELGPQNNTPATTPTPASFLHLGQYAHVAIAHSEDAVSAHINGTEIVVVGREYQTSDQDIVIEGLASGFATVISHVAVIPTKSPDLVNAFCADMTKKFVSAPPLKAFGPNGEQQGSRCSEAAAGAQSGFRVARVLMWGGQFLDGIQFVYEKASATDDSECAVFGKLVGNINAKRQAAQPTVSLELLPDEIISRVTGRKGAWTDSITLHTNFGRKVTCGGNGGGDFTVPTPAGSEIRSISCQVGDHLTDICAFVHESLSLKAVEDKTMQDLQEVLPKESSSRQKAVSAALRYVDNIARQPEELKFQRIRASNKFFVSTVGALGTEAAKSFMLWCGFKEISEEGEQFFTFQPSQLQGKPSSQRLAAEAHKRIHFLRNVGSL
;
A
#
# COMPACT_ATOMS: atom_id res chain seq x y z
N MET A 1 -49.31 -2.41 -30.09
CA MET A 1 -48.43 -2.14 -31.25
C MET A 1 -49.13 -2.64 -32.50
N PRO A 2 -48.73 -2.23 -33.72
CA PRO A 2 -48.93 -3.07 -34.91
C PRO A 2 -48.35 -4.47 -34.67
N ASP A 3 -48.88 -5.48 -35.35
CA ASP A 3 -48.53 -6.90 -35.14
C ASP A 3 -47.10 -7.27 -35.60
N GLU A 4 -46.33 -6.28 -36.06
CA GLU A 4 -44.99 -6.42 -36.64
C GLU A 4 -43.90 -5.70 -35.80
N GLN A 5 -44.05 -5.61 -34.47
CA GLN A 5 -43.12 -4.89 -33.59
C GLN A 5 -42.78 -5.63 -32.30
N ILE A 6 -41.51 -5.54 -31.90
CA ILE A 6 -40.93 -6.12 -30.67
C ILE A 6 -40.46 -4.99 -29.75
N LEU A 7 -40.87 -5.03 -28.47
CA LEU A 7 -40.42 -4.07 -27.45
C LEU A 7 -39.42 -4.74 -26.50
N MET A 8 -38.23 -4.15 -26.37
CA MET A 8 -37.13 -4.71 -25.59
C MET A 8 -36.61 -3.70 -24.54
N SER A 9 -36.18 -4.20 -23.38
CA SER A 9 -35.59 -3.38 -22.32
C SER A 9 -34.11 -3.07 -22.58
N SER A 10 -33.56 -2.11 -21.83
CA SER A 10 -32.11 -1.84 -21.77
C SER A 10 -31.27 -2.98 -21.19
N SER A 11 -31.87 -4.02 -20.63
CA SER A 11 -31.19 -5.26 -20.22
C SER A 11 -31.32 -6.40 -21.25
N GLY A 12 -31.91 -6.14 -22.43
CA GLY A 12 -32.09 -7.12 -23.50
C GLY A 12 -33.32 -8.03 -23.33
N GLU A 13 -34.22 -7.71 -22.40
CA GLU A 13 -35.43 -8.51 -22.15
C GLU A 13 -36.55 -8.14 -23.13
N VAL A 14 -37.12 -9.12 -23.83
CA VAL A 14 -38.25 -8.92 -24.74
C VAL A 14 -39.57 -8.89 -23.96
N LEU A 15 -40.09 -7.68 -23.79
CA LEU A 15 -41.29 -7.37 -23.00
C LEU A 15 -42.58 -7.49 -23.82
N TYR A 16 -42.51 -7.29 -25.13
CA TYR A 16 -43.62 -7.55 -26.06
C TYR A 16 -43.11 -8.22 -27.33
N SER A 17 -43.80 -9.29 -27.74
CA SER A 17 -43.60 -10.02 -28.99
C SER A 17 -44.97 -10.56 -29.45
N PRO A 18 -45.32 -10.53 -30.75
CA PRO A 18 -46.57 -11.07 -31.28
C PRO A 18 -46.81 -12.56 -30.95
N SER A 19 -45.76 -13.31 -30.61
CA SER A 19 -45.80 -14.74 -30.30
C SER A 19 -46.18 -15.10 -28.84
N LYS A 20 -46.32 -14.12 -27.94
CA LYS A 20 -46.78 -14.34 -26.55
C LYS A 20 -48.27 -13.99 -26.41
N ASN A 21 -49.13 -14.99 -26.24
CA ASN A 21 -50.59 -14.80 -26.14
C ASN A 21 -51.10 -14.19 -24.83
N ASP A 22 -50.26 -14.06 -23.79
CA ASP A 22 -50.67 -13.49 -22.49
C ASP A 22 -50.33 -12.00 -22.39
N MET A 23 -51.28 -11.14 -22.76
CA MET A 23 -51.23 -9.71 -22.40
C MET A 23 -51.48 -9.53 -20.90
N THR A 24 -50.40 -9.57 -20.11
CA THR A 24 -50.40 -9.12 -18.71
C THR A 24 -49.83 -7.70 -18.62
N THR A 25 -50.50 -6.84 -17.86
CA THR A 25 -50.10 -5.43 -17.68
C THR A 25 -48.80 -5.36 -16.89
N ILE A 26 -47.66 -5.13 -17.56
CA ILE A 26 -46.35 -5.08 -16.90
C ILE A 26 -46.25 -3.83 -16.01
N ALA A 27 -46.33 -4.03 -14.70
CA ALA A 27 -46.17 -2.98 -13.70
C ALA A 27 -44.68 -2.68 -13.46
N VAL A 28 -44.18 -1.62 -14.07
CA VAL A 28 -42.81 -1.11 -13.83
C VAL A 28 -42.77 -0.33 -12.51
N LEU A 29 -41.82 -0.63 -11.63
CA LEU A 29 -41.62 0.09 -10.37
C LEU A 29 -41.12 1.53 -10.61
N PRO A 30 -41.63 2.56 -9.88
CA PRO A 30 -41.33 3.97 -10.17
C PRO A 30 -39.86 4.38 -10.04
N ASP A 31 -39.10 3.71 -9.17
CA ASP A 31 -37.76 4.14 -8.75
C ASP A 31 -36.64 3.72 -9.73
N SER A 32 -36.99 2.95 -10.78
CA SER A 32 -36.16 2.78 -11.96
C SER A 32 -36.91 3.34 -13.17
N ARG A 33 -36.23 4.10 -14.02
CA ARG A 33 -36.76 4.49 -15.34
C ARG A 33 -36.13 3.57 -16.40
N PRO A 34 -36.61 2.32 -16.58
CA PRO A 34 -36.07 1.45 -17.62
C PRO A 34 -36.24 2.09 -18.99
N ARG A 35 -35.22 1.94 -19.82
CA ARG A 35 -35.21 2.46 -21.18
C ARG A 35 -35.73 1.36 -22.10
N PHE A 36 -36.70 1.69 -22.96
CA PHE A 36 -37.31 0.74 -23.88
C PHE A 36 -36.98 1.07 -25.33
N PHE A 37 -36.69 0.04 -26.11
CA PHE A 37 -36.31 0.08 -27.50
C PHE A 37 -37.34 -0.67 -28.34
N LEU A 38 -37.72 -0.10 -29.49
CA LEU A 38 -38.74 -0.63 -30.38
C LEU A 38 -38.11 -1.10 -31.69
N PHE A 39 -38.29 -2.38 -32.00
CA PHE A 39 -37.76 -3.03 -33.20
C PHE A 39 -38.92 -3.49 -34.09
N SER A 40 -38.68 -3.60 -35.40
CA SER A 40 -39.60 -4.28 -36.31
C SER A 40 -39.41 -5.79 -36.22
N SER A 41 -40.49 -6.55 -36.42
CA SER A 41 -40.50 -8.01 -36.42
C SER A 41 -40.70 -8.63 -37.81
N SER A 42 -40.56 -7.85 -38.88
CA SER A 42 -40.68 -8.34 -40.25
C SER A 42 -39.50 -9.27 -40.61
N ASP A 43 -39.85 -10.50 -40.99
CA ASP A 43 -39.00 -11.59 -41.47
C ASP A 43 -37.96 -12.19 -40.51
N SER A 44 -38.41 -13.26 -39.84
CA SER A 44 -37.74 -14.07 -38.83
C SER A 44 -36.60 -14.97 -39.34
N THR A 45 -35.62 -14.41 -40.08
CA THR A 45 -34.46 -15.17 -40.58
C THR A 45 -33.08 -14.61 -40.21
N SER A 46 -32.97 -13.35 -39.76
CA SER A 46 -31.75 -12.82 -39.13
C SER A 46 -31.79 -13.01 -37.61
N LYS A 47 -30.62 -13.20 -36.97
CA LYS A 47 -30.51 -13.33 -35.48
C LYS A 47 -30.61 -11.97 -34.75
N THR A 48 -30.88 -10.88 -35.46
CA THR A 48 -30.72 -9.49 -34.99
C THR A 48 -31.84 -8.62 -35.58
N PRO A 49 -32.77 -8.11 -34.76
CA PRO A 49 -33.93 -7.37 -35.26
C PRO A 49 -33.60 -5.91 -35.62
N ASP A 50 -34.19 -5.41 -36.71
CA ASP A 50 -33.96 -4.06 -37.23
C ASP A 50 -34.80 -2.98 -36.53
N MET A 51 -34.27 -1.75 -36.51
CA MET A 51 -34.87 -0.60 -35.83
C MET A 51 -35.95 0.06 -36.71
N ALA A 52 -37.20 0.12 -36.22
CA ALA A 52 -38.36 0.55 -37.02
C ALA A 52 -38.25 2.00 -37.53
N SER A 53 -38.39 2.22 -38.84
CA SER A 53 -37.96 3.44 -39.54
C SER A 53 -38.64 4.76 -39.12
N ASP A 54 -39.77 4.71 -38.41
CA ASP A 54 -40.57 5.85 -37.96
C ASP A 54 -40.20 6.39 -36.56
N TRP A 55 -39.37 5.67 -35.79
CA TRP A 55 -39.09 5.93 -34.37
C TRP A 55 -38.62 7.37 -34.04
N ARG A 56 -37.93 8.03 -34.98
CA ARG A 56 -37.42 9.41 -34.83
C ARG A 56 -38.49 10.50 -34.96
N GLN A 57 -39.70 10.17 -35.45
CA GLN A 57 -40.77 11.15 -35.72
C GLN A 57 -41.81 11.26 -34.59
N ILE A 58 -41.73 10.39 -33.57
CA ILE A 58 -42.68 10.35 -32.45
C ILE A 58 -42.38 11.49 -31.46
N CYS A 59 -43.42 12.14 -30.91
CA CYS A 59 -43.27 13.20 -29.91
C CYS A 59 -43.01 12.60 -28.51
N THR A 60 -42.12 13.19 -27.70
CA THR A 60 -41.84 12.74 -26.31
C THR A 60 -43.02 12.82 -25.35
N LYS A 61 -44.16 13.42 -25.74
CA LYS A 61 -45.41 13.36 -24.96
C LYS A 61 -46.24 12.09 -25.22
N SER A 62 -45.87 11.27 -26.20
CA SER A 62 -46.46 9.94 -26.40
C SER A 62 -45.83 8.96 -25.40
N THR A 63 -46.59 8.59 -24.36
CA THR A 63 -46.16 7.60 -23.37
C THR A 63 -46.82 6.25 -23.61
N PHE A 64 -46.09 5.16 -23.34
CA PHE A 64 -46.70 3.84 -23.14
C PHE A 64 -46.97 3.68 -21.64
N GLY A 65 -48.19 4.04 -21.23
CA GLY A 65 -48.53 4.17 -19.81
C GLY A 65 -47.71 5.26 -19.13
N ASN A 66 -47.01 4.92 -18.04
CA ASN A 66 -46.15 5.83 -17.29
C ASN A 66 -44.67 5.76 -17.70
N ALA A 67 -44.31 4.98 -18.73
CA ALA A 67 -42.93 4.80 -19.18
C ALA A 67 -42.55 5.78 -20.29
N ALA A 68 -41.33 6.32 -20.21
CA ALA A 68 -40.75 7.20 -21.22
C ALA A 68 -39.97 6.40 -22.26
N VAL A 69 -40.32 6.56 -23.54
CA VAL A 69 -39.55 6.02 -24.66
C VAL A 69 -38.28 6.87 -24.84
N VAL A 70 -37.12 6.22 -25.04
CA VAL A 70 -35.86 6.95 -25.16
C VAL A 70 -35.66 7.45 -26.58
N GLN A 71 -35.56 8.77 -26.70
CA GLN A 71 -35.12 9.47 -27.91
C GLN A 71 -33.93 10.38 -27.57
N PRO A 72 -33.11 10.78 -28.56
CA PRO A 72 -32.12 11.84 -28.39
C PRO A 72 -32.76 13.11 -27.81
N ALA A 73 -32.15 13.68 -26.78
CA ALA A 73 -32.64 14.88 -26.10
C ALA A 73 -31.89 16.13 -26.59
N PHE A 74 -32.63 17.21 -26.82
CA PHE A 74 -32.12 18.47 -27.33
C PHE A 74 -32.42 19.61 -26.35
N ARG A 75 -31.47 20.50 -26.07
CA ARG A 75 -31.71 21.75 -25.32
C ARG A 75 -32.13 22.86 -26.28
N LYS A 76 -33.04 23.74 -25.85
CA LYS A 76 -33.34 25.00 -26.56
C LYS A 76 -32.23 26.03 -26.33
N THR A 77 -31.75 26.72 -27.37
CA THR A 77 -30.83 27.85 -27.22
C THR A 77 -31.60 29.17 -27.28
N ALA A 78 -32.02 29.67 -26.12
CA ALA A 78 -32.60 31.01 -25.97
C ALA A 78 -31.53 32.02 -25.50
N ALA A 79 -31.66 33.29 -25.88
CA ALA A 79 -30.67 34.34 -25.62
C ALA A 79 -30.72 34.97 -24.22
N SER A 80 -31.57 34.45 -23.32
CA SER A 80 -31.74 34.90 -21.93
C SER A 80 -31.49 33.72 -20.98
N GLY A 81 -30.52 33.87 -20.07
CA GLY A 81 -29.93 32.76 -19.33
C GLY A 81 -30.71 32.28 -18.12
N ASP A 82 -31.71 31.42 -18.35
CA ASP A 82 -32.26 30.51 -17.34
C ASP A 82 -31.51 29.16 -17.31
N ASP A 83 -31.73 28.36 -16.26
CA ASP A 83 -31.05 27.09 -15.99
C ASP A 83 -31.03 26.12 -17.20
N PRO A 84 -29.84 25.68 -17.67
CA PRO A 84 -29.70 24.82 -18.85
C PRO A 84 -30.33 23.42 -18.71
N LEU A 85 -30.74 22.98 -17.50
CA LEU A 85 -31.43 21.71 -17.29
C LEU A 85 -32.96 21.81 -17.44
N ALA A 86 -33.54 23.02 -17.48
CA ALA A 86 -34.99 23.21 -17.41
C ALA A 86 -35.76 23.11 -18.75
N THR A 87 -35.09 23.11 -19.91
CA THR A 87 -35.75 23.11 -21.25
C THR A 87 -35.19 22.07 -22.22
N LEU A 88 -35.38 20.80 -21.87
CA LEU A 88 -35.16 19.65 -22.75
C LEU A 88 -36.40 19.38 -23.64
N ILE A 89 -36.19 19.16 -24.93
CA ILE A 89 -37.22 18.91 -25.96
C ILE A 89 -36.80 17.79 -26.92
N CYS A 90 -37.77 17.14 -27.56
CA CYS A 90 -37.52 16.17 -28.63
C CYS A 90 -37.25 16.85 -29.97
N GLU A 91 -36.68 16.10 -30.92
CA GLU A 91 -36.28 16.61 -32.24
C GLU A 91 -37.45 17.27 -33.01
N PRO A 92 -38.67 16.69 -33.09
CA PRO A 92 -39.77 17.33 -33.80
C PRO A 92 -40.17 18.68 -33.18
N CYS A 93 -40.23 18.77 -31.85
CA CYS A 93 -40.53 20.03 -31.14
C CYS A 93 -39.38 21.06 -31.23
N ALA A 94 -38.13 20.59 -31.29
CA ALA A 94 -36.97 21.46 -31.52
C ALA A 94 -37.03 22.09 -32.92
N ARG A 95 -37.39 21.30 -33.94
CA ARG A 95 -37.51 21.73 -35.34
C ARG A 95 -38.75 22.60 -35.64
N THR A 96 -39.83 22.48 -34.88
CA THR A 96 -41.09 23.24 -35.14
C THR A 96 -41.32 24.45 -34.24
N CYS A 97 -40.84 24.45 -32.99
CA CYS A 97 -41.19 25.46 -31.98
C CYS A 97 -40.01 26.33 -31.50
N THR A 98 -38.83 26.21 -32.13
CA THR A 98 -37.61 26.92 -31.71
C THR A 98 -36.73 27.32 -32.89
N THR A 99 -35.93 28.38 -32.74
CA THR A 99 -34.98 28.87 -33.75
C THR A 99 -33.54 28.37 -33.55
N GLY A 100 -33.30 27.45 -32.60
CA GLY A 100 -31.97 26.87 -32.34
C GLY A 100 -31.95 25.87 -31.17
N PHE A 101 -31.13 24.81 -31.30
CA PHE A 101 -31.04 23.70 -30.34
C PHE A 101 -29.68 22.95 -30.37
N GLN A 102 -29.38 22.13 -29.35
CA GLN A 102 -28.12 21.37 -29.21
C GLN A 102 -28.30 20.00 -28.49
N ILE A 103 -27.47 18.99 -28.80
CA ILE A 103 -27.48 17.61 -28.24
C ILE A 103 -26.68 17.47 -26.92
N VAL A 104 -26.97 16.43 -26.11
CA VAL A 104 -26.34 16.10 -24.80
C VAL A 104 -25.68 14.69 -24.79
N ASN A 105 -24.60 14.46 -24.04
CA ASN A 105 -23.74 13.24 -24.05
C ASN A 105 -23.80 12.43 -22.71
N PRO A 106 -23.67 11.08 -22.67
CA PRO A 106 -23.86 10.25 -21.45
C PRO A 106 -22.63 9.78 -20.61
N MET A 107 -21.37 10.21 -20.80
CA MET A 107 -20.16 9.53 -20.22
C MET A 107 -19.23 10.39 -19.30
N GLU A 108 -19.43 10.42 -17.96
CA GLU A 108 -18.62 11.28 -17.04
C GLU A 108 -18.14 10.63 -15.66
N TRP A 109 -17.44 9.44 -15.59
CA TRP A 109 -16.94 8.69 -14.34
C TRP A 109 -15.60 7.82 -14.49
N ASN A 110 -14.86 7.28 -13.43
CA ASN A 110 -13.50 6.54 -13.52
C ASN A 110 -12.89 5.67 -12.29
N SER A 111 -11.74 4.89 -12.45
CA SER A 111 -11.10 3.59 -11.85
C SER A 111 -10.18 3.39 -10.53
N SER A 112 -10.00 2.19 -9.84
CA SER A 112 -9.03 1.97 -8.65
C SER A 112 -8.61 0.51 -8.14
N LYS A 113 -7.39 0.32 -7.50
CA LYS A 113 -6.83 -0.84 -6.65
C LYS A 113 -6.35 -0.46 -5.23
N LEU A 114 -6.54 0.80 -4.81
CA LEU A 114 -5.97 1.45 -3.61
C LEU A 114 -6.57 0.98 -2.26
N LEU A 115 -7.07 -0.25 -2.17
CA LEU A 115 -7.98 -0.73 -1.12
C LEU A 115 -7.30 -1.52 -0.01
N THR A 116 -6.37 -2.43 -0.32
CA THR A 116 -5.80 -3.37 0.68
C THR A 116 -4.70 -2.78 1.55
N SER A 117 -3.96 -1.78 1.06
CA SER A 117 -2.99 -1.00 1.85
C SER A 117 -3.64 -0.11 2.91
N ARG A 118 -4.97 0.06 2.83
CA ARG A 118 -5.73 0.85 3.80
C ARG A 118 -5.76 0.20 5.18
N PHE A 119 -5.45 -1.09 5.37
CA PHE A 119 -5.78 -1.82 6.60
C PHE A 119 -4.57 -2.21 7.47
N ILE A 120 -4.77 -2.15 8.79
CA ILE A 120 -3.84 -2.58 9.83
C ILE A 120 -4.02 -4.08 10.03
N SER A 121 -2.93 -4.83 10.01
CA SER A 121 -2.90 -6.29 10.04
C SER A 121 -2.45 -6.90 11.36
N ASP A 122 -1.77 -6.14 12.22
CA ASP A 122 -1.20 -6.65 13.48
C ASP A 122 -0.84 -5.51 14.45
N VAL A 123 -0.75 -5.80 15.76
CA VAL A 123 -0.39 -4.83 16.82
C VAL A 123 0.55 -5.45 17.87
N ALA A 124 1.59 -4.73 18.28
CA ALA A 124 2.55 -5.15 19.31
C ALA A 124 2.86 -4.00 20.30
N VAL A 125 3.38 -4.32 21.49
CA VAL A 125 3.85 -3.33 22.47
C VAL A 125 5.31 -3.62 22.84
N VAL A 126 6.13 -2.57 22.98
CA VAL A 126 7.51 -2.67 23.47
C VAL A 126 7.73 -1.78 24.69
N VAL A 127 8.60 -2.22 25.61
CA VAL A 127 8.88 -1.56 26.91
C VAL A 127 10.37 -1.42 27.14
N GLY A 128 10.81 -0.29 27.72
CA GLY A 128 12.17 -0.13 28.24
C GLY A 128 12.55 1.31 28.56
N ASN A 129 13.78 1.49 29.05
CA ASN A 129 14.21 2.69 29.79
C ASN A 129 14.22 4.00 28.98
N VAL A 130 14.45 3.94 27.66
CA VAL A 130 14.29 5.04 26.66
C VAL A 130 14.44 4.42 25.25
N ASP A 131 13.66 4.95 24.30
CA ASP A 131 13.77 4.76 22.84
C ASP A 131 13.95 3.32 22.31
N VAL A 132 13.11 2.39 22.79
CA VAL A 132 13.07 1.01 22.32
C VAL A 132 12.68 0.94 20.84
N ALA A 133 13.39 0.11 20.06
CA ALA A 133 13.13 -0.10 18.64
C ALA A 133 11.85 -0.94 18.42
N ALA A 134 11.15 -0.67 17.31
CA ALA A 134 9.97 -1.45 16.93
C ALA A 134 10.33 -2.93 16.65
N PRO A 135 9.45 -3.90 16.98
CA PRO A 135 9.61 -5.27 16.53
C PRO A 135 9.61 -5.33 15.00
N SER A 136 10.43 -6.20 14.41
CA SER A 136 10.67 -6.21 12.97
C SER A 136 9.37 -6.32 12.16
N GLY A 137 9.17 -5.37 11.25
CA GLY A 137 7.97 -5.28 10.41
C GLY A 137 6.76 -4.57 11.04
N PHE A 138 6.89 -3.97 12.23
CA PHE A 138 5.88 -3.06 12.80
C PHE A 138 6.39 -1.61 12.76
N THR A 139 5.46 -0.66 12.67
CA THR A 139 5.74 0.78 12.76
C THR A 139 5.44 1.23 14.19
N LYS A 140 6.46 1.68 14.93
CA LYS A 140 6.29 2.30 16.26
C LYS A 140 5.46 3.58 16.12
N LEU A 141 4.35 3.69 16.84
CA LEU A 141 3.63 4.95 16.96
C LEU A 141 4.43 5.88 17.89
N PRO A 142 4.54 7.18 17.58
CA PRO A 142 5.53 8.07 18.21
C PRO A 142 5.18 8.51 19.65
N VAL A 143 4.08 8.00 20.22
CA VAL A 143 3.55 8.40 21.52
C VAL A 143 3.78 7.28 22.54
N ASP A 144 4.33 7.64 23.69
CA ASP A 144 4.51 6.77 24.85
C ASP A 144 3.17 6.57 25.59
N LEU A 145 2.82 5.32 25.88
CA LEU A 145 1.59 4.94 26.60
C LEU A 145 1.72 5.15 28.12
N ASN A 146 2.93 5.31 28.64
CA ASN A 146 3.20 5.67 30.04
C ASN A 146 3.46 7.18 30.20
N TYR A 147 3.15 8.00 29.19
CA TYR A 147 3.54 9.42 29.20
C TYR A 147 3.03 10.14 30.45
N SER A 148 3.94 10.82 31.16
CA SER A 148 3.78 11.48 32.47
C SER A 148 3.57 10.58 33.71
N ALA A 149 3.52 9.26 33.57
CA ALA A 149 3.61 8.32 34.68
C ALA A 149 5.07 8.01 35.08
N SER A 150 5.29 7.49 36.29
CA SER A 150 6.54 6.81 36.64
C SER A 150 6.58 5.43 35.98
N GLY A 151 7.75 4.95 35.54
CA GLY A 151 7.92 3.62 34.93
C GLY A 151 8.90 3.62 33.76
N ASP A 152 8.96 2.50 33.04
CA ASP A 152 9.63 2.39 31.74
C ASP A 152 8.75 2.97 30.61
N TYR A 153 9.34 3.42 29.50
CA TYR A 153 8.60 3.88 28.33
C TYR A 153 7.93 2.71 27.62
N VAL A 154 6.69 2.90 27.16
CA VAL A 154 5.85 1.85 26.54
C VAL A 154 5.32 2.36 25.20
N TYR A 155 5.59 1.65 24.09
CA TYR A 155 5.15 2.08 22.76
C TYR A 155 4.30 1.05 22.04
N LEU A 156 3.16 1.49 21.50
CA LEU A 156 2.34 0.70 20.59
C LEU A 156 2.95 0.69 19.18
N CYS A 157 3.06 -0.47 18.57
CA CYS A 157 3.60 -0.66 17.23
C CYS A 157 2.53 -1.33 16.36
N VAL A 158 2.25 -0.79 15.17
CA VAL A 158 1.21 -1.29 14.26
C VAL A 158 1.79 -1.76 12.93
N LYS A 159 1.24 -2.85 12.40
CA LYS A 159 1.64 -3.44 11.12
C LYS A 159 0.53 -3.19 10.09
N ARG A 160 0.88 -2.77 8.88
CA ARG A 160 -0.06 -2.47 7.79
C ARG A 160 0.26 -3.31 6.57
N GLY A 161 -0.76 -3.60 5.77
CA GLY A 161 -0.61 -4.43 4.58
C GLY A 161 -0.32 -5.88 4.97
N GLY A 162 -1.38 -6.67 5.17
CA GLY A 162 -1.24 -8.07 5.55
C GLY A 162 -2.35 -8.95 4.99
N PRO A 163 -2.23 -10.27 5.14
CA PRO A 163 -3.30 -11.20 4.78
C PRO A 163 -4.49 -11.14 5.75
N ARG A 164 -4.31 -10.55 6.94
CA ARG A 164 -5.36 -10.20 7.90
C ARG A 164 -5.48 -8.69 8.05
N ALA A 165 -6.65 -8.23 8.44
CA ALA A 165 -6.92 -6.91 8.98
C ALA A 165 -7.45 -7.07 10.42
N VAL A 166 -6.97 -6.27 11.35
CA VAL A 166 -7.50 -6.18 12.71
C VAL A 166 -8.99 -5.81 12.61
N ALA A 167 -9.84 -6.51 13.37
CA ALA A 167 -11.29 -6.35 13.36
C ALA A 167 -11.78 -5.44 14.50
N HIS A 168 -11.08 -5.52 15.64
CA HIS A 168 -11.51 -4.94 16.89
C HIS A 168 -10.32 -4.83 17.85
N LEU A 169 -10.36 -3.86 18.76
CA LEU A 169 -9.34 -3.57 19.76
C LEU A 169 -9.98 -3.54 21.16
N HIS A 170 -9.31 -4.15 22.12
CA HIS A 170 -9.78 -4.33 23.49
C HIS A 170 -8.75 -3.78 24.48
N ILE A 171 -9.23 -3.19 25.58
CA ILE A 171 -8.41 -2.76 26.72
C ILE A 171 -8.87 -3.55 27.94
N LEU A 172 -7.95 -4.30 28.54
CA LEU A 172 -8.16 -5.17 29.69
C LEU A 172 -7.54 -4.52 30.94
N VAL A 173 -8.19 -4.68 32.09
CA VAL A 173 -7.75 -4.13 33.38
C VAL A 173 -7.86 -5.20 34.46
N ASP A 174 -6.74 -5.57 35.06
CA ASP A 174 -6.63 -6.56 36.13
C ASP A 174 -6.27 -5.87 37.45
N GLN A 175 -6.80 -6.34 38.58
CA GLN A 175 -6.46 -5.84 39.93
C GLN A 175 -6.04 -7.01 40.80
N PHE A 176 -4.83 -6.94 41.38
CA PHE A 176 -4.31 -7.99 42.25
C PHE A 176 -4.28 -7.55 43.71
N GLY A 177 -4.80 -8.42 44.59
CA GLY A 177 -4.58 -8.37 46.04
C GLY A 177 -3.93 -9.68 46.48
N GLY A 178 -2.92 -9.61 47.34
CA GLY A 178 -2.20 -10.81 47.78
C GLY A 178 -3.00 -11.63 48.79
N ASP A 179 -3.34 -12.87 48.46
CA ASP A 179 -2.57 -14.04 48.90
C ASP A 179 -2.99 -15.33 48.14
N ASP A 180 -2.13 -16.35 48.20
CA ASP A 180 -2.30 -17.75 47.81
C ASP A 180 -2.47 -18.14 46.32
N SER A 181 -1.93 -19.32 45.97
CA SER A 181 -1.72 -19.79 44.59
C SER A 181 -2.61 -20.98 44.21
N SER A 182 -3.87 -20.74 43.81
CA SER A 182 -4.60 -21.70 42.96
C SER A 182 -5.79 -21.12 42.18
N LYS A 183 -5.87 -21.47 40.88
CA LYS A 183 -7.03 -21.47 39.97
C LYS A 183 -8.11 -20.39 40.17
N VAL A 184 -8.01 -19.29 39.41
CA VAL A 184 -9.16 -18.45 39.05
C VAL A 184 -9.92 -19.10 37.88
N ASP A 185 -11.25 -19.19 37.99
CA ASP A 185 -12.13 -19.82 36.99
C ASP A 185 -12.56 -18.79 35.91
N PRO A 186 -12.19 -18.96 34.62
CA PRO A 186 -12.38 -17.95 33.60
C PRO A 186 -13.77 -18.02 32.95
N SER A 187 -14.83 -17.66 33.69
CA SER A 187 -16.17 -17.53 33.10
C SER A 187 -17.06 -16.43 33.71
N THR A 188 -16.90 -15.19 33.22
CA THR A 188 -18.02 -14.23 33.21
C THR A 188 -17.96 -13.40 31.92
N SER A 189 -18.83 -13.74 30.98
CA SER A 189 -18.57 -13.54 29.55
C SER A 189 -18.84 -12.12 29.04
N GLY A 190 -17.81 -11.28 29.05
CA GLY A 190 -17.35 -10.63 27.82
C GLY A 190 -16.35 -11.55 27.12
N ARG A 191 -16.28 -11.54 25.78
CA ARG A 191 -15.34 -12.41 25.03
C ARG A 191 -13.90 -12.00 25.34
N ASN A 192 -13.03 -12.95 25.70
CA ASN A 192 -11.58 -12.69 25.74
C ASN A 192 -11.06 -12.41 24.31
N PRO A 193 -10.11 -11.48 24.11
CA PRO A 193 -9.55 -11.17 22.80
C PRO A 193 -8.78 -12.34 22.16
N GLU A 194 -8.74 -12.43 20.83
CA GLU A 194 -7.98 -13.44 20.07
C GLU A 194 -6.49 -13.41 20.44
N ASN A 195 -5.92 -12.21 20.50
CA ASN A 195 -4.55 -11.98 20.96
C ASN A 195 -4.57 -10.99 22.12
N VAL A 196 -3.85 -11.30 23.20
CA VAL A 196 -3.60 -10.39 24.32
C VAL A 196 -2.10 -10.17 24.43
N ILE A 197 -1.68 -8.92 24.36
CA ILE A 197 -0.28 -8.55 24.49
C ILE A 197 0.04 -8.58 25.99
N ASN A 198 0.79 -9.60 26.42
CA ASN A 198 1.15 -9.84 27.83
C ASN A 198 2.28 -8.92 28.29
N VAL A 199 2.02 -7.62 28.21
CA VAL A 199 2.88 -6.53 28.59
C VAL A 199 2.02 -5.55 29.38
N ASN A 200 2.38 -5.25 30.63
CA ASN A 200 1.66 -4.24 31.38
C ASN A 200 1.96 -2.86 30.78
N CYS A 201 0.90 -2.18 30.34
CA CYS A 201 0.98 -0.90 29.64
C CYS A 201 1.02 0.31 30.58
N ASN A 202 0.76 0.15 31.89
CA ASN A 202 0.79 1.22 32.91
C ASN A 202 1.89 1.02 33.98
N SER A 203 3.03 0.44 33.58
CA SER A 203 3.99 -0.33 34.40
C SER A 203 4.67 0.32 35.60
N GLY A 204 4.41 1.59 35.93
CA GLY A 204 4.87 2.19 37.19
C GLY A 204 3.82 3.03 37.91
N GLY A 205 2.54 2.71 37.73
CA GLY A 205 1.43 3.06 38.61
C GLY A 205 1.48 2.36 39.99
N GLY A 206 2.63 2.42 40.67
CA GLY A 206 2.82 1.88 42.02
C GLY A 206 2.07 2.69 43.08
N GLY A 207 0.78 2.45 43.21
CA GLY A 207 -0.09 3.11 44.20
C GLY A 207 0.29 2.75 45.64
N ALA A 208 0.31 3.76 46.52
CA ALA A 208 0.74 3.62 47.92
C ALA A 208 -0.17 2.75 48.82
N ASP A 209 -1.33 2.31 48.31
CA ASP A 209 -2.38 1.60 49.06
C ASP A 209 -2.40 0.08 48.81
N GLY A 210 -1.38 -0.49 48.14
CA GLY A 210 -1.15 -1.94 48.09
C GLY A 210 -2.05 -2.76 47.14
N LEU A 211 -2.85 -2.11 46.31
CA LEU A 211 -3.62 -2.73 45.22
C LEU A 211 -3.06 -2.27 43.88
N GLU A 212 -2.39 -3.17 43.17
CA GLU A 212 -1.73 -2.90 41.89
C GLU A 212 -2.70 -3.19 40.72
N THR A 213 -2.90 -2.18 39.86
CA THR A 213 -3.80 -2.27 38.69
C THR A 213 -2.97 -2.38 37.43
N SER A 214 -3.14 -3.46 36.67
CA SER A 214 -2.40 -3.77 35.44
C SER A 214 -3.30 -3.60 34.21
N ILE A 215 -2.80 -2.91 33.18
CA ILE A 215 -3.54 -2.62 31.94
C ILE A 215 -2.88 -3.34 30.76
N ARG A 216 -3.68 -4.04 29.95
CA ARG A 216 -3.19 -4.82 28.79
C ARG A 216 -4.04 -4.57 27.54
N ILE A 217 -3.41 -4.60 26.37
CA ILE A 217 -4.08 -4.42 25.07
C ILE A 217 -4.31 -5.78 24.41
N GLY A 218 -5.49 -6.00 23.84
CA GLY A 218 -5.80 -7.17 23.01
C GLY A 218 -6.53 -6.79 21.72
N TYR A 219 -6.56 -7.69 20.74
CA TYR A 219 -7.19 -7.45 19.44
C TYR A 219 -7.60 -8.74 18.72
N ASP A 220 -8.59 -8.61 17.83
CA ASP A 220 -9.15 -9.68 16.98
C ASP A 220 -8.83 -9.39 15.50
N SER A 221 -8.79 -10.39 14.61
CA SER A 221 -8.36 -10.18 13.20
C SER A 221 -9.07 -11.06 12.13
N MET A 222 -9.40 -10.49 10.96
CA MET A 222 -10.10 -11.17 9.83
C MET A 222 -9.25 -11.21 8.55
N GLN A 223 -9.55 -12.07 7.56
CA GLN A 223 -8.65 -12.31 6.41
C GLN A 223 -8.99 -11.58 5.09
N LEU A 224 -8.13 -10.62 4.68
CA LEU A 224 -8.26 -9.61 3.60
C LEU A 224 -8.62 -10.07 2.16
N LYS A 225 -8.52 -11.36 1.85
CA LYS A 225 -8.61 -11.90 0.48
C LYS A 225 -9.60 -13.05 0.47
N GLY A 226 -10.87 -12.74 0.74
CA GLY A 226 -11.85 -13.76 1.11
C GLY A 226 -13.27 -13.31 1.44
N ASN A 227 -13.52 -12.05 1.84
CA ASN A 227 -14.78 -11.77 2.54
C ASN A 227 -15.31 -10.32 2.36
N MET A 228 -16.16 -10.07 1.35
CA MET A 228 -16.48 -8.69 0.92
C MET A 228 -17.26 -7.92 2.00
N GLU A 229 -18.26 -8.52 2.65
CA GLU A 229 -19.06 -7.83 3.67
C GLU A 229 -18.35 -7.61 5.03
N ASP A 230 -17.62 -8.61 5.55
CA ASP A 230 -16.93 -8.43 6.83
C ASP A 230 -15.79 -7.42 6.70
N LEU A 231 -14.99 -7.49 5.63
CA LEU A 231 -14.00 -6.45 5.34
C LEU A 231 -14.65 -5.11 4.92
N ASN A 232 -15.94 -5.10 4.52
CA ASN A 232 -16.76 -3.88 4.37
C ASN A 232 -17.31 -3.28 5.66
N THR A 233 -17.21 -3.97 6.79
CA THR A 233 -17.91 -3.54 8.01
C THR A 233 -17.07 -3.59 9.28
N LEU A 234 -15.86 -4.17 9.23
CA LEU A 234 -15.04 -4.46 10.42
C LEU A 234 -13.56 -4.15 10.32
N ALA A 235 -12.96 -4.18 9.12
CA ALA A 235 -11.50 -4.14 9.05
C ALA A 235 -10.96 -2.76 9.43
N ILE A 236 -9.99 -2.73 10.35
CA ILE A 236 -9.45 -1.50 10.88
C ILE A 236 -8.47 -0.91 9.88
N SER A 237 -8.77 0.31 9.41
CA SER A 237 -7.96 1.06 8.45
C SER A 237 -6.92 1.98 9.08
N ASP A 238 -7.04 2.31 10.37
CA ASP A 238 -6.06 3.15 11.05
C ASP A 238 -6.16 3.02 12.57
N ILE A 239 -5.06 3.36 13.29
CA ILE A 239 -4.98 3.42 14.76
C ILE A 239 -4.13 4.65 15.13
N ALA A 240 -4.62 5.46 16.06
CA ALA A 240 -3.92 6.61 16.63
C ALA A 240 -3.96 6.62 18.17
N VAL A 241 -2.93 7.21 18.77
CA VAL A 241 -2.81 7.46 20.23
C VAL A 241 -2.93 8.96 20.46
N VAL A 242 -3.76 9.40 21.41
CA VAL A 242 -3.95 10.81 21.76
C VAL A 242 -3.72 11.01 23.26
N VAL A 243 -2.89 11.99 23.61
CA VAL A 243 -2.57 12.38 24.99
C VAL A 243 -3.45 13.54 25.42
N GLY A 244 -3.98 13.46 26.64
CA GLY A 244 -4.99 14.37 27.15
C GLY A 244 -6.21 14.40 26.24
N ASP A 245 -6.76 15.59 26.06
CA ASP A 245 -8.01 15.83 25.35
C ASP A 245 -7.80 16.42 23.94
N GLY A 246 -6.68 16.08 23.29
CA GLY A 246 -6.39 16.50 21.91
C GLY A 246 -7.53 16.14 20.95
N PRO A 247 -7.78 16.97 19.90
CA PRO A 247 -8.82 16.67 18.92
C PRO A 247 -8.52 15.38 18.16
N ALA A 248 -9.57 14.65 17.76
CA ALA A 248 -9.42 13.40 17.01
C ALA A 248 -8.76 13.63 15.64
N PRO A 249 -7.98 12.67 15.10
CA PRO A 249 -7.25 12.85 13.83
C PRO A 249 -8.16 13.18 12.63
N SER A 250 -9.39 12.65 12.62
CA SER A 250 -10.49 13.07 11.75
C SER A 250 -11.84 12.54 12.28
N PRO A 251 -13.00 12.99 11.77
CA PRO A 251 -14.32 12.52 12.21
C PRO A 251 -14.62 11.05 11.91
N GLU A 252 -13.78 10.39 11.10
CA GLU A 252 -13.94 9.00 10.66
C GLU A 252 -13.33 7.99 11.66
N PHE A 253 -12.64 8.47 12.69
CA PHE A 253 -12.03 7.64 13.74
C PHE A 253 -12.97 7.51 14.95
N ILE A 254 -13.14 6.29 15.42
CA ILE A 254 -13.95 5.90 16.58
C ILE A 254 -13.04 5.90 17.83
N LYS A 255 -13.44 6.63 18.88
CA LYS A 255 -12.72 6.68 20.17
C LYS A 255 -13.01 5.42 21.01
N ILE A 256 -11.98 4.83 21.61
CA ILE A 256 -12.12 3.86 22.70
C ILE A 256 -12.18 4.63 24.04
N ALA A 257 -13.26 4.44 24.79
CA ALA A 257 -13.63 5.25 25.97
C ALA A 257 -12.83 4.95 27.26
N LYS A 258 -11.66 4.32 27.18
CA LYS A 258 -10.90 3.81 28.33
C LYS A 258 -9.51 4.44 28.36
N ASP A 259 -9.13 5.02 29.49
CA ASP A 259 -7.83 5.64 29.72
C ASP A 259 -6.77 4.56 29.98
N LEU A 260 -5.63 4.64 29.30
CA LEU A 260 -4.50 3.72 29.48
C LEU A 260 -3.64 4.03 30.72
N ASN A 261 -3.74 5.25 31.28
CA ASN A 261 -3.03 5.68 32.49
C ASN A 261 -3.86 5.54 33.78
N GLU A 262 -5.03 4.89 33.72
CA GLU A 262 -5.94 4.71 34.84
C GLU A 262 -5.26 3.99 36.03
N GLY A 263 -5.25 4.66 37.19
CA GLY A 263 -4.60 4.17 38.42
C GLY A 263 -3.33 4.93 38.84
N ALA A 264 -2.71 5.72 37.95
CA ALA A 264 -1.53 6.53 38.28
C ALA A 264 -1.92 7.97 38.70
N PRO A 265 -1.81 8.38 39.98
CA PRO A 265 -2.33 9.66 40.44
C PRO A 265 -1.44 10.85 40.04
N GLY A 266 -1.95 11.70 39.14
CA GLY A 266 -1.34 12.98 38.74
C GLY A 266 -0.81 13.03 37.29
N THR A 267 -1.07 11.99 36.50
CA THR A 267 -0.65 11.84 35.11
C THR A 267 -1.70 12.38 34.13
N GLN A 268 -1.32 12.57 32.86
CA GLN A 268 -2.25 12.88 31.76
C GLN A 268 -2.92 11.60 31.23
N GLN A 269 -4.20 11.70 30.87
CA GLN A 269 -4.99 10.61 30.31
C GLN A 269 -4.52 10.27 28.88
N ILE A 270 -4.64 9.01 28.45
CA ILE A 270 -4.23 8.56 27.11
C ILE A 270 -5.28 7.63 26.50
N PHE A 271 -5.73 7.94 25.29
CA PHE A 271 -6.81 7.23 24.60
C PHE A 271 -6.39 6.70 23.21
N LEU A 272 -7.00 5.60 22.80
CA LEU A 272 -6.84 4.99 21.47
C LEU A 272 -8.05 5.28 20.56
N TYR A 273 -7.76 5.47 19.27
CA TYR A 273 -8.74 5.74 18.22
C TYR A 273 -8.50 4.84 17.01
N TYR A 274 -9.55 4.38 16.31
CA TYR A 274 -9.41 3.56 15.10
C TYR A 274 -10.47 3.81 14.01
N LYS A 275 -10.19 3.43 12.75
CA LYS A 275 -11.04 3.69 11.56
C LYS A 275 -11.40 2.37 10.83
N LEU A 276 -12.44 2.30 9.97
CA LEU A 276 -12.93 1.06 9.30
C LEU A 276 -12.74 0.98 7.76
N ALA A 277 -13.21 -0.10 7.10
CA ALA A 277 -12.80 -0.59 5.76
C ALA A 277 -13.92 -0.98 4.77
N PHE A 278 -13.56 -1.14 3.48
CA PHE A 278 -14.33 -1.80 2.39
C PHE A 278 -13.43 -2.78 1.57
N VAL A 279 -13.91 -4.02 1.27
CA VAL A 279 -13.61 -5.00 0.15
C VAL A 279 -13.04 -6.42 0.49
N GLY A 280 -13.38 -7.49 -0.29
CA GLY A 280 -13.05 -8.92 -0.03
C GLY A 280 -12.87 -9.87 -1.25
N GLY A 281 -13.21 -11.18 -1.14
CA GLY A 281 -12.74 -12.22 -2.10
C GLY A 281 -13.22 -13.70 -1.92
N PHE A 282 -12.34 -14.69 -2.16
CA PHE A 282 -12.67 -16.10 -2.53
C PHE A 282 -12.00 -17.22 -1.67
N VAL A 283 -12.46 -18.49 -1.81
CA VAL A 283 -11.96 -19.71 -1.10
C VAL A 283 -11.72 -20.91 -2.05
N CYS A 284 -10.73 -21.78 -1.78
CA CYS A 284 -10.21 -22.84 -2.67
C CYS A 284 -10.17 -24.26 -2.04
N ASN A 285 -10.99 -25.22 -2.47
CA ASN A 285 -11.10 -26.54 -1.83
C ASN A 285 -10.04 -27.56 -2.30
N SER A 286 -9.21 -28.09 -1.40
CA SER A 286 -8.48 -29.35 -1.61
C SER A 286 -7.98 -30.00 -0.31
N GLY A 287 -8.61 -31.11 0.09
CA GLY A 287 -7.96 -32.08 0.98
C GLY A 287 -7.05 -33.01 0.17
N ARG A 288 -5.83 -33.25 0.68
CA ARG A 288 -4.68 -34.01 0.11
C ARG A 288 -3.63 -33.15 -0.63
N GLU A 289 -2.52 -32.99 0.09
CA GLU A 289 -1.11 -32.88 -0.36
C GLU A 289 -0.79 -31.97 -1.57
N HIS A 290 -0.12 -30.85 -1.26
CA HIS A 290 0.63 -30.05 -2.22
C HIS A 290 2.04 -30.66 -2.37
N SER A 291 2.53 -30.83 -3.61
CA SER A 291 3.90 -31.28 -3.89
C SER A 291 4.93 -30.14 -3.69
N GLU A 292 6.21 -30.49 -3.50
CA GLU A 292 7.30 -29.58 -3.05
C GLU A 292 7.75 -28.49 -4.05
N PHE A 293 6.93 -28.12 -5.05
CA PHE A 293 7.39 -27.39 -6.24
C PHE A 293 7.07 -25.90 -6.31
N GLY A 294 6.44 -25.36 -5.27
CA GLY A 294 6.22 -23.92 -5.14
C GLY A 294 5.19 -23.59 -4.07
N GLU A 295 5.36 -22.46 -3.39
CA GLU A 295 4.42 -22.05 -2.36
C GLU A 295 3.03 -21.77 -2.93
N CYS A 296 2.03 -22.49 -2.42
CA CYS A 296 0.63 -22.13 -2.67
C CYS A 296 0.33 -20.78 -1.98
N LEU A 297 0.06 -19.75 -2.78
CA LEU A 297 -0.27 -18.37 -2.39
C LEU A 297 -1.52 -18.22 -1.48
N PHE A 298 -2.11 -19.33 -1.03
CA PHE A 298 -3.25 -19.39 -0.11
C PHE A 298 -3.13 -20.52 0.95
N ALA A 299 -1.98 -21.21 1.08
CA ALA A 299 -1.81 -22.36 1.99
C ALA A 299 -2.17 -22.06 3.44
N THR A 300 -1.95 -20.82 3.90
CA THR A 300 -2.21 -20.36 5.27
C THR A 300 -3.68 -20.01 5.57
N ARG A 301 -4.64 -20.54 4.80
CA ARG A 301 -6.06 -20.16 4.87
C ARG A 301 -7.05 -21.30 5.13
N PHE A 302 -6.60 -22.51 5.47
CA PHE A 302 -7.49 -23.64 5.75
C PHE A 302 -7.45 -24.15 7.19
N LEU A 303 -8.64 -24.16 7.80
CA LEU A 303 -9.03 -25.10 8.85
C LEU A 303 -9.90 -26.19 8.19
N ASN A 304 -9.68 -27.46 8.53
CA ASN A 304 -10.44 -28.57 7.95
C ASN A 304 -11.88 -28.62 8.51
N GLY A 305 -12.88 -28.83 7.65
CA GLY A 305 -14.19 -29.38 8.07
C GLY A 305 -15.49 -28.58 7.84
N MET A 306 -15.55 -27.60 6.92
CA MET A 306 -16.80 -26.88 6.59
C MET A 306 -17.14 -26.95 5.08
N HIS A 307 -18.44 -27.00 4.74
CA HIS A 307 -18.88 -27.51 3.43
C HIS A 307 -19.63 -26.55 2.47
N SER A 308 -20.25 -25.45 2.93
CA SER A 308 -20.91 -24.47 2.03
C SER A 308 -21.14 -23.11 2.69
N ALA A 309 -21.40 -22.07 1.88
CA ALA A 309 -21.79 -20.71 2.29
C ALA A 309 -23.11 -20.24 1.63
N LEU A 310 -23.87 -21.14 1.00
CA LEU A 310 -25.06 -20.83 0.19
C LEU A 310 -26.36 -20.57 0.99
N ASP A 311 -26.31 -20.42 2.31
CA ASP A 311 -27.53 -20.38 3.16
C ASP A 311 -28.20 -18.99 3.29
N PHE A 312 -27.69 -17.93 2.65
CA PHE A 312 -28.30 -16.59 2.72
C PHE A 312 -28.35 -15.81 1.38
N ASP A 313 -29.51 -15.20 1.13
CA ASP A 313 -29.95 -14.49 -0.09
C ASP A 313 -30.05 -12.96 0.13
N GLU A 314 -29.99 -12.15 -0.94
CA GLU A 314 -29.85 -10.68 -0.95
C GLU A 314 -30.86 -9.93 -0.06
N LYS A 315 -32.12 -10.38 0.01
CA LYS A 315 -33.13 -9.75 0.88
C LYS A 315 -32.79 -9.92 2.36
N ARG A 316 -32.13 -11.03 2.72
CA ARG A 316 -31.55 -11.28 4.05
C ARG A 316 -30.16 -10.66 4.20
N LEU A 317 -29.50 -10.27 3.13
CA LEU A 317 -28.26 -9.47 3.15
C LEU A 317 -28.55 -8.00 3.50
N SER A 318 -29.61 -7.40 2.96
CA SER A 318 -30.05 -6.03 3.31
C SER A 318 -30.62 -5.96 4.75
N ILE A 319 -31.50 -6.91 5.10
CA ILE A 319 -31.95 -7.09 6.50
C ILE A 319 -30.74 -7.46 7.37
N GLY A 320 -29.79 -8.23 6.86
CA GLY A 320 -28.58 -8.68 7.53
C GLY A 320 -27.60 -7.56 7.83
N GLN A 321 -27.30 -6.67 6.89
CA GLN A 321 -26.48 -5.48 7.11
C GLN A 321 -27.16 -4.52 8.09
N THR A 322 -28.46 -4.28 7.94
CA THR A 322 -29.23 -3.43 8.87
C THR A 322 -29.28 -4.06 10.27
N THR A 323 -29.44 -5.38 10.35
CA THR A 323 -29.47 -6.13 11.62
C THR A 323 -28.08 -6.24 12.23
N LEU A 324 -27.02 -6.52 11.47
CA LEU A 324 -25.65 -6.63 11.97
C LEU A 324 -25.10 -5.26 12.37
N ALA A 325 -25.44 -4.20 11.64
CA ALA A 325 -25.20 -2.83 12.08
C ALA A 325 -26.03 -2.49 13.32
N ALA A 326 -27.29 -2.94 13.45
CA ALA A 326 -28.11 -2.71 14.64
C ALA A 326 -27.77 -3.63 15.83
N GLU A 327 -27.18 -4.80 15.61
CA GLU A 327 -26.68 -5.76 16.61
C GLU A 327 -25.28 -5.38 17.05
N ARG A 328 -24.42 -4.79 16.19
CA ARG A 328 -23.19 -4.11 16.62
C ARG A 328 -23.49 -2.80 17.29
N LYS A 329 -24.40 -1.97 16.77
CA LYS A 329 -24.83 -0.76 17.48
C LYS A 329 -25.54 -1.11 18.79
N ARG A 330 -26.18 -2.28 18.93
CA ARG A 330 -26.65 -2.82 20.23
C ARG A 330 -25.55 -3.50 21.04
N GLY A 331 -24.52 -4.07 20.43
CA GLY A 331 -23.38 -4.72 21.08
C GLY A 331 -22.43 -3.69 21.66
N ASP A 332 -22.01 -2.72 20.86
CA ASP A 332 -21.28 -1.52 21.24
C ASP A 332 -22.11 -0.66 22.18
N ALA A 333 -23.43 -0.51 21.96
CA ALA A 333 -24.29 0.14 22.97
C ALA A 333 -24.52 -0.75 24.20
N ALA A 334 -24.34 -2.07 24.20
CA ALA A 334 -24.41 -2.92 25.39
C ALA A 334 -23.09 -2.94 26.15
N VAL A 335 -21.95 -2.85 25.45
CA VAL A 335 -20.62 -2.64 26.02
C VAL A 335 -20.52 -1.23 26.58
N MET A 336 -20.99 -0.22 25.85
CA MET A 336 -21.12 1.15 26.34
C MET A 336 -22.20 1.27 27.42
N GLU A 337 -23.33 0.58 27.37
CA GLU A 337 -24.30 0.57 28.48
C GLU A 337 -23.73 -0.16 29.70
N THR A 338 -22.88 -1.17 29.52
CA THR A 338 -22.16 -1.84 30.62
C THR A 338 -21.04 -0.95 31.17
N HIS A 339 -20.34 -0.20 30.32
CA HIS A 339 -19.38 0.84 30.69
C HIS A 339 -20.09 1.96 31.45
N TYR A 340 -21.17 2.52 30.91
CA TYR A 340 -22.02 3.50 31.55
C TYR A 340 -22.52 2.95 32.89
N ARG A 341 -23.13 1.76 32.97
CA ARG A 341 -23.56 1.15 34.25
C ARG A 341 -22.42 0.93 35.24
N ARG A 342 -21.19 0.66 34.78
CA ARG A 342 -20.01 0.56 35.66
C ARG A 342 -19.59 1.92 36.23
N HIS A 343 -19.69 2.99 35.44
CA HIS A 343 -19.33 4.35 35.86
C HIS A 343 -20.51 5.16 36.43
N GLN A 344 -21.76 4.72 36.24
CA GLN A 344 -22.99 5.32 36.76
C GLN A 344 -22.96 5.46 38.29
N PRO A 345 -22.52 4.47 39.09
CA PRO A 345 -22.30 4.64 40.52
C PRO A 345 -21.30 5.76 40.83
N GLY A 346 -20.18 5.83 40.11
CA GLY A 346 -19.17 6.87 40.29
C GLY A 346 -19.66 8.26 39.88
N MET A 347 -20.40 8.38 38.77
CA MET A 347 -20.99 9.63 38.33
C MET A 347 -22.13 10.08 39.26
N LEU A 348 -22.99 9.15 39.70
CA LEU A 348 -24.02 9.40 40.71
C LEU A 348 -23.39 9.85 42.02
N GLN A 349 -22.32 9.19 42.48
CA GLN A 349 -21.57 9.59 43.67
C GLN A 349 -20.95 10.98 43.50
N ARG A 350 -20.41 11.33 42.32
CA ARG A 350 -19.93 12.70 42.02
C ARG A 350 -21.07 13.71 42.11
N LEU A 351 -22.23 13.43 41.49
CA LEU A 351 -23.41 14.30 41.54
C LEU A 351 -23.95 14.48 42.97
N GLN A 352 -24.04 13.38 43.73
CA GLN A 352 -24.48 13.38 45.13
C GLN A 352 -23.47 14.10 46.05
N SER A 353 -22.16 13.90 45.85
CA SER A 353 -21.12 14.57 46.64
C SER A 353 -21.08 16.07 46.34
N GLY A 354 -21.27 16.47 45.08
CA GLY A 354 -21.40 17.86 44.67
C GLY A 354 -22.64 18.52 45.28
N LEU A 355 -23.79 17.85 45.23
CA LEU A 355 -25.03 18.33 45.86
C LEU A 355 -24.91 18.39 47.39
N GLN A 356 -24.36 17.37 48.04
CA GLN A 356 -24.16 17.35 49.50
C GLN A 356 -23.23 18.48 49.95
N ARG A 357 -22.20 18.79 49.15
CA ARG A 357 -21.33 19.95 49.36
C ARG A 357 -22.10 21.26 49.18
N ALA A 358 -22.89 21.41 48.11
CA ALA A 358 -23.71 22.60 47.91
C ALA A 358 -24.74 22.81 49.04
N GLN A 359 -25.31 21.73 49.57
CA GLN A 359 -26.24 21.74 50.70
C GLN A 359 -25.57 21.99 52.04
N SER A 360 -24.30 21.61 52.24
CA SER A 360 -23.59 21.91 53.49
C SER A 360 -23.38 23.41 53.69
N TYR A 361 -23.31 24.20 52.61
CA TYR A 361 -23.29 25.66 52.67
C TYR A 361 -24.58 26.29 53.23
N GLU A 362 -25.70 25.55 53.33
CA GLU A 362 -26.94 26.00 53.98
C GLU A 362 -26.91 25.87 55.50
N ASN A 363 -25.85 25.29 56.08
CA ASN A 363 -25.67 25.25 57.51
C ASN A 363 -25.43 26.67 58.06
N LYS A 364 -26.40 27.18 58.82
CA LYS A 364 -26.36 28.52 59.42
C LYS A 364 -25.10 28.80 60.22
N GLN A 365 -24.58 27.81 60.97
CA GLN A 365 -23.35 28.00 61.75
C GLN A 365 -22.13 28.22 60.84
N MET A 366 -22.08 27.54 59.69
CA MET A 366 -21.02 27.72 58.70
C MET A 366 -21.15 29.08 57.99
N GLN A 367 -22.37 29.53 57.70
CA GLN A 367 -22.64 30.86 57.14
C GLN A 367 -22.30 32.00 58.13
N GLU A 368 -22.70 31.88 59.39
CA GLU A 368 -22.34 32.83 60.47
C GLU A 368 -20.81 32.93 60.64
N GLU A 369 -20.12 31.80 60.59
CA GLU A 369 -18.66 31.73 60.73
C GLU A 369 -17.93 32.30 59.50
N ALA A 370 -18.51 32.19 58.30
CA ALA A 370 -18.06 32.93 57.12
C ALA A 370 -18.30 34.44 57.25
N LEU A 371 -19.50 34.88 57.64
CA LEU A 371 -19.84 36.30 57.84
C LEU A 371 -18.93 36.98 58.87
N ARG A 372 -18.51 36.29 59.93
CA ARG A 372 -17.51 36.80 60.90
C ARG A 372 -16.15 37.14 60.30
N ARG A 373 -15.79 36.59 59.14
CA ARG A 373 -14.49 36.81 58.45
C ARG A 373 -14.60 37.68 57.21
N ILE A 374 -15.78 37.77 56.59
CA ILE A 374 -16.05 38.65 55.46
C ILE A 374 -16.22 40.09 55.98
N PRO A 375 -15.50 41.10 55.46
CA PRO A 375 -15.66 42.49 55.87
C PRO A 375 -16.87 43.13 55.17
N VAL A 376 -18.07 42.64 55.50
CA VAL A 376 -19.35 42.93 54.80
C VAL A 376 -19.52 44.42 54.52
N GLU A 377 -19.43 45.26 55.56
CA GLU A 377 -19.62 46.71 55.48
C GLU A 377 -18.64 47.37 54.50
N LYS A 378 -17.37 46.97 54.52
CA LYS A 378 -16.31 47.45 53.62
C LYS A 378 -16.60 47.08 52.16
N LEU A 379 -17.14 45.88 51.91
CA LEU A 379 -17.55 45.46 50.57
C LEU A 379 -18.76 46.27 50.08
N HIS A 380 -19.74 46.53 50.96
CA HIS A 380 -20.88 47.40 50.66
C HIS A 380 -20.45 48.86 50.41
N GLU A 381 -19.48 49.39 51.15
CA GLU A 381 -18.88 50.71 50.88
C GLU A 381 -18.19 50.76 49.52
N ARG A 382 -17.35 49.78 49.19
CA ARG A 382 -16.69 49.69 47.87
C ARG A 382 -17.69 49.59 46.73
N ALA A 383 -18.74 48.78 46.87
CA ALA A 383 -19.78 48.63 45.86
C ALA A 383 -20.55 49.94 45.63
N ARG A 384 -20.82 50.72 46.69
CA ARG A 384 -21.43 52.05 46.59
C ARG A 384 -20.49 53.14 46.06
N ALA A 385 -19.18 52.99 46.29
CA ALA A 385 -18.16 53.97 45.90
C ALA A 385 -17.57 53.73 44.50
N ASN A 386 -17.87 52.62 43.83
CA ASN A 386 -17.42 52.38 42.46
C ASN A 386 -18.05 53.41 41.49
N PRO A 387 -17.25 54.22 40.75
CA PRO A 387 -17.78 55.22 39.83
C PRO A 387 -18.43 54.64 38.56
N SER A 388 -18.25 53.35 38.28
CA SER A 388 -18.89 52.61 37.19
C SER A 388 -19.31 51.22 37.68
N PRO A 389 -20.37 51.14 38.51
CA PRO A 389 -20.83 49.88 39.09
C PRO A 389 -21.53 49.00 38.04
N MET A 390 -21.63 47.70 38.34
CA MET A 390 -22.51 46.79 37.58
C MET A 390 -23.99 47.28 37.60
N PRO A 391 -24.82 46.90 36.60
CA PRO A 391 -26.19 47.41 36.46
C PRO A 391 -27.12 47.15 37.66
N LEU A 392 -26.80 46.17 38.50
CA LEU A 392 -27.47 45.90 39.76
C LEU A 392 -26.45 45.91 40.90
N TYR A 393 -26.83 46.55 42.01
CA TYR A 393 -25.99 46.66 43.21
C TYR A 393 -25.49 45.30 43.72
N GLN A 394 -26.32 44.25 43.63
CA GLN A 394 -25.94 42.90 44.03
C GLN A 394 -24.83 42.30 43.15
N ASP A 395 -24.87 42.54 41.83
CA ASP A 395 -23.84 42.07 40.90
C ASP A 395 -22.51 42.81 41.11
N GLU A 396 -22.55 44.09 41.51
CA GLU A 396 -21.35 44.85 41.91
C GLU A 396 -20.80 44.34 43.24
N LEU A 397 -21.67 44.09 44.23
CA LEU A 397 -21.24 43.54 45.52
C LEU A 397 -20.60 42.15 45.38
N LEU A 398 -21.11 41.31 44.49
CA LEU A 398 -20.51 40.03 44.11
C LEU A 398 -19.10 40.23 43.52
N LYS A 399 -18.92 41.19 42.61
CA LYS A 399 -17.62 41.54 42.03
C LYS A 399 -16.63 42.03 43.09
N GLN A 400 -17.07 42.83 44.06
CA GLN A 400 -16.25 43.27 45.19
C GLN A 400 -15.88 42.11 46.14
N LEU A 401 -16.80 41.16 46.37
CA LEU A 401 -16.54 39.94 47.14
C LEU A 401 -15.50 39.05 46.46
N LEU A 402 -15.62 38.84 45.14
CA LEU A 402 -14.66 38.10 44.32
C LEU A 402 -13.25 38.70 44.40
N HIS A 403 -13.17 40.02 44.23
CA HIS A 403 -11.91 40.76 44.27
C HIS A 403 -11.27 40.71 45.66
N TRP A 404 -12.03 40.94 46.72
CA TRP A 404 -11.55 40.79 48.10
C TRP A 404 -11.05 39.36 48.38
N PHE A 405 -11.78 38.33 47.91
CA PHE A 405 -11.41 36.95 48.15
C PHE A 405 -10.01 36.64 47.59
N LYS A 406 -9.71 37.06 46.34
CA LYS A 406 -8.40 36.85 45.72
C LYS A 406 -7.30 37.77 46.22
N ARG A 407 -7.60 39.05 46.51
CA ARG A 407 -6.58 40.08 46.76
C ARG A 407 -6.26 40.30 48.24
N GLU A 408 -7.19 39.98 49.14
CA GLU A 408 -7.09 40.29 50.56
C GLU A 408 -7.30 39.08 51.49
N PHE A 409 -8.06 38.05 51.09
CA PHE A 409 -8.47 36.97 51.99
C PHE A 409 -7.71 35.65 51.81
N PHE A 410 -7.67 35.12 50.58
CA PHE A 410 -7.23 33.74 50.30
C PHE A 410 -5.95 33.71 49.45
N SER A 411 -5.05 32.76 49.72
CA SER A 411 -3.76 32.63 49.05
C SER A 411 -3.59 31.33 48.26
N TRP A 412 -2.82 31.39 47.17
CA TRP A 412 -2.58 30.24 46.31
C TRP A 412 -1.37 29.44 46.79
N MET A 413 -1.57 28.13 47.00
CA MET A 413 -0.54 27.22 47.52
C MET A 413 -0.03 26.28 46.43
N ASN A 414 1.12 26.63 45.84
CA ASN A 414 1.87 25.69 44.99
C ASN A 414 2.51 24.60 45.87
N GLN A 415 3.35 25.02 46.82
CA GLN A 415 4.09 24.18 47.77
C GLN A 415 4.22 24.93 49.11
N PRO A 416 4.12 24.26 50.27
CA PRO A 416 4.24 24.91 51.57
C PRO A 416 5.69 25.28 51.87
N HIS A 417 5.89 26.40 52.55
CA HIS A 417 7.20 26.74 53.13
C HIS A 417 7.55 25.74 54.24
N CYS A 418 8.84 25.50 54.48
CA CYS A 418 9.25 24.51 55.50
C CYS A 418 8.79 24.92 56.91
N SER A 419 8.01 24.06 57.58
CA SER A 419 7.50 24.29 58.94
C SER A 419 8.57 24.49 60.03
N LYS A 420 9.82 24.09 59.81
CA LYS A 420 10.92 24.25 60.79
C LYS A 420 11.88 25.42 60.53
N CYS A 421 12.11 25.79 59.26
CA CYS A 421 13.09 26.83 58.91
C CYS A 421 12.55 27.90 57.94
N ASN A 422 11.25 27.86 57.64
CA ASN A 422 10.55 28.76 56.72
C ASN A 422 11.15 28.86 55.30
N HIS A 423 11.96 27.89 54.88
CA HIS A 423 12.54 27.89 53.54
C HIS A 423 11.45 27.70 52.47
N GLU A 424 11.38 28.63 51.52
CA GLU A 424 10.32 28.74 50.50
C GLU A 424 10.30 27.58 49.51
N LYS A 425 11.46 26.98 49.23
CA LYS A 425 11.61 25.88 48.29
C LYS A 425 11.57 24.55 49.03
N THR A 426 10.41 23.90 49.06
CA THR A 426 10.25 22.53 49.54
C THR A 426 9.92 21.61 48.36
N ARG A 427 10.28 20.33 48.44
CA ARG A 427 10.04 19.34 47.37
C ARG A 427 9.00 18.33 47.86
N SER A 428 7.94 18.08 47.09
CA SER A 428 7.00 17.00 47.40
C SER A 428 7.72 15.64 47.41
N VAL A 429 7.43 14.81 48.40
CA VAL A 429 8.05 13.48 48.61
C VAL A 429 7.03 12.36 48.56
N ARG A 430 5.85 12.54 49.14
CA ARG A 430 4.78 11.54 49.18
C ARG A 430 3.44 12.18 49.55
N THR A 431 2.38 11.40 49.42
CA THR A 431 1.04 11.72 49.92
C THR A 431 0.67 10.70 51.00
N GLU A 432 -0.02 11.14 52.05
CA GLU A 432 -0.50 10.30 53.16
C GLU A 432 -2.00 10.54 53.38
N GLY A 433 -2.66 9.61 54.09
CA GLY A 433 -4.00 9.83 54.63
C GLY A 433 -4.05 10.88 55.74
N ALA A 434 -5.26 11.31 56.10
CA ALA A 434 -5.51 12.15 57.27
C ALA A 434 -5.25 11.35 58.55
N ASN A 435 -4.16 11.67 59.26
CA ASN A 435 -3.65 10.87 60.37
C ASN A 435 -3.72 11.62 61.71
N THR A 436 -3.74 12.95 61.70
CA THR A 436 -3.93 13.75 62.92
C THR A 436 -5.41 14.03 63.19
N PRO A 437 -5.84 14.24 64.45
CA PRO A 437 -7.21 14.61 64.77
C PRO A 437 -7.69 15.87 64.04
N GLU A 438 -6.79 16.83 63.79
CA GLU A 438 -7.07 18.06 63.04
C GLU A 438 -7.25 17.80 61.52
N GLU A 439 -6.45 16.91 60.93
CA GLU A 439 -6.60 16.50 59.53
C GLU A 439 -7.95 15.78 59.31
N ILE A 440 -8.33 14.90 60.23
CA ILE A 440 -9.58 14.16 60.19
C ILE A 440 -10.78 15.10 60.39
N ALA A 441 -10.73 15.98 61.41
CA ALA A 441 -11.81 16.93 61.72
C ALA A 441 -12.05 17.96 60.58
N GLY A 442 -10.99 18.42 59.90
CA GLY A 442 -11.13 19.29 58.72
C GLY A 442 -11.53 18.57 57.42
N HIS A 443 -11.89 17.29 57.50
CA HIS A 443 -12.22 16.42 56.36
C HIS A 443 -11.14 16.46 55.26
N ALA A 444 -9.86 16.35 55.63
CA ALA A 444 -8.77 16.34 54.65
C ALA A 444 -8.84 15.06 53.79
N SER A 445 -8.97 15.21 52.47
CA SER A 445 -9.06 14.04 51.56
C SER A 445 -7.72 13.37 51.33
N ARG A 446 -6.62 14.14 51.43
CA ARG A 446 -5.24 13.66 51.37
C ARG A 446 -4.29 14.68 52.00
N VAL A 447 -3.11 14.25 52.42
CA VAL A 447 -2.06 15.11 53.00
C VAL A 447 -0.80 15.02 52.16
N GLU A 448 -0.44 16.12 51.51
CA GLU A 448 0.78 16.20 50.69
C GLU A 448 1.99 16.48 51.60
N VAL A 449 3.05 15.67 51.51
CA VAL A 449 4.23 15.75 52.40
C VAL A 449 5.45 16.23 51.62
N TYR A 450 6.00 17.37 52.03
CA TYR A 450 7.12 18.05 51.39
C TYR A 450 8.37 17.98 52.27
N GLN A 451 9.55 17.72 51.68
CA GLN A 451 10.83 17.80 52.36
C GLN A 451 11.54 19.12 52.04
N CYS A 452 12.11 19.75 53.06
CA CYS A 452 12.99 20.89 52.88
C CYS A 452 14.39 20.45 52.42
N PRO A 453 14.97 21.01 51.33
CA PRO A 453 16.33 20.73 50.92
C PRO A 453 17.38 21.28 51.91
N SER A 454 17.06 22.37 52.61
CA SER A 454 17.97 23.02 53.57
C SER A 454 18.07 22.25 54.90
N CYS A 455 16.96 21.98 55.58
CA CYS A 455 16.97 21.36 56.92
C CYS A 455 16.51 19.89 56.96
N ARG A 456 16.19 19.28 55.81
CA ARG A 456 15.67 17.91 55.63
C ARG A 456 14.37 17.56 56.38
N SER A 457 13.78 18.50 57.11
CA SER A 457 12.49 18.31 57.76
C SER A 457 11.35 18.13 56.77
N PHE A 458 10.39 17.30 57.14
CA PHE A 458 9.11 17.18 56.46
C PHE A 458 8.14 18.28 56.91
N THR A 459 7.25 18.68 55.99
CA THR A 459 6.15 19.63 56.17
C THR A 459 4.91 19.01 55.55
N ARG A 460 3.79 19.05 56.26
CA ARG A 460 2.51 18.46 55.83
C ARG A 460 1.60 19.54 55.29
N PHE A 461 0.89 19.26 54.20
CA PHE A 461 -0.12 20.13 53.62
C PHE A 461 -1.43 19.34 53.39
N PRO A 462 -2.36 19.38 54.36
CA PRO A 462 -3.65 18.72 54.24
C PRO A 462 -4.57 19.42 53.24
N ARG A 463 -5.19 18.64 52.34
CA ARG A 463 -6.20 19.10 51.38
C ARG A 463 -7.58 19.06 52.02
N TYR A 464 -7.88 20.07 52.85
CA TYR A 464 -9.11 20.17 53.63
C TYR A 464 -10.37 20.37 52.76
N ASN A 465 -11.44 19.66 53.08
CA ASN A 465 -12.74 19.81 52.40
C ASN A 465 -13.81 20.50 53.27
N ASP A 466 -13.61 20.63 54.58
CA ASP A 466 -14.44 21.49 55.41
C ASP A 466 -14.17 22.98 55.08
N PRO A 467 -15.14 23.73 54.54
CA PRO A 467 -14.94 25.13 54.21
C PRO A 467 -14.78 26.02 55.47
N VAL A 468 -15.21 25.59 56.66
CA VAL A 468 -14.93 26.33 57.90
C VAL A 468 -13.45 26.23 58.26
N LYS A 469 -12.83 25.06 58.14
CA LYS A 469 -11.37 24.95 58.25
C LYS A 469 -10.62 25.79 57.20
N LEU A 470 -11.16 25.91 55.98
CA LEU A 470 -10.56 26.74 54.92
C LEU A 470 -10.63 28.25 55.21
N LEU A 471 -11.65 28.70 55.95
CA LEU A 471 -11.75 30.08 56.43
C LEU A 471 -10.64 30.46 57.44
N ASP A 472 -10.03 29.47 58.11
CA ASP A 472 -8.87 29.63 58.99
C ASP A 472 -7.54 29.48 58.26
N THR A 473 -7.40 28.44 57.42
CA THR A 473 -6.14 28.18 56.70
C THR A 473 -5.90 29.22 55.62
N ARG A 474 -6.97 29.76 55.01
CA ARG A 474 -6.99 30.81 53.98
C ARG A 474 -6.08 30.53 52.80
N THR A 475 -5.80 29.26 52.53
CA THR A 475 -4.82 28.87 51.52
C THR A 475 -5.16 27.53 50.89
N GLY A 476 -4.86 27.39 49.60
CA GLY A 476 -5.10 26.16 48.86
C GLY A 476 -4.95 26.32 47.35
N ARG A 477 -5.54 25.38 46.61
CA ARG A 477 -5.64 25.41 45.13
C ARG A 477 -7.12 25.54 44.74
N CYS A 478 -7.46 25.45 43.45
CA CYS A 478 -8.82 25.67 42.94
C CYS A 478 -9.93 24.98 43.76
N GLY A 479 -9.71 23.73 44.17
CA GLY A 479 -10.58 22.98 45.08
C GLY A 479 -10.97 23.75 46.36
N GLU A 480 -9.97 24.18 47.13
CA GLU A 480 -10.17 24.95 48.36
C GLU A 480 -10.75 26.35 48.10
N TRP A 481 -10.25 27.01 47.05
CA TRP A 481 -10.67 28.36 46.66
C TRP A 481 -12.17 28.41 46.31
N ALA A 482 -12.65 27.54 45.42
CA ALA A 482 -14.05 27.50 45.02
C ALA A 482 -14.96 27.03 46.17
N ASN A 483 -14.49 26.06 46.99
CA ASN A 483 -15.25 25.56 48.14
C ASN A 483 -15.50 26.65 49.18
N CYS A 484 -14.45 27.37 49.58
CA CYS A 484 -14.54 28.46 50.55
C CYS A 484 -15.26 29.70 49.97
N PHE A 485 -15.03 30.04 48.70
CA PHE A 485 -15.72 31.15 48.04
C PHE A 485 -17.23 30.90 47.88
N THR A 486 -17.64 29.68 47.52
CA THR A 486 -19.08 29.35 47.39
C THR A 486 -19.80 29.47 48.74
N LEU A 487 -19.18 29.05 49.85
CA LEU A 487 -19.69 29.33 51.19
C LEU A 487 -19.83 30.84 51.45
N CYS A 488 -18.82 31.65 51.09
CA CYS A 488 -18.88 33.10 51.26
C CYS A 488 -20.04 33.73 50.46
N CYS A 489 -20.28 33.29 49.22
CA CYS A 489 -21.41 33.74 48.41
C CYS A 489 -22.76 33.38 49.07
N ARG A 490 -22.93 32.14 49.53
CA ARG A 490 -24.16 31.70 50.22
C ARG A 490 -24.39 32.47 51.53
N ALA A 491 -23.33 32.68 52.31
CA ALA A 491 -23.36 33.44 53.56
C ALA A 491 -23.73 34.93 53.35
N MET A 492 -23.27 35.54 52.25
CA MET A 492 -23.66 36.88 51.81
C MET A 492 -25.08 36.95 51.20
N GLY A 493 -25.82 35.85 51.19
CA GLY A 493 -27.20 35.76 50.68
C GLY A 493 -27.33 35.59 49.16
N PHE A 494 -26.23 35.45 48.42
CA PHE A 494 -26.27 35.20 46.98
C PHE A 494 -26.73 33.77 46.69
N GLU A 495 -27.64 33.60 45.73
CA GLU A 495 -27.92 32.29 45.16
C GLU A 495 -26.70 31.81 44.36
N ALA A 496 -26.01 30.80 44.87
CA ALA A 496 -24.75 30.33 44.33
C ALA A 496 -24.76 28.81 44.10
N ARG A 497 -24.10 28.40 43.02
CA ARG A 497 -23.81 27.01 42.68
C ARG A 497 -22.31 26.76 42.78
N TYR A 498 -21.92 25.64 43.37
CA TYR A 498 -20.57 25.09 43.23
C TYR A 498 -20.46 24.41 41.87
N VAL A 499 -19.45 24.75 41.06
CA VAL A 499 -19.28 24.17 39.72
C VAL A 499 -18.09 23.23 39.70
N LEU A 500 -18.33 22.01 39.22
CA LEU A 500 -17.33 20.96 39.01
C LEU A 500 -17.12 20.72 37.52
N ASP A 501 -15.95 21.06 37.02
CA ASP A 501 -15.40 20.54 35.78
C ASP A 501 -14.57 19.29 36.10
N VAL A 502 -14.93 18.16 35.50
CA VAL A 502 -14.27 16.88 35.79
C VAL A 502 -12.82 16.84 35.32
N THR A 503 -12.39 17.76 34.46
CA THR A 503 -11.00 17.92 33.99
C THR A 503 -10.12 18.70 35.01
N ASP A 504 -10.29 18.39 36.30
CA ASP A 504 -9.57 18.94 37.45
C ASP A 504 -9.61 20.49 37.57
N HIS A 505 -10.80 21.09 37.44
CA HIS A 505 -11.02 22.49 37.83
C HIS A 505 -12.41 22.71 38.46
N VAL A 506 -12.53 23.72 39.31
CA VAL A 506 -13.78 24.04 40.01
C VAL A 506 -13.90 25.55 40.23
N TRP A 507 -15.13 26.05 40.21
CA TRP A 507 -15.45 27.47 40.36
C TRP A 507 -16.87 27.65 40.92
N THR A 508 -17.42 28.86 40.84
CA THR A 508 -18.75 29.20 41.36
C THR A 508 -19.61 29.81 40.26
N GLU A 509 -20.92 29.58 40.29
CA GLU A 509 -21.92 30.31 39.52
C GLU A 509 -22.81 31.09 40.48
N VAL A 510 -23.20 32.33 40.15
CA VAL A 510 -24.12 33.14 40.97
C VAL A 510 -25.25 33.70 40.10
N TYR A 511 -26.49 33.60 40.57
CA TYR A 511 -27.65 34.08 39.81
C TYR A 511 -27.81 35.60 39.89
N SER A 512 -27.84 36.29 38.75
CA SER A 512 -28.15 37.72 38.68
C SER A 512 -29.63 37.94 38.40
N GLU A 513 -30.29 38.69 39.28
CA GLU A 513 -31.66 39.15 39.07
C GLU A 513 -31.79 40.25 38.01
N HIS A 514 -30.69 40.86 37.54
CA HIS A 514 -30.72 41.81 36.42
C HIS A 514 -30.59 41.09 35.08
N PHE A 515 -29.57 40.23 34.93
CA PHE A 515 -29.37 39.48 33.69
C PHE A 515 -30.30 38.27 33.54
N LYS A 516 -31.07 37.92 34.58
CA LYS A 516 -32.02 36.79 34.65
C LYS A 516 -31.39 35.44 34.27
N ARG A 517 -30.13 35.25 34.65
CA ARG A 517 -29.33 34.05 34.38
C ARG A 517 -28.21 33.89 35.40
N TRP A 518 -27.53 32.76 35.34
CA TRP A 518 -26.31 32.50 36.08
C TRP A 518 -25.11 33.24 35.47
N LEU A 519 -24.29 33.81 36.35
CA LEU A 519 -23.00 34.44 36.05
C LEU A 519 -21.89 33.49 36.52
N HIS A 520 -20.97 33.15 35.62
CA HIS A 520 -19.73 32.47 35.97
C HIS A 520 -18.89 33.33 36.94
N CYS A 521 -18.29 32.73 37.96
CA CYS A 521 -17.41 33.38 38.93
C CYS A 521 -16.20 32.47 39.24
N ASP A 522 -15.00 32.80 38.76
CA ASP A 522 -13.76 32.14 39.17
C ASP A 522 -13.00 33.01 40.18
N SER A 523 -12.97 32.57 41.44
CA SER A 523 -12.28 33.25 42.53
C SER A 523 -10.76 33.10 42.46
N CYS A 524 -10.24 32.03 41.85
CA CYS A 524 -8.80 31.87 41.59
C CYS A 524 -8.33 32.90 40.58
N GLU A 525 -9.18 33.30 39.63
CA GLU A 525 -8.84 34.22 38.55
C GLU A 525 -9.25 35.67 38.81
N ASP A 526 -10.24 35.95 39.69
CA ASP A 526 -10.87 37.27 39.87
C ASP A 526 -11.59 37.70 38.58
N GLN A 527 -12.39 36.76 38.06
CA GLN A 527 -13.18 36.89 36.82
C GLN A 527 -14.67 36.63 37.05
N LEU A 528 -15.49 37.56 36.55
CA LEU A 528 -16.95 37.50 36.56
C LEU A 528 -17.47 37.42 35.11
N ASP A 529 -18.46 36.56 34.89
CA ASP A 529 -19.15 36.30 33.62
C ASP A 529 -18.25 36.10 32.38
N SER A 530 -17.11 35.42 32.59
CA SER A 530 -16.12 35.09 31.56
C SER A 530 -15.98 33.56 31.36
N PRO A 531 -17.07 32.80 31.10
CA PRO A 531 -17.06 31.33 31.08
C PRO A 531 -16.17 30.70 30.00
N LEU A 532 -15.94 31.36 28.85
CA LEU A 532 -15.10 30.81 27.78
C LEU A 532 -13.60 30.94 28.07
N THR A 533 -13.20 31.52 29.21
CA THR A 533 -11.79 31.62 29.62
C THR A 533 -11.11 30.25 29.67
N TYR A 534 -11.83 29.19 30.07
CA TYR A 534 -11.24 27.85 30.14
C TYR A 534 -10.95 27.27 28.75
N GLU A 535 -11.94 27.26 27.85
CA GLU A 535 -11.78 26.66 26.52
C GLU A 535 -10.92 27.55 25.59
N VAL A 536 -11.15 28.86 25.59
CA VAL A 536 -10.53 29.80 24.64
C VAL A 536 -9.28 30.46 25.23
N GLY A 537 -9.32 30.87 26.50
CA GLY A 537 -8.19 31.55 27.16
C GLY A 537 -7.07 30.61 27.60
N TRP A 538 -7.42 29.43 28.14
CA TRP A 538 -6.46 28.43 28.62
C TRP A 538 -6.25 27.27 27.65
N GLY A 539 -7.08 27.12 26.61
CA GLY A 539 -7.06 25.96 25.73
C GLY A 539 -7.55 24.65 26.39
N LYS A 540 -8.20 24.72 27.56
CA LYS A 540 -8.74 23.53 28.23
C LYS A 540 -9.80 22.85 27.37
N LYS A 541 -9.72 21.54 27.31
CA LYS A 541 -10.58 20.71 26.47
C LYS A 541 -11.63 20.01 27.34
N LEU A 542 -12.63 20.79 27.70
CA LEU A 542 -13.65 20.43 28.70
C LEU A 542 -14.48 19.20 28.26
N SER A 543 -15.08 18.49 29.23
CA SER A 543 -15.97 17.33 28.99
C SER A 543 -17.29 17.41 29.79
N TYR A 544 -17.28 17.11 31.09
CA TYR A 544 -18.46 17.24 31.96
C TYR A 544 -18.31 18.42 32.92
N ILE A 545 -19.34 19.28 33.00
CA ILE A 545 -19.39 20.42 33.92
C ILE A 545 -20.74 20.47 34.62
N PHE A 546 -20.74 20.21 35.92
CA PHE A 546 -21.94 20.16 36.75
C PHE A 546 -21.96 21.30 37.74
N SER A 547 -23.07 22.03 37.76
CA SER A 547 -23.31 23.10 38.73
C SER A 547 -24.31 22.62 39.78
N PHE A 548 -23.95 22.77 41.06
CA PHE A 548 -24.69 22.29 42.21
C PHE A 548 -25.09 23.46 43.12
N ALA A 549 -26.38 23.78 43.18
CA ALA A 549 -26.95 24.60 44.24
C ALA A 549 -27.57 23.69 45.31
N HIS A 550 -27.99 24.29 46.43
CA HIS A 550 -28.68 23.56 47.51
C HIS A 550 -30.00 22.89 47.08
N ASP A 551 -30.68 23.45 46.08
CA ASP A 551 -32.02 23.08 45.60
C ASP A 551 -32.08 22.65 44.13
N GLU A 552 -30.95 22.62 43.42
CA GLU A 552 -30.87 22.12 42.04
C GLU A 552 -29.46 21.63 41.64
N VAL A 553 -29.42 20.74 40.67
CA VAL A 553 -28.22 20.27 39.95
C VAL A 553 -28.44 20.50 38.46
N VAL A 554 -27.46 21.05 37.74
CA VAL A 554 -27.57 21.34 36.30
C VAL A 554 -26.29 20.97 35.58
N ASP A 555 -26.39 20.28 34.44
CA ASP A 555 -25.29 20.14 33.49
C ASP A 555 -25.16 21.44 32.71
N THR A 556 -24.10 22.18 33.02
CA THR A 556 -23.87 23.54 32.52
C THR A 556 -22.77 23.61 31.46
N ALA A 557 -22.25 22.46 31.03
CA ALA A 557 -21.20 22.30 30.03
C ALA A 557 -21.32 23.24 28.82
N ARG A 558 -22.52 23.37 28.25
CA ARG A 558 -22.83 24.25 27.11
C ARG A 558 -22.57 25.76 27.33
N ARG A 559 -22.44 26.23 28.58
CA ARG A 559 -22.08 27.62 28.92
C ARG A 559 -20.59 27.91 28.71
N TYR A 560 -19.76 26.86 28.79
CA TYR A 560 -18.29 26.93 28.89
C TYR A 560 -17.58 26.49 27.61
N THR A 561 -18.33 26.09 26.58
CA THR A 561 -17.81 25.68 25.27
C THR A 561 -18.49 26.47 24.15
N GLN A 562 -17.72 26.82 23.12
CA GLN A 562 -18.26 27.20 21.82
C GLN A 562 -18.45 25.98 20.92
N ASN A 563 -17.57 24.99 21.06
CA ASN A 563 -17.49 23.80 20.21
C ASN A 563 -18.20 22.61 20.87
N TRP A 564 -19.51 22.76 21.12
CA TRP A 564 -20.31 21.75 21.82
C TRP A 564 -20.17 20.35 21.22
N ASP A 565 -20.12 20.21 19.89
CA ASP A 565 -19.99 18.91 19.25
C ASP A 565 -18.62 18.25 19.52
N GLU A 566 -17.54 19.03 19.68
CA GLU A 566 -16.22 18.53 20.10
C GLU A 566 -16.23 18.11 21.57
N MET A 567 -16.80 18.95 22.46
CA MET A 567 -16.97 18.64 23.89
C MET A 567 -17.80 17.38 24.12
N ARG A 568 -18.88 17.20 23.34
CA ARG A 568 -19.78 16.05 23.43
C ARG A 568 -19.09 14.73 23.07
N VAL A 569 -18.13 14.72 22.14
CA VAL A 569 -17.37 13.51 21.80
C VAL A 569 -16.48 13.03 22.96
N ARG A 570 -16.04 13.93 23.86
CA ARG A 570 -15.27 13.58 25.06
C ARG A 570 -16.11 13.01 26.21
N ARG A 571 -17.44 13.22 26.21
CA ARG A 571 -18.36 12.81 27.28
C ARG A 571 -18.77 11.34 27.14
N GLN A 572 -17.93 10.44 27.68
CA GLN A 572 -18.10 8.98 27.51
C GLN A 572 -18.26 8.17 28.82
N ASP A 573 -18.19 8.80 29.99
CA ASP A 573 -18.36 8.13 31.29
C ASP A 573 -19.78 7.57 31.47
N VAL A 574 -20.80 8.33 31.08
CA VAL A 574 -22.23 7.97 31.20
C VAL A 574 -23.03 8.47 30.00
N SER A 575 -24.17 7.82 29.71
CA SER A 575 -25.07 8.30 28.67
C SER A 575 -25.78 9.60 29.07
N GLU A 576 -25.88 10.53 28.12
CA GLU A 576 -26.60 11.81 28.29
C GLU A 576 -28.06 11.62 28.73
N ALA A 577 -28.71 10.54 28.26
CA ALA A 577 -30.09 10.22 28.62
C ALA A 577 -30.23 9.79 30.10
N TRP A 578 -29.31 8.96 30.60
CA TRP A 578 -29.24 8.62 32.02
C TRP A 578 -28.92 9.87 32.84
N LEU A 579 -27.89 10.62 32.45
CA LEU A 579 -27.43 11.81 33.16
C LEU A 579 -28.53 12.87 33.31
N GLN A 580 -29.23 13.20 32.21
CA GLN A 580 -30.38 14.10 32.22
C GLN A 580 -31.52 13.57 33.10
N SER A 581 -31.79 12.26 33.08
CA SER A 581 -32.86 11.64 33.87
C SER A 581 -32.54 11.64 35.37
N THR A 582 -31.32 11.28 35.75
CA THR A 582 -30.80 11.31 37.12
C THR A 582 -30.78 12.73 37.67
N ILE A 583 -30.31 13.71 36.89
CA ILE A 583 -30.38 15.13 37.27
C ILE A 583 -31.85 15.57 37.45
N ASN A 584 -32.75 15.20 36.54
CA ASN A 584 -34.18 15.52 36.66
C ASN A 584 -34.83 14.87 37.88
N GLU A 585 -34.43 13.66 38.25
CA GLU A 585 -34.91 12.95 39.45
C GLU A 585 -34.40 13.58 40.74
N ILE A 586 -33.11 13.91 40.81
CA ILE A 586 -32.52 14.68 41.90
C ILE A 586 -33.27 16.01 42.05
N ASN A 587 -33.46 16.75 40.96
CA ASN A 587 -34.18 18.03 40.94
C ASN A 587 -35.66 17.88 41.30
N ARG A 588 -36.33 16.80 40.91
CA ARG A 588 -37.72 16.52 41.29
C ARG A 588 -37.82 16.31 42.80
N GLY A 589 -36.98 15.43 43.37
CA GLY A 589 -36.94 15.21 44.82
C GLY A 589 -36.53 16.45 45.62
N LEU A 590 -35.70 17.33 45.05
CA LEU A 590 -35.41 18.64 45.62
C LEU A 590 -36.65 19.56 45.59
N ARG A 591 -37.33 19.67 44.44
CA ARG A 591 -38.54 20.49 44.25
C ARG A 591 -39.72 20.04 45.12
N GLU A 592 -39.88 18.73 45.36
CA GLU A 592 -40.89 18.19 46.29
C GLU A 592 -40.70 18.66 47.74
N ARG A 593 -39.48 19.08 48.12
CA ARG A 593 -39.16 19.65 49.44
C ARG A 593 -39.21 21.18 49.48
N GLN A 594 -39.64 21.83 48.39
CA GLN A 594 -39.67 23.29 48.26
C GLN A 594 -41.10 23.84 48.24
N THR A 595 -41.25 25.11 48.62
CA THR A 595 -42.52 25.85 48.53
C THR A 595 -42.96 26.00 47.07
N PRO A 596 -44.27 25.98 46.75
CA PRO A 596 -44.79 26.16 45.38
C PRO A 596 -44.23 27.39 44.65
N GLU A 597 -44.03 28.49 45.37
CA GLU A 597 -43.48 29.75 44.85
C GLU A 597 -42.02 29.57 44.40
N ARG A 598 -41.19 28.92 45.22
CA ARG A 598 -39.80 28.58 44.87
C ARG A 598 -39.76 27.61 43.68
N VAL A 599 -40.65 26.62 43.64
CA VAL A 599 -40.76 25.69 42.50
C VAL A 599 -41.12 26.42 41.20
N ALA A 600 -42.01 27.41 41.25
CA ALA A 600 -42.34 28.25 40.08
C ALA A 600 -41.11 29.05 39.60
N ILE A 601 -40.35 29.68 40.51
CA ILE A 601 -39.11 30.40 40.20
C ILE A 601 -38.07 29.47 39.56
N LEU A 602 -37.81 28.31 40.18
CA LEU A 602 -36.86 27.30 39.67
C LEU A 602 -37.30 26.72 38.33
N THR A 603 -38.60 26.68 38.02
CA THR A 603 -39.11 26.22 36.72
C THR A 603 -38.87 27.27 35.64
N ALA A 604 -39.20 28.54 35.91
CA ALA A 604 -38.97 29.64 34.98
C ALA A 604 -37.46 29.84 34.69
N ARG A 605 -36.61 29.79 35.72
CA ARG A 605 -35.15 29.90 35.56
C ARG A 605 -34.56 28.72 34.78
N ALA A 606 -34.98 27.48 35.06
CA ALA A 606 -34.50 26.32 34.32
C ALA A 606 -34.90 26.35 32.83
N GLN A 607 -36.07 26.90 32.50
CA GLN A 607 -36.46 27.12 31.10
C GLN A 607 -35.57 28.18 30.42
N ASN A 608 -35.38 29.34 31.06
CA ASN A 608 -34.52 30.40 30.52
C ASN A 608 -33.06 29.94 30.34
N GLU A 609 -32.53 29.17 31.30
CA GLU A 609 -31.19 28.59 31.24
C GLU A 609 -31.08 27.52 30.14
N ARG A 610 -32.10 26.68 29.95
CA ARG A 610 -32.13 25.73 28.81
C ARG A 610 -32.03 26.46 27.47
N ASP A 611 -32.77 27.57 27.31
CA ASP A 611 -32.76 28.37 26.09
C ASP A 611 -31.47 29.18 25.90
N GLU A 612 -30.78 29.55 26.99
CA GLU A 612 -29.41 30.09 26.97
C GLU A 612 -28.40 29.04 26.46
N LEU A 613 -28.39 27.86 27.10
CA LEU A 613 -27.44 26.78 26.82
C LEU A 613 -27.60 26.21 25.40
N LEU A 614 -28.81 26.24 24.84
CA LEU A 614 -29.06 25.84 23.44
C LEU A 614 -28.59 26.87 22.40
N ARG A 615 -28.53 28.16 22.78
CA ARG A 615 -28.13 29.25 21.87
C ARG A 615 -26.62 29.35 21.67
N GLY A 616 -25.83 28.90 22.65
CA GLY A 616 -24.37 29.03 22.67
C GLY A 616 -23.90 30.46 22.99
N ARG A 617 -22.58 30.65 23.10
CA ARG A 617 -21.93 31.94 23.40
C ARG A 617 -20.81 32.28 22.43
N THR A 618 -20.60 33.57 22.19
CA THR A 618 -19.47 34.15 21.47
C THR A 618 -18.42 34.68 22.43
N VAL A 619 -17.14 34.60 22.05
CA VAL A 619 -15.99 35.03 22.87
C VAL A 619 -16.04 36.52 23.15
N GLN A 620 -15.83 36.90 24.40
CA GLN A 620 -15.57 38.27 24.83
C GLN A 620 -14.07 38.54 24.97
N THR A 621 -13.64 39.78 24.73
CA THR A 621 -12.22 40.17 24.77
C THR A 621 -11.56 39.96 26.14
N SER A 622 -12.34 39.80 27.22
CA SER A 622 -11.86 39.42 28.56
C SER A 622 -11.45 37.95 28.68
N GLU A 623 -12.01 37.07 27.85
CA GLU A 623 -11.90 35.60 27.94
C GLU A 623 -10.67 35.03 27.21
N VAL A 624 -10.01 35.82 26.34
CA VAL A 624 -8.82 35.43 25.56
C VAL A 624 -7.53 35.45 26.42
N LYS A 625 -7.65 35.58 27.75
CA LYS A 625 -6.50 35.72 28.65
C LYS A 625 -6.06 34.37 29.21
N GLY A 626 -4.78 34.06 29.04
CA GLY A 626 -4.12 32.94 29.70
C GLY A 626 -4.22 32.99 31.22
N ARG A 627 -4.05 31.83 31.86
CA ARG A 627 -4.26 31.59 33.29
C ARG A 627 -3.38 32.45 34.18
N VAL A 628 -3.95 33.00 35.25
CA VAL A 628 -3.22 33.79 36.25
C VAL A 628 -2.73 32.91 37.40
N SER A 629 -3.55 31.99 37.94
CA SER A 629 -3.19 31.08 39.03
C SER A 629 -2.14 30.00 38.67
N GLY A 630 -1.39 29.48 39.65
CA GLY A 630 -0.33 28.47 39.43
C GLY A 630 1.06 29.07 39.15
N SER A 631 2.12 28.24 39.23
CA SER A 631 3.48 28.66 38.88
C SER A 631 3.63 28.87 37.37
N ALA A 632 4.58 29.71 36.96
CA ALA A 632 4.83 29.98 35.53
C ALA A 632 5.24 28.70 34.77
N GLU A 633 6.07 27.87 35.39
CA GLU A 633 6.49 26.56 34.87
C GLU A 633 5.30 25.62 34.66
N TRP A 634 4.41 25.50 35.65
CA TRP A 634 3.23 24.63 35.60
C TRP A 634 2.21 25.08 34.54
N LYS A 635 2.00 26.38 34.39
CA LYS A 635 1.14 26.94 33.33
C LYS A 635 1.71 26.70 31.93
N SER A 636 3.01 26.92 31.76
CA SER A 636 3.69 26.68 30.48
C SER A 636 3.73 25.19 30.11
N GLN A 637 3.82 24.27 31.07
CA GLN A 637 3.73 22.83 30.84
C GLN A 637 2.34 22.37 30.36
N ARG A 638 1.30 23.14 30.65
CA ARG A 638 -0.10 22.85 30.28
C ARG A 638 -0.59 23.68 29.09
N ASN A 639 0.26 24.53 28.51
CA ASN A 639 -0.07 25.52 27.47
C ASN A 639 -1.19 26.51 27.86
N GLU A 640 -1.42 26.71 29.16
CA GLU A 640 -2.49 27.57 29.69
C GLU A 640 -2.06 29.05 29.79
N ASP A 641 -0.94 29.47 29.16
CA ASP A 641 -0.34 30.81 29.34
C ASP A 641 -0.66 31.84 28.23
N GLY A 642 -1.36 31.44 27.16
CA GLY A 642 -2.05 32.34 26.23
C GLY A 642 -1.22 32.95 25.09
N LYS A 643 -0.11 32.32 24.66
CA LYS A 643 0.86 32.92 23.71
C LYS A 643 0.62 32.72 22.20
N GLU A 644 -0.39 31.98 21.76
CA GLU A 644 -0.50 31.55 20.34
C GLU A 644 -1.24 32.49 19.36
N GLN A 645 -1.81 33.63 19.78
CA GLN A 645 -2.71 34.43 18.92
C GLN A 645 -2.12 35.67 18.19
N ASP A 646 -0.82 35.95 18.25
CA ASP A 646 -0.21 37.13 17.59
C ASP A 646 0.23 36.92 16.11
N GLY A 647 -0.33 35.91 15.42
CA GLY A 647 0.18 35.42 14.13
C GLY A 647 -0.80 35.41 12.94
N ILE A 648 -1.46 36.52 12.59
CA ILE A 648 -2.30 36.62 11.39
C ILE A 648 -1.72 37.59 10.35
N VAL A 649 -1.25 37.04 9.23
CA VAL A 649 -0.98 37.75 7.97
C VAL A 649 -1.58 36.96 6.79
N SER A 650 -2.31 37.67 5.93
CA SER A 650 -2.90 37.17 4.67
C SER A 650 -2.18 37.82 3.47
N PRO A 651 -2.44 37.43 2.20
CA PRO A 651 -2.76 36.13 1.61
C PRO A 651 -1.84 35.77 0.41
N ALA A 652 -1.90 34.55 -0.15
CA ALA A 652 -1.44 34.29 -1.53
C ALA A 652 -2.07 33.04 -2.18
N ASN A 653 -2.45 33.14 -3.45
CA ASN A 653 -2.89 32.02 -4.29
C ASN A 653 -1.69 31.20 -4.78
N THR A 654 -1.77 29.86 -4.76
CA THR A 654 -1.25 29.03 -5.86
C THR A 654 -2.02 27.72 -5.96
N SER A 655 -2.55 27.43 -7.15
CA SER A 655 -3.19 26.16 -7.49
C SER A 655 -2.16 25.08 -7.84
N LEU A 656 -2.40 23.82 -7.49
CA LEU A 656 -2.21 22.70 -8.42
C LEU A 656 -3.04 21.48 -7.95
N ALA A 657 -3.72 20.81 -8.88
CA ALA A 657 -4.58 19.67 -8.59
C ALA A 657 -3.99 18.37 -9.16
N THR A 658 -4.18 17.24 -8.47
CA THR A 658 -3.98 15.88 -9.01
C THR A 658 -5.07 14.93 -8.50
N ASN A 659 -5.57 14.07 -9.40
CA ASN A 659 -6.87 13.40 -9.26
C ASN A 659 -6.82 12.05 -8.52
N LYS A 660 -7.98 11.65 -7.95
CA LYS A 660 -8.29 10.28 -7.51
C LYS A 660 -9.27 9.62 -8.47
N THR A 661 -9.30 8.29 -8.51
CA THR A 661 -10.24 7.47 -9.29
C THR A 661 -10.77 6.29 -8.43
N THR A 662 -11.87 5.61 -8.82
CA THR A 662 -12.69 4.67 -8.00
C THR A 662 -13.08 3.38 -8.76
N PRO A 663 -13.28 2.20 -8.16
CA PRO A 663 -13.30 0.92 -8.90
C PRO A 663 -14.41 0.83 -9.99
N VAL A 664 -14.04 0.35 -11.20
CA VAL A 664 -14.94 0.21 -12.37
C VAL A 664 -15.60 -1.17 -12.41
N SER A 665 -16.91 -1.20 -12.61
CA SER A 665 -17.73 -2.42 -12.72
C SER A 665 -17.64 -3.10 -14.09
N ALA A 666 -18.05 -4.38 -14.17
CA ALA A 666 -18.15 -5.10 -15.44
C ALA A 666 -19.08 -4.40 -16.45
N ALA A 667 -20.18 -3.78 -15.99
CA ALA A 667 -21.09 -3.02 -16.83
C ALA A 667 -20.42 -1.77 -17.43
N GLU A 668 -19.62 -1.05 -16.64
CA GLU A 668 -18.85 0.12 -17.12
C GLU A 668 -17.68 -0.29 -18.04
N ILE A 669 -17.05 -1.45 -17.83
CA ILE A 669 -16.06 -2.03 -18.76
C ILE A 669 -16.73 -2.38 -20.10
N LEU A 670 -17.89 -3.06 -20.08
CA LEU A 670 -18.68 -3.35 -21.29
C LEU A 670 -19.14 -2.07 -21.99
N GLN A 671 -19.49 -1.03 -21.25
CA GLN A 671 -19.82 0.29 -21.81
C GLN A 671 -18.60 0.97 -22.46
N ARG A 672 -17.40 0.83 -21.86
CA ARG A 672 -16.13 1.31 -22.45
C ARG A 672 -15.73 0.52 -23.70
N ILE A 673 -15.94 -0.80 -23.71
CA ILE A 673 -15.76 -1.66 -24.90
C ILE A 673 -16.74 -1.24 -26.01
N CYS A 674 -18.01 -1.02 -25.69
CA CYS A 674 -19.01 -0.51 -26.64
C CYS A 674 -18.56 0.83 -27.25
N ALA A 675 -18.16 1.79 -26.41
CA ALA A 675 -17.67 3.08 -26.87
C ALA A 675 -16.43 2.97 -27.78
N ASN A 676 -15.47 2.09 -27.44
CA ASN A 676 -14.28 1.83 -28.25
C ASN A 676 -14.63 1.21 -29.60
N LEU A 677 -15.60 0.28 -29.67
CA LEU A 677 -16.07 -0.33 -30.91
C LEU A 677 -16.78 0.66 -31.84
N VAL A 678 -17.48 1.67 -31.30
CA VAL A 678 -18.23 2.66 -32.10
C VAL A 678 -17.36 3.83 -32.57
N ALA A 679 -16.52 4.37 -31.67
CA ALA A 679 -15.80 5.63 -31.86
C ALA A 679 -14.28 5.48 -31.94
N GLY A 680 -13.71 4.38 -31.45
CA GLY A 680 -12.28 4.15 -31.41
C GLY A 680 -11.56 4.84 -30.25
N CYS A 681 -10.29 4.46 -30.04
CA CYS A 681 -9.41 5.08 -29.08
C CYS A 681 -8.45 6.08 -29.75
N GLN A 682 -7.84 6.95 -28.97
CA GLN A 682 -6.95 8.01 -29.48
C GLN A 682 -5.54 7.54 -29.87
N SER A 683 -5.23 6.23 -29.77
CA SER A 683 -3.90 5.72 -30.12
C SER A 683 -3.83 5.39 -31.62
N PRO A 684 -3.02 6.13 -32.42
CA PRO A 684 -2.97 5.96 -33.88
C PRO A 684 -2.29 4.66 -34.33
N GLY A 685 -1.70 3.90 -33.40
CA GLY A 685 -1.13 2.57 -33.63
C GLY A 685 -1.78 1.49 -32.76
N CYS A 686 -3.06 1.65 -32.40
CA CYS A 686 -3.80 0.62 -31.68
C CYS A 686 -3.89 -0.67 -32.51
N SER A 687 -3.80 -1.82 -31.86
CA SER A 687 -4.02 -3.14 -32.49
C SER A 687 -5.13 -3.94 -31.79
N ASN A 688 -5.90 -3.33 -30.89
CA ASN A 688 -6.95 -4.04 -30.17
C ASN A 688 -8.19 -4.24 -31.08
N PRO A 689 -8.66 -5.49 -31.31
CA PRO A 689 -9.81 -5.78 -32.15
C PRO A 689 -11.19 -5.43 -31.53
N TYR A 690 -11.23 -4.95 -30.29
CA TYR A 690 -12.42 -4.37 -29.62
C TYR A 690 -12.42 -2.83 -29.64
N CYS A 691 -11.79 -2.25 -30.67
CA CYS A 691 -11.62 -0.82 -30.85
C CYS A 691 -11.66 -0.45 -32.33
N PHE A 692 -12.47 0.52 -32.74
CA PHE A 692 -12.57 0.97 -34.14
C PHE A 692 -11.21 1.42 -34.72
N THR A 693 -10.41 2.18 -33.97
CA THR A 693 -9.05 2.57 -34.40
C THR A 693 -8.11 1.37 -34.57
N GLY A 694 -8.31 0.31 -33.79
CA GLY A 694 -7.55 -0.93 -33.91
C GLY A 694 -8.02 -1.80 -35.07
N ARG A 695 -9.34 -1.95 -35.24
CA ARG A 695 -9.96 -2.68 -36.35
C ARG A 695 -9.60 -2.04 -37.71
N THR A 696 -9.78 -0.73 -37.86
CA THR A 696 -9.38 0.02 -39.07
C THR A 696 -7.89 -0.11 -39.36
N GLY A 697 -7.02 0.02 -38.33
CA GLY A 697 -5.58 -0.17 -38.47
C GLY A 697 -5.15 -1.61 -38.86
N LEU A 698 -6.01 -2.60 -38.59
CA LEU A 698 -5.83 -4.01 -38.96
C LEU A 698 -6.62 -4.40 -40.23
N ASN A 699 -7.43 -3.50 -40.82
CA ASN A 699 -8.31 -3.74 -41.96
C ASN A 699 -9.32 -4.89 -41.71
N PHE A 700 -10.18 -4.78 -40.69
CA PHE A 700 -11.21 -5.80 -40.41
C PHE A 700 -12.34 -5.80 -41.47
N PRO A 701 -12.92 -6.96 -41.85
CA PRO A 701 -13.76 -7.04 -43.07
C PRO A 701 -15.17 -6.42 -43.00
N GLU A 702 -15.67 -6.04 -41.81
CA GLU A 702 -17.09 -5.73 -41.56
C GLU A 702 -17.35 -4.29 -41.09
N GLU A 703 -16.36 -3.40 -41.18
CA GLU A 703 -16.44 -2.06 -40.62
C GLU A 703 -17.25 -1.10 -41.48
N SER A 704 -18.54 -0.94 -41.14
CA SER A 704 -19.38 0.09 -41.75
C SER A 704 -18.88 1.50 -41.42
N SER A 705 -18.94 2.37 -42.43
CA SER A 705 -18.76 3.81 -42.25
C SER A 705 -19.90 4.49 -41.48
N ASP A 706 -21.10 3.87 -41.41
CA ASP A 706 -22.24 4.40 -40.66
C ASP A 706 -22.10 4.14 -39.15
N MET A 707 -22.32 5.19 -38.36
CA MET A 707 -22.17 5.15 -36.89
C MET A 707 -23.27 4.33 -36.20
N ASN A 708 -24.47 4.27 -36.76
CA ASN A 708 -25.60 3.52 -36.21
C ASN A 708 -25.40 2.01 -36.44
N GLU A 709 -24.90 1.62 -37.61
CA GLU A 709 -24.53 0.23 -37.90
C GLU A 709 -23.40 -0.25 -36.97
N ARG A 710 -22.34 0.55 -36.78
CA ARG A 710 -21.30 0.26 -35.77
C ARG A 710 -21.86 0.18 -34.34
N ALA A 711 -22.83 1.02 -33.98
CA ALA A 711 -23.47 0.97 -32.67
C ALA A 711 -24.31 -0.31 -32.49
N ALA A 712 -25.04 -0.76 -33.51
CA ALA A 712 -25.77 -2.01 -33.49
C ALA A 712 -24.81 -3.22 -33.33
N GLN A 713 -23.74 -3.26 -34.13
CA GLN A 713 -22.68 -4.28 -34.01
C GLN A 713 -22.03 -4.28 -32.61
N ALA A 714 -21.67 -3.11 -32.08
CA ALA A 714 -21.07 -2.98 -30.76
C ALA A 714 -22.00 -3.47 -29.63
N ILE A 715 -23.30 -3.16 -29.72
CA ILE A 715 -24.31 -3.65 -28.77
C ILE A 715 -24.45 -5.17 -28.87
N GLN A 716 -24.43 -5.76 -30.07
CA GLN A 716 -24.50 -7.22 -30.24
C GLN A 716 -23.28 -7.92 -29.63
N VAL A 717 -22.07 -7.42 -29.87
CA VAL A 717 -20.82 -7.96 -29.28
C VAL A 717 -20.85 -7.84 -27.75
N VAL A 718 -21.25 -6.69 -27.21
CA VAL A 718 -21.33 -6.47 -25.76
C VAL A 718 -22.45 -7.30 -25.11
N ALA A 719 -23.59 -7.48 -25.77
CA ALA A 719 -24.64 -8.37 -25.31
C ALA A 719 -24.15 -9.82 -25.26
N ALA A 720 -23.46 -10.30 -26.31
CA ALA A 720 -22.88 -11.65 -26.33
C ALA A 720 -21.86 -11.86 -25.19
N LEU A 721 -20.96 -10.91 -24.96
CA LEU A 721 -20.02 -10.94 -23.83
C LEU A 721 -20.73 -10.94 -22.48
N SER A 722 -21.80 -10.16 -22.34
CA SER A 722 -22.64 -10.12 -21.12
C SER A 722 -23.40 -11.42 -20.89
N SER A 723 -23.93 -12.06 -21.95
CA SER A 723 -24.65 -13.34 -21.87
C SER A 723 -23.73 -14.51 -21.48
N ASN A 724 -22.43 -14.43 -21.78
CA ASN A 724 -21.44 -15.40 -21.32
C ASN A 724 -21.02 -15.19 -19.85
N GLY A 725 -21.44 -14.09 -19.20
CA GLY A 725 -21.27 -13.88 -17.76
C GLY A 725 -19.81 -13.67 -17.31
N PHE A 726 -18.93 -13.18 -18.19
CA PHE A 726 -17.53 -12.98 -17.86
C PHE A 726 -17.35 -11.94 -16.72
N PRO A 727 -16.48 -12.19 -15.72
CA PRO A 727 -16.16 -11.22 -14.67
C PRO A 727 -15.42 -10.00 -15.22
N SER A 728 -15.45 -8.89 -14.46
CA SER A 728 -14.78 -7.62 -14.79
C SER A 728 -13.33 -7.80 -15.26
N ASP A 729 -12.59 -8.69 -14.61
CA ASP A 729 -11.16 -8.86 -14.80
C ASP A 729 -10.83 -9.56 -16.13
N LEU A 730 -11.72 -10.44 -16.62
CA LEU A 730 -11.60 -11.04 -17.96
C LEU A 730 -12.08 -10.06 -19.04
N LEU A 731 -13.14 -9.28 -18.77
CA LEU A 731 -13.59 -8.23 -19.68
C LEU A 731 -12.55 -7.10 -19.83
N ALA A 732 -11.76 -6.82 -18.79
CA ALA A 732 -10.64 -5.87 -18.86
C ALA A 732 -9.54 -6.30 -19.87
N LEU A 733 -9.43 -7.60 -20.19
CA LEU A 733 -8.51 -8.08 -21.23
C LEU A 733 -8.88 -7.59 -22.64
N LEU A 734 -10.13 -7.16 -22.84
CA LEU A 734 -10.64 -6.60 -24.09
C LEU A 734 -10.42 -5.08 -24.22
N GLU A 735 -9.92 -4.41 -23.18
CA GLU A 735 -9.70 -2.95 -23.21
C GLU A 735 -8.39 -2.54 -23.91
N CYS A 736 -8.34 -1.31 -24.42
CA CYS A 736 -7.15 -0.76 -25.08
C CYS A 736 -6.00 -0.53 -24.10
N SER A 737 -4.96 -1.37 -24.19
CA SER A 737 -3.71 -1.19 -23.45
C SER A 737 -2.87 -0.02 -23.99
N LYS A 738 -2.16 0.67 -23.09
CA LYS A 738 -1.28 1.82 -23.42
C LYS A 738 0.17 1.40 -23.76
N ARG A 739 0.51 0.11 -23.67
CA ARG A 739 1.90 -0.39 -23.69
C ARG A 739 2.18 -1.30 -24.90
N PRO A 740 2.81 -0.80 -25.98
CA PRO A 740 2.91 -1.53 -27.25
C PRO A 740 3.85 -2.77 -27.25
N THR A 741 4.55 -3.03 -26.14
CA THR A 741 5.49 -4.15 -25.93
C THR A 741 4.89 -5.37 -25.22
N GLU A 742 3.67 -5.25 -24.69
CA GLU A 742 2.94 -6.33 -24.02
C GLU A 742 2.67 -7.51 -24.98
N LEU A 743 2.81 -8.77 -24.51
CA LEU A 743 2.60 -9.98 -25.33
C LEU A 743 1.24 -9.98 -26.05
N ARG A 744 0.18 -9.51 -25.40
CA ARG A 744 -1.16 -9.35 -25.96
C ARG A 744 -1.19 -8.39 -27.15
N ASN A 745 -0.57 -7.21 -27.01
CA ASN A 745 -0.45 -6.23 -28.09
C ASN A 745 0.51 -6.68 -29.20
N PHE A 746 1.53 -7.49 -28.88
CA PHE A 746 2.39 -8.11 -29.87
C PHE A 746 1.61 -9.12 -30.72
N LEU A 747 0.87 -10.04 -30.09
CA LEU A 747 0.11 -11.07 -30.80
C LEU A 747 -1.04 -10.49 -31.64
N TRP A 748 -1.78 -9.49 -31.13
CA TRP A 748 -2.85 -8.85 -31.89
C TRP A 748 -2.40 -8.23 -33.23
N LYS A 749 -1.13 -7.77 -33.35
CA LYS A 749 -0.57 -7.26 -34.62
C LYS A 749 -0.51 -8.31 -35.74
N TYR A 750 -0.49 -9.59 -35.37
CA TYR A 750 -0.50 -10.72 -36.30
C TYR A 750 -1.91 -11.26 -36.58
N GLN A 751 -2.96 -10.56 -36.14
CA GLN A 751 -4.37 -10.89 -36.38
C GLN A 751 -4.72 -12.36 -36.11
N PRO A 752 -4.57 -12.84 -34.86
CA PRO A 752 -4.87 -14.23 -34.53
C PRO A 752 -6.33 -14.59 -34.84
N LEU A 753 -6.57 -15.78 -35.37
CA LEU A 753 -7.90 -16.35 -35.60
C LEU A 753 -8.57 -16.79 -34.29
N LEU A 754 -7.73 -17.15 -33.32
CA LEU A 754 -8.08 -17.51 -31.96
C LEU A 754 -6.93 -17.04 -31.06
N TYR A 755 -7.26 -16.35 -29.96
CA TYR A 755 -6.26 -16.00 -28.95
C TYR A 755 -6.85 -16.21 -27.56
N LEU A 756 -6.42 -17.31 -26.94
CA LEU A 756 -6.71 -17.66 -25.56
C LEU A 756 -5.56 -17.13 -24.69
N PRO A 757 -5.80 -16.13 -23.83
CA PRO A 757 -4.77 -15.64 -22.91
C PRO A 757 -4.53 -16.62 -21.75
N LEU A 758 -5.41 -17.62 -21.56
CA LEU A 758 -5.37 -18.63 -20.49
C LEU A 758 -5.23 -17.99 -19.10
N GLN A 759 -6.02 -16.94 -18.86
CA GLN A 759 -6.11 -16.24 -17.56
C GLN A 759 -7.44 -16.50 -16.85
N ASP A 760 -8.25 -17.37 -17.43
CA ASP A 760 -9.60 -17.70 -17.00
C ASP A 760 -9.63 -18.32 -15.60
N LEU A 761 -10.66 -17.96 -14.84
CA LEU A 761 -10.88 -18.54 -13.52
C LEU A 761 -11.34 -20.00 -13.67
N PRO A 762 -10.71 -20.97 -12.97
CA PRO A 762 -11.19 -22.35 -12.99
C PRO A 762 -12.59 -22.39 -12.37
N SER A 763 -13.57 -22.88 -13.13
CA SER A 763 -14.95 -22.99 -12.65
C SER A 763 -15.08 -24.11 -11.59
N ARG A 764 -16.15 -24.04 -10.80
CA ARG A 764 -16.56 -25.12 -9.88
C ARG A 764 -17.61 -26.07 -10.50
N GLY A 765 -17.95 -25.89 -11.78
CA GLY A 765 -18.95 -26.69 -12.48
C GLY A 765 -18.33 -27.65 -13.49
N ASP A 766 -19.19 -28.39 -14.19
CA ASP A 766 -18.76 -29.39 -15.17
C ASP A 766 -18.16 -28.79 -16.46
N SER A 767 -18.31 -27.48 -16.67
CA SER A 767 -17.70 -26.76 -17.80
C SER A 767 -17.01 -25.47 -17.41
N VAL A 768 -15.98 -25.10 -18.18
CA VAL A 768 -15.25 -23.82 -18.10
C VAL A 768 -15.26 -23.17 -19.48
N THR A 769 -15.75 -21.93 -19.58
CA THR A 769 -15.66 -21.13 -20.81
C THR A 769 -14.39 -20.27 -20.77
N LEU A 770 -13.47 -20.52 -21.71
CA LEU A 770 -12.26 -19.72 -21.92
C LEU A 770 -12.56 -18.53 -22.83
N ILE A 771 -12.13 -17.33 -22.45
CA ILE A 771 -12.35 -16.11 -23.22
C ILE A 771 -11.38 -16.03 -24.42
N ASP A 772 -11.92 -16.10 -25.65
CA ASP A 772 -11.20 -15.64 -26.84
C ASP A 772 -11.15 -14.11 -26.86
N ILE A 773 -9.93 -13.56 -27.00
CA ILE A 773 -9.68 -12.12 -27.12
C ILE A 773 -9.21 -11.72 -28.53
N SER A 774 -9.33 -12.62 -29.52
CA SER A 774 -8.96 -12.35 -30.92
C SER A 774 -9.85 -11.32 -31.64
N GLY A 775 -11.07 -11.10 -31.13
CA GLY A 775 -12.09 -10.29 -31.80
C GLY A 775 -13.11 -11.08 -32.62
N HIS A 776 -12.91 -12.39 -32.80
CA HIS A 776 -13.83 -13.29 -33.52
C HIS A 776 -14.89 -13.95 -32.62
N ASN A 777 -14.82 -13.73 -31.30
CA ASN A 777 -15.82 -14.19 -30.31
C ASN A 777 -15.89 -15.74 -30.22
N HIS A 778 -14.78 -16.43 -30.49
CA HIS A 778 -14.64 -17.89 -30.48
C HIS A 778 -14.36 -18.45 -29.07
N HIS A 779 -15.23 -18.13 -28.10
CA HIS A 779 -15.08 -18.61 -26.72
C HIS A 779 -15.17 -20.14 -26.64
N ILE A 780 -14.27 -20.77 -25.88
CA ILE A 780 -14.14 -22.24 -25.86
C ILE A 780 -14.66 -22.82 -24.55
N THR A 781 -15.72 -23.63 -24.63
CA THR A 781 -16.27 -24.37 -23.50
C THR A 781 -15.58 -25.73 -23.36
N SER A 782 -14.78 -25.91 -22.31
CA SER A 782 -14.18 -27.19 -21.94
C SER A 782 -15.14 -27.98 -21.04
N PHE A 783 -15.53 -29.20 -21.47
CA PHE A 783 -16.50 -30.07 -20.79
C PHE A 783 -15.88 -31.19 -19.94
N GLN A 784 -14.54 -31.29 -19.90
CA GLN A 784 -13.82 -32.20 -19.01
C GLN A 784 -13.19 -31.35 -17.90
N HIS A 785 -13.61 -31.54 -16.64
CA HIS A 785 -13.22 -30.77 -15.46
C HIS A 785 -11.82 -30.14 -15.59
N CYS A 786 -11.77 -28.84 -15.95
CA CYS A 786 -10.59 -28.05 -16.35
C CYS A 786 -9.27 -28.84 -16.51
N ALA A 787 -8.78 -28.98 -17.75
CA ALA A 787 -7.47 -29.57 -18.05
C ALA A 787 -6.27 -28.78 -17.50
N LEU A 788 -6.51 -27.65 -16.84
CA LEU A 788 -5.50 -26.70 -16.40
C LEU A 788 -5.54 -26.49 -14.87
N ARG A 789 -4.39 -26.60 -14.22
CA ARG A 789 -4.12 -26.26 -12.80
C ARG A 789 -3.26 -24.99 -12.75
N LYS A 790 -3.27 -24.26 -11.65
CA LYS A 790 -2.41 -23.07 -11.44
C LYS A 790 -1.03 -23.49 -10.88
N PRO A 791 0.02 -22.63 -10.86
CA PRO A 791 0.25 -21.31 -11.51
C PRO A 791 1.64 -21.16 -12.19
N PHE A 792 2.01 -20.03 -12.82
CA PHE A 792 3.22 -19.20 -12.44
C PHE A 792 3.41 -17.88 -13.26
N TRP A 793 4.37 -17.04 -12.85
CA TRP A 793 4.76 -15.73 -13.43
C TRP A 793 5.73 -15.86 -14.60
N ILE A 794 5.52 -15.07 -15.66
CA ILE A 794 6.51 -14.81 -16.73
C ILE A 794 7.20 -13.49 -16.45
N ALA A 795 8.51 -13.53 -16.24
CA ALA A 795 9.34 -12.33 -16.19
C ALA A 795 9.37 -11.66 -17.56
N ASP A 796 9.11 -10.35 -17.63
CA ASP A 796 9.49 -9.53 -18.80
C ASP A 796 11.03 -9.47 -18.86
N PRO A 797 11.69 -10.09 -19.87
CA PRO A 797 13.13 -10.24 -19.90
C PRO A 797 13.91 -8.95 -20.28
N GLY A 798 13.28 -7.77 -20.15
CA GLY A 798 13.88 -6.49 -20.49
C GLY A 798 13.87 -5.42 -19.39
N ARG A 799 13.29 -5.68 -18.20
CA ARG A 799 13.13 -4.65 -17.16
C ARG A 799 13.98 -4.85 -15.90
N ILE A 800 14.89 -3.90 -15.74
CA ILE A 800 15.51 -3.52 -14.47
C ILE A 800 14.41 -3.00 -13.56
N VAL A 801 14.27 -3.56 -12.36
CA VAL A 801 13.55 -2.91 -11.27
C VAL A 801 14.49 -1.85 -10.69
N ASP A 802 14.27 -0.58 -11.05
CA ASP A 802 14.99 0.52 -10.42
C ASP A 802 14.74 0.48 -8.90
N ALA A 803 15.81 0.63 -8.12
CA ALA A 803 15.74 0.63 -6.65
C ALA A 803 15.06 1.91 -6.13
N GLY A 804 13.74 1.99 -6.33
CA GLY A 804 12.90 3.17 -6.12
C GLY A 804 11.64 3.23 -6.99
N GLY A 805 11.49 2.34 -7.99
CA GLY A 805 10.30 2.25 -8.85
C GLY A 805 9.30 1.18 -8.41
N GLU A 806 8.01 1.45 -8.56
CA GLU A 806 6.93 0.50 -8.29
C GLU A 806 7.08 -0.77 -9.15
N ALA A 807 6.86 -1.95 -8.55
CA ALA A 807 6.82 -3.22 -9.29
C ALA A 807 5.60 -3.21 -10.21
N ASP A 808 5.86 -3.10 -11.52
CA ASP A 808 4.83 -2.84 -12.52
C ASP A 808 3.84 -4.02 -12.68
N GLU A 809 2.55 -3.70 -12.91
CA GLU A 809 1.46 -4.67 -12.74
C GLU A 809 1.29 -5.68 -13.89
N ASP A 810 2.03 -5.50 -14.99
CA ASP A 810 1.86 -6.25 -16.24
C ASP A 810 2.89 -7.36 -16.38
N ALA A 811 2.51 -8.58 -15.99
CA ALA A 811 3.25 -9.80 -16.28
C ALA A 811 2.32 -10.86 -16.88
N ALA A 812 2.82 -11.63 -17.85
CA ALA A 812 2.07 -12.76 -18.38
C ALA A 812 2.12 -13.94 -17.38
N PHE A 813 1.14 -14.84 -17.42
CA PHE A 813 1.03 -15.96 -16.47
C PHE A 813 0.88 -17.30 -17.20
N GLY A 814 1.34 -18.39 -16.57
CA GLY A 814 1.19 -19.76 -17.05
C GLY A 814 0.15 -20.59 -16.30
N MET A 815 -0.49 -21.50 -17.03
CA MET A 815 -1.38 -22.56 -16.53
C MET A 815 -0.78 -23.95 -16.78
N GLN A 816 -0.71 -24.77 -15.73
CA GLN A 816 -0.21 -26.15 -15.76
C GLN A 816 -1.21 -27.08 -16.43
N LEU A 817 -0.79 -27.84 -17.45
CA LEU A 817 -1.58 -28.95 -17.98
C LEU A 817 -1.63 -30.09 -16.96
N ILE A 818 -2.82 -30.55 -16.63
CA ILE A 818 -3.03 -31.68 -15.71
C ILE A 818 -2.80 -32.98 -16.48
N GLY A 819 -1.93 -33.85 -15.93
CA GLY A 819 -1.64 -35.17 -16.49
C GLY A 819 -2.90 -35.97 -16.84
N GLY A 820 -3.03 -36.36 -18.11
CA GLY A 820 -4.17 -37.13 -18.63
C GLY A 820 -5.46 -36.32 -18.84
N LYS A 821 -5.37 -34.99 -18.93
CA LYS A 821 -6.47 -34.12 -19.36
C LYS A 821 -6.05 -33.28 -20.57
N LEU A 822 -7.03 -32.96 -21.41
CA LEU A 822 -6.81 -32.31 -22.70
C LEU A 822 -7.55 -30.96 -22.83
N LEU A 823 -6.86 -29.99 -23.41
CA LEU A 823 -7.43 -28.75 -23.93
C LEU A 823 -7.78 -28.99 -25.40
N SER A 824 -9.07 -29.16 -25.70
CA SER A 824 -9.57 -29.29 -27.07
C SER A 824 -10.03 -27.94 -27.62
N ILE A 825 -9.59 -27.62 -28.83
CA ILE A 825 -9.97 -26.42 -29.58
C ILE A 825 -10.74 -26.89 -30.82
N PRO A 826 -12.07 -26.63 -30.90
CA PRO A 826 -12.90 -27.11 -31.99
C PRO A 826 -12.49 -26.51 -33.34
N GLY A 827 -12.21 -27.37 -34.33
CA GLY A 827 -11.76 -26.99 -35.67
C GLY A 827 -12.71 -26.03 -36.38
N GLN A 828 -14.02 -26.12 -36.10
CA GLN A 828 -15.04 -25.20 -36.62
C GLN A 828 -14.75 -23.72 -36.36
N SER A 829 -13.91 -23.38 -35.38
CA SER A 829 -13.49 -22.00 -35.07
C SER A 829 -12.31 -21.49 -35.93
N ILE A 830 -11.67 -22.36 -36.71
CA ILE A 830 -10.42 -22.10 -37.47
C ILE A 830 -10.60 -22.34 -38.98
N LEU A 831 -11.74 -22.93 -39.38
CA LEU A 831 -11.92 -23.81 -40.54
C LEU A 831 -11.70 -23.23 -41.96
N ASN A 832 -11.47 -21.92 -42.14
CA ASN A 832 -11.39 -21.29 -43.47
C ASN A 832 -9.96 -20.96 -43.96
N THR A 833 -8.92 -21.32 -43.21
CA THR A 833 -7.53 -20.90 -43.51
C THR A 833 -6.57 -22.07 -43.65
N ALA A 834 -6.13 -22.36 -44.88
CA ALA A 834 -5.22 -23.46 -45.23
C ALA A 834 -3.77 -23.33 -44.69
N ARG A 835 -3.42 -22.22 -44.04
CA ARG A 835 -2.08 -21.92 -43.52
C ARG A 835 -2.15 -21.16 -42.20
N PHE A 836 -1.63 -21.74 -41.11
CA PHE A 836 -1.61 -21.11 -39.79
C PHE A 836 -0.40 -21.56 -38.95
N VAL A 837 -0.13 -20.84 -37.86
CA VAL A 837 0.86 -21.19 -36.84
C VAL A 837 0.16 -21.24 -35.48
N LEU A 838 0.22 -22.40 -34.83
CA LEU A 838 -0.13 -22.56 -33.42
C LEU A 838 1.07 -22.13 -32.58
N SER A 839 0.91 -21.16 -31.68
CA SER A 839 1.98 -20.58 -30.86
C SER A 839 1.62 -20.56 -29.38
N PHE A 840 2.57 -20.99 -28.54
CA PHE A 840 2.51 -20.90 -27.07
C PHE A 840 3.92 -20.88 -26.45
N LEU A 841 4.08 -20.31 -25.25
CA LEU A 841 5.29 -20.56 -24.45
C LEU A 841 5.01 -21.76 -23.53
N VAL A 842 5.93 -22.72 -23.49
CA VAL A 842 5.90 -23.88 -22.60
C VAL A 842 7.01 -23.78 -21.55
N ARG A 843 6.78 -24.30 -20.34
CA ARG A 843 7.81 -24.62 -19.36
C ARG A 843 7.53 -26.01 -18.78
N ILE A 844 8.59 -26.76 -18.48
CA ILE A 844 8.51 -28.11 -17.90
C ILE A 844 9.30 -28.12 -16.58
N ASP A 845 8.69 -28.66 -15.52
CA ASP A 845 9.31 -28.87 -14.21
C ASP A 845 9.27 -30.37 -13.82
N GLU A 846 10.24 -30.87 -13.04
CA GLU A 846 10.22 -32.24 -12.47
C GLU A 846 9.21 -32.36 -11.32
N ASP A 847 8.58 -33.53 -11.11
CA ASP A 847 7.72 -33.83 -9.96
C ASP A 847 8.27 -34.99 -9.10
N LYS A 848 8.91 -34.64 -7.98
CA LYS A 848 9.54 -35.50 -6.95
C LYS A 848 8.59 -36.55 -6.36
N VAL A 849 7.27 -36.38 -6.46
CA VAL A 849 6.31 -37.30 -5.85
C VAL A 849 6.29 -38.66 -6.57
N PHE A 850 6.71 -38.72 -7.85
CA PHE A 850 6.75 -39.95 -8.64
C PHE A 850 8.09 -40.71 -8.52
N THR A 851 8.34 -41.34 -7.37
CA THR A 851 9.46 -42.29 -7.21
C THR A 851 9.12 -43.69 -7.76
N SER A 852 8.98 -43.82 -9.07
CA SER A 852 8.94 -45.14 -9.74
C SER A 852 9.64 -45.11 -11.10
N HIS A 853 10.94 -45.42 -11.11
CA HIS A 853 11.70 -45.59 -12.34
C HIS A 853 11.24 -46.85 -13.09
N ASN A 854 10.40 -46.68 -14.11
CA ASN A 854 10.32 -47.62 -15.23
C ASN A 854 11.22 -47.08 -16.35
N SER A 855 12.07 -47.95 -16.90
CA SER A 855 13.22 -47.59 -17.74
C SER A 855 12.86 -47.31 -19.21
N SER A 856 11.90 -46.44 -19.47
CA SER A 856 11.44 -46.07 -20.81
C SER A 856 11.15 -44.58 -20.91
N ALA A 857 11.47 -43.97 -22.06
CA ALA A 857 11.26 -42.53 -22.30
C ALA A 857 9.83 -42.11 -21.99
N ALA A 858 9.69 -41.03 -21.22
CA ALA A 858 8.39 -40.57 -20.71
C ALA A 858 7.93 -39.32 -21.48
N SER A 859 6.72 -39.37 -22.06
CA SER A 859 6.15 -38.24 -22.81
C SER A 859 5.55 -37.19 -21.87
N VAL A 860 5.80 -35.92 -22.13
CA VAL A 860 5.59 -34.79 -21.21
C VAL A 860 4.56 -33.79 -21.75
N LEU A 861 4.54 -33.60 -23.07
CA LEU A 861 3.57 -32.79 -23.80
C LEU A 861 3.23 -33.49 -25.12
N SER A 862 1.95 -33.56 -25.43
CA SER A 862 1.44 -33.94 -26.75
C SER A 862 0.58 -32.81 -27.32
N VAL A 863 0.74 -32.52 -28.61
CA VAL A 863 -0.16 -31.67 -29.40
C VAL A 863 -0.61 -32.45 -30.63
N ARG A 864 -1.92 -32.66 -30.77
CA ARG A 864 -2.54 -33.49 -31.81
C ARG A 864 -3.43 -32.66 -32.72
N PHE A 865 -3.39 -32.97 -34.02
CA PHE A 865 -4.23 -32.36 -35.05
C PHE A 865 -5.17 -33.42 -35.63
N GLY A 866 -6.47 -33.28 -35.36
CA GLY A 866 -7.53 -34.18 -35.84
C GLY A 866 -8.32 -34.89 -34.73
N VAL A 867 -9.47 -35.46 -35.12
CA VAL A 867 -10.40 -36.14 -34.20
C VAL A 867 -9.84 -37.52 -33.78
N PRO A 868 -9.83 -37.88 -32.48
CA PRO A 868 -9.34 -39.18 -32.00
C PRO A 868 -9.98 -40.37 -32.72
N GLY A 869 -9.15 -41.22 -33.34
CA GLY A 869 -9.59 -42.41 -34.09
C GLY A 869 -9.71 -42.22 -35.61
N SER A 870 -9.47 -41.02 -36.14
CA SER A 870 -9.34 -40.79 -37.59
C SER A 870 -7.99 -41.27 -38.13
N ALA A 871 -7.97 -41.81 -39.35
CA ALA A 871 -6.72 -42.14 -40.04
C ALA A 871 -6.04 -40.84 -40.52
N GLY A 872 -4.79 -40.62 -40.12
CA GLY A 872 -3.98 -39.47 -40.55
C GLY A 872 -3.72 -38.38 -39.49
N LEU A 873 -3.93 -38.68 -38.20
CA LEU A 873 -3.55 -37.82 -37.08
C LEU A 873 -2.04 -37.53 -37.06
N ILE A 874 -1.69 -36.24 -37.09
CA ILE A 874 -0.32 -35.73 -36.84
C ILE A 874 -0.20 -35.37 -35.36
N GLU A 875 0.87 -35.83 -34.71
CA GLU A 875 1.17 -35.59 -33.31
C GLU A 875 2.58 -35.02 -33.14
N PHE A 876 2.69 -33.96 -32.33
CA PHE A 876 3.96 -33.40 -31.85
C PHE A 876 4.14 -33.79 -30.37
N CYS A 877 5.24 -34.46 -30.06
CA CYS A 877 5.55 -34.96 -28.72
C CYS A 877 6.88 -34.42 -28.19
N VAL A 878 6.89 -34.08 -26.90
CA VAL A 878 8.10 -33.80 -26.12
C VAL A 878 8.28 -34.92 -25.10
N TYR A 879 9.44 -35.57 -25.08
CA TYR A 879 9.75 -36.65 -24.14
C TYR A 879 11.09 -36.46 -23.42
N TRP A 880 11.19 -37.08 -22.25
CA TRP A 880 12.40 -37.10 -21.43
C TRP A 880 13.17 -38.42 -21.60
N ASP A 881 14.46 -38.33 -21.93
CA ASP A 881 15.40 -39.45 -21.91
C ASP A 881 16.23 -39.42 -20.62
N ASP A 882 15.85 -40.26 -19.65
CA ASP A 882 16.49 -40.36 -18.33
C ASP A 882 17.97 -40.79 -18.43
N SER A 883 18.35 -41.54 -19.49
CA SER A 883 19.72 -42.01 -19.69
C SER A 883 20.68 -40.89 -20.11
N LYS A 884 20.15 -39.85 -20.78
CA LYS A 884 20.91 -38.67 -21.23
C LYS A 884 20.61 -37.41 -20.42
N ARG A 885 19.57 -37.43 -19.58
CA ARG A 885 18.99 -36.28 -18.86
C ARG A 885 18.72 -35.09 -19.78
N GLN A 886 18.09 -35.37 -20.92
CA GLN A 886 17.75 -34.38 -21.93
C GLN A 886 16.33 -34.61 -22.46
N PHE A 887 15.69 -33.52 -22.84
CA PHE A 887 14.46 -33.57 -23.62
C PHE A 887 14.75 -33.92 -25.08
N PHE A 888 13.75 -34.47 -25.75
CA PHE A 888 13.76 -34.81 -27.17
C PHE A 888 12.40 -34.49 -27.80
N PHE A 889 12.41 -34.28 -29.12
CA PHE A 889 11.23 -33.98 -29.92
C PHE A 889 10.94 -35.09 -30.92
N GLU A 890 9.65 -35.30 -31.19
CA GLU A 890 9.14 -36.11 -32.30
C GLU A 890 7.92 -35.44 -32.91
N LEU A 891 7.79 -35.52 -34.24
CA LEU A 891 6.66 -35.02 -35.02
C LEU A 891 6.34 -36.07 -36.08
N GLY A 892 5.15 -36.67 -36.04
CA GLY A 892 4.83 -37.79 -36.93
C GLY A 892 3.40 -38.33 -36.80
N PRO A 893 3.06 -39.37 -37.58
CA PRO A 893 1.75 -40.01 -37.57
C PRO A 893 1.60 -41.05 -36.46
N GLN A 894 0.47 -41.01 -35.74
CA GLN A 894 0.25 -41.73 -34.47
C GLN A 894 0.49 -43.27 -34.48
N ASN A 895 0.38 -43.94 -35.65
CA ASN A 895 0.27 -45.40 -35.74
C ASN A 895 1.44 -46.13 -36.44
N ASN A 896 2.53 -45.45 -36.79
CA ASN A 896 3.69 -46.09 -37.43
C ASN A 896 4.95 -45.97 -36.57
N THR A 897 5.80 -47.00 -36.64
CA THR A 897 7.16 -47.04 -36.08
C THR A 897 7.95 -45.75 -36.36
N PRO A 898 8.82 -45.30 -35.42
CA PRO A 898 9.35 -43.94 -35.38
C PRO A 898 9.98 -43.53 -36.71
N ALA A 899 9.31 -42.61 -37.40
CA ALA A 899 9.65 -42.19 -38.77
C ALA A 899 10.83 -41.20 -38.82
N THR A 900 11.18 -40.59 -37.68
CA THR A 900 12.26 -39.61 -37.55
C THR A 900 13.18 -39.96 -36.38
N THR A 901 14.47 -39.64 -36.52
CA THR A 901 15.45 -39.89 -35.46
C THR A 901 15.25 -38.89 -34.31
N PRO A 902 15.23 -39.33 -33.03
CA PRO A 902 15.17 -38.46 -31.86
C PRO A 902 16.10 -37.25 -31.94
N THR A 903 15.53 -36.04 -32.10
CA THR A 903 16.32 -34.81 -32.19
C THR A 903 16.53 -34.22 -30.79
N PRO A 904 17.79 -34.02 -30.32
CA PRO A 904 18.05 -33.53 -28.96
C PRO A 904 17.50 -32.12 -28.76
N ALA A 905 16.66 -31.94 -27.74
CA ALA A 905 16.07 -30.65 -27.40
C ALA A 905 17.04 -29.79 -26.58
N SER A 906 18.18 -29.43 -27.17
CA SER A 906 19.21 -28.57 -26.56
C SER A 906 18.72 -27.18 -26.12
N PHE A 907 17.50 -26.80 -26.53
CA PHE A 907 16.84 -25.53 -26.22
C PHE A 907 15.76 -25.63 -25.13
N LEU A 908 15.49 -26.83 -24.57
CA LEU A 908 14.59 -27.03 -23.43
C LEU A 908 15.39 -27.38 -22.17
N HIS A 909 15.12 -26.64 -21.10
CA HIS A 909 15.67 -26.89 -19.78
C HIS A 909 14.56 -26.89 -18.73
N LEU A 910 14.72 -27.72 -17.70
CA LEU A 910 13.81 -27.76 -16.56
C LEU A 910 13.73 -26.38 -15.88
N GLY A 911 12.51 -25.93 -15.59
CA GLY A 911 12.23 -24.63 -15.00
C GLY A 911 12.43 -23.42 -15.92
N GLN A 912 12.74 -23.61 -17.21
CA GLN A 912 12.84 -22.53 -18.19
C GLN A 912 11.66 -22.54 -19.16
N TYR A 913 11.26 -21.35 -19.59
CA TYR A 913 10.32 -21.19 -20.70
C TYR A 913 11.02 -21.42 -22.04
N ALA A 914 10.31 -22.02 -22.99
CA ALA A 914 10.66 -22.05 -24.40
C ALA A 914 9.44 -21.64 -25.23
N HIS A 915 9.67 -20.99 -26.37
CA HIS A 915 8.64 -20.76 -27.38
C HIS A 915 8.46 -22.03 -28.23
N VAL A 916 7.23 -22.52 -28.32
CA VAL A 916 6.82 -23.60 -29.24
C VAL A 916 5.91 -22.99 -30.29
N ALA A 917 6.24 -23.22 -31.56
CA ALA A 917 5.38 -22.90 -32.68
C ALA A 917 5.27 -24.10 -33.62
N ILE A 918 4.04 -24.47 -33.96
CA ILE A 918 3.74 -25.52 -34.94
C ILE A 918 3.07 -24.86 -36.14
N ALA A 919 3.76 -24.85 -37.28
CA ALA A 919 3.30 -24.22 -38.51
C ALA A 919 2.68 -25.27 -39.44
N HIS A 920 1.41 -25.07 -39.79
CA HIS A 920 0.68 -25.86 -40.76
C HIS A 920 0.66 -25.14 -42.10
N SER A 921 1.08 -25.82 -43.17
CA SER A 921 1.02 -25.32 -44.55
C SER A 921 0.30 -26.33 -45.45
N GLU A 922 0.04 -25.98 -46.71
CA GLU A 922 -0.54 -26.91 -47.70
C GLU A 922 0.35 -28.14 -47.98
N ASP A 923 1.66 -28.03 -47.71
CA ASP A 923 2.66 -29.00 -48.17
C ASP A 923 3.37 -29.74 -47.03
N ALA A 924 3.44 -29.12 -45.85
CA ALA A 924 4.13 -29.67 -44.70
C ALA A 924 3.60 -29.10 -43.37
N VAL A 925 3.81 -29.87 -42.30
CA VAL A 925 3.76 -29.39 -40.92
C VAL A 925 5.19 -29.31 -40.38
N SER A 926 5.56 -28.17 -39.78
CA SER A 926 6.88 -27.99 -39.16
C SER A 926 6.79 -27.51 -37.72
N ALA A 927 7.72 -27.98 -36.88
CA ALA A 927 7.83 -27.61 -35.48
C ALA A 927 9.07 -26.76 -35.23
N HIS A 928 8.85 -25.61 -34.58
CA HIS A 928 9.85 -24.58 -34.28
C HIS A 928 9.96 -24.40 -32.77
N ILE A 929 11.18 -24.40 -32.25
CA ILE A 929 11.48 -24.26 -30.81
C ILE A 929 12.51 -23.14 -30.63
N ASN A 930 12.17 -22.12 -29.83
CA ASN A 930 13.03 -20.94 -29.63
C ASN A 930 13.58 -20.35 -30.94
N GLY A 931 12.72 -20.26 -31.97
CA GLY A 931 13.09 -19.73 -33.29
C GLY A 931 13.91 -20.67 -34.19
N THR A 932 14.19 -21.90 -33.75
CA THR A 932 14.91 -22.91 -34.54
C THR A 932 13.94 -23.96 -35.08
N GLU A 933 13.95 -24.21 -36.40
CA GLU A 933 13.19 -25.31 -37.00
C GLU A 933 13.81 -26.66 -36.62
N ILE A 934 13.00 -27.59 -36.09
CA ILE A 934 13.49 -28.87 -35.56
C ILE A 934 13.09 -30.05 -36.46
N VAL A 935 11.82 -30.13 -36.87
CA VAL A 935 11.28 -31.25 -37.67
C VAL A 935 10.26 -30.74 -38.69
N VAL A 936 10.24 -31.35 -39.89
CA VAL A 936 9.29 -31.07 -40.98
C VAL A 936 8.73 -32.40 -41.51
N VAL A 937 7.41 -32.51 -41.64
CA VAL A 937 6.70 -33.70 -42.16
C VAL A 937 5.86 -33.31 -43.38
N GLY A 938 5.93 -34.09 -44.47
CA GLY A 938 5.36 -33.72 -45.79
C GLY A 938 4.07 -34.45 -46.21
N ARG A 939 3.19 -33.69 -46.89
CA ARG A 939 2.03 -33.99 -47.77
C ARG A 939 1.12 -35.24 -47.67
N GLU A 940 1.39 -36.31 -46.92
CA GLU A 940 0.54 -37.53 -47.00
C GLU A 940 -0.76 -37.50 -46.16
N TYR A 941 -1.04 -36.40 -45.45
CA TYR A 941 -2.19 -36.28 -44.53
C TYR A 941 -3.08 -35.07 -44.85
N GLN A 942 -4.14 -35.30 -45.63
CA GLN A 942 -5.27 -34.37 -45.76
C GLN A 942 -6.40 -34.77 -44.81
N THR A 943 -6.89 -33.83 -44.00
CA THR A 943 -8.14 -33.98 -43.25
C THR A 943 -8.91 -32.67 -43.25
N SER A 944 -10.17 -32.73 -43.69
CA SER A 944 -11.19 -31.73 -43.38
C SER A 944 -11.61 -31.86 -41.91
N ASP A 945 -11.90 -30.74 -41.25
CA ASP A 945 -12.31 -30.65 -39.82
C ASP A 945 -11.25 -31.18 -38.83
N GLN A 946 -10.17 -30.40 -38.63
CA GLN A 946 -9.14 -30.67 -37.63
C GLN A 946 -9.40 -29.93 -36.31
N ASP A 947 -9.77 -30.65 -35.27
CA ASP A 947 -9.65 -30.17 -33.88
C ASP A 947 -8.17 -30.13 -33.47
N ILE A 948 -7.77 -29.12 -32.69
CA ILE A 948 -6.43 -29.05 -32.08
C ILE A 948 -6.55 -29.47 -30.62
N VAL A 949 -5.79 -30.49 -30.22
CA VAL A 949 -5.82 -31.03 -28.85
C VAL A 949 -4.44 -30.91 -28.21
N ILE A 950 -4.35 -30.21 -27.08
CA ILE A 950 -3.11 -30.05 -26.29
C ILE A 950 -3.27 -30.84 -24.99
N GLU A 951 -2.34 -31.75 -24.70
CA GLU A 951 -2.41 -32.67 -23.57
C GLU A 951 -1.09 -32.71 -22.78
N GLY A 952 -1.19 -32.55 -21.45
CA GLY A 952 -0.09 -32.88 -20.54
C GLY A 952 -0.16 -34.37 -20.20
N LEU A 953 0.91 -35.12 -20.47
CA LEU A 953 0.96 -36.56 -20.22
C LEU A 953 1.56 -36.86 -18.84
N ALA A 954 1.04 -37.88 -18.16
CA ALA A 954 1.34 -38.17 -16.76
C ALA A 954 2.70 -38.90 -16.60
N SER A 955 3.80 -38.15 -16.68
CA SER A 955 5.17 -38.68 -16.76
C SER A 955 6.09 -38.36 -15.57
N GLY A 956 5.56 -37.85 -14.45
CA GLY A 956 6.38 -37.32 -13.36
C GLY A 956 6.98 -35.94 -13.66
N PHE A 957 6.40 -35.23 -14.64
CA PHE A 957 6.73 -33.85 -14.99
C PHE A 957 5.48 -32.97 -14.95
N ALA A 958 5.67 -31.69 -14.66
CA ALA A 958 4.65 -30.65 -14.68
C ALA A 958 4.86 -29.74 -15.89
N THR A 959 4.01 -29.88 -16.91
CA THR A 959 4.02 -29.05 -18.12
C THR A 959 3.12 -27.83 -17.96
N VAL A 960 3.58 -26.64 -18.32
CA VAL A 960 2.85 -25.38 -18.17
C VAL A 960 2.89 -24.57 -19.45
N ILE A 961 1.75 -24.00 -19.85
CA ILE A 961 1.59 -23.16 -21.04
C ILE A 961 1.12 -21.75 -20.68
N SER A 962 1.58 -20.73 -21.41
CA SER A 962 1.30 -19.31 -21.10
C SER A 962 0.04 -18.73 -21.75
N HIS A 963 -0.26 -19.19 -22.95
CA HIS A 963 -1.31 -18.69 -23.85
C HIS A 963 -1.46 -19.71 -24.97
N VAL A 964 -2.51 -19.62 -25.77
CA VAL A 964 -2.60 -20.29 -27.07
C VAL A 964 -3.07 -19.27 -28.10
N ALA A 965 -2.26 -19.04 -29.13
CA ALA A 965 -2.61 -18.20 -30.26
C ALA A 965 -2.52 -19.00 -31.56
N VAL A 966 -3.54 -18.87 -32.42
CA VAL A 966 -3.56 -19.41 -33.78
C VAL A 966 -3.44 -18.25 -34.74
N ILE A 967 -2.29 -18.13 -35.41
CA ILE A 967 -1.92 -16.99 -36.25
C ILE A 967 -2.02 -17.40 -37.73
N PRO A 968 -2.76 -16.67 -38.59
CA PRO A 968 -2.80 -16.98 -40.01
C PRO A 968 -1.46 -16.60 -40.67
N THR A 969 -0.94 -17.45 -41.55
CA THR A 969 0.33 -17.17 -42.26
C THR A 969 0.21 -17.29 -43.77
N LYS A 970 0.97 -16.45 -44.49
CA LYS A 970 1.02 -16.42 -45.95
C LYS A 970 2.33 -17.01 -46.52
N SER A 971 3.39 -17.14 -45.72
CA SER A 971 4.71 -17.62 -46.16
C SER A 971 5.57 -18.15 -45.00
N PRO A 972 6.52 -19.06 -45.25
CA PRO A 972 7.45 -19.56 -44.22
C PRO A 972 8.33 -18.47 -43.59
N ASP A 973 8.75 -17.46 -44.36
CA ASP A 973 9.62 -16.39 -43.85
C ASP A 973 8.95 -15.58 -42.72
N LEU A 974 7.63 -15.40 -42.80
CA LEU A 974 6.85 -14.76 -41.73
C LEU A 974 6.77 -15.62 -40.47
N VAL A 975 6.78 -16.94 -40.59
CA VAL A 975 6.85 -17.88 -39.46
C VAL A 975 8.21 -17.73 -38.77
N ASN A 976 9.30 -17.78 -39.53
CA ASN A 976 10.66 -17.63 -39.00
C ASN A 976 10.86 -16.27 -38.32
N ALA A 977 10.40 -15.18 -38.95
CA ALA A 977 10.45 -13.85 -38.37
C ALA A 977 9.63 -13.74 -37.08
N PHE A 978 8.41 -14.30 -37.05
CA PHE A 978 7.57 -14.35 -35.85
C PHE A 978 8.23 -15.13 -34.71
N CYS A 979 8.75 -16.33 -34.97
CA CYS A 979 9.38 -17.18 -33.95
C CYS A 979 10.68 -16.55 -33.42
N ALA A 980 11.48 -15.89 -34.26
CA ALA A 980 12.66 -15.16 -33.84
C ALA A 980 12.30 -13.96 -32.94
N ASP A 981 11.27 -13.20 -33.29
CA ASP A 981 10.82 -12.06 -32.49
C ASP A 981 10.18 -12.50 -31.16
N MET A 982 9.38 -13.58 -31.17
CA MET A 982 8.82 -14.20 -29.96
C MET A 982 9.91 -14.64 -28.99
N THR A 983 10.90 -15.38 -29.51
CA THR A 983 12.02 -15.88 -28.70
C THR A 983 12.83 -14.73 -28.11
N LYS A 984 13.19 -13.73 -28.94
CA LYS A 984 13.98 -12.57 -28.52
C LYS A 984 13.28 -11.72 -27.44
N LYS A 985 11.95 -11.65 -27.46
CA LYS A 985 11.16 -10.75 -26.59
C LYS A 985 10.58 -11.43 -25.35
N PHE A 986 10.31 -12.73 -25.39
CA PHE A 986 9.49 -13.40 -24.36
C PHE A 986 10.06 -14.72 -23.82
N VAL A 987 11.23 -15.19 -24.30
CA VAL A 987 11.90 -16.38 -23.75
C VAL A 987 13.01 -15.97 -22.79
N SER A 988 13.05 -16.58 -21.61
CA SER A 988 14.06 -16.27 -20.58
C SER A 988 15.42 -16.89 -20.91
N ALA A 989 16.49 -16.13 -20.69
CA ALA A 989 17.86 -16.62 -20.80
C ALA A 989 18.18 -17.55 -19.61
N PRO A 990 19.07 -18.54 -19.79
CA PRO A 990 19.42 -19.47 -18.71
C PRO A 990 20.00 -18.72 -17.49
N PRO A 991 19.69 -19.18 -16.26
CA PRO A 991 20.21 -18.56 -15.04
C PRO A 991 21.72 -18.74 -14.95
N LEU A 992 22.38 -17.82 -14.24
CA LEU A 992 23.82 -17.89 -14.00
C LEU A 992 24.19 -19.21 -13.30
N LYS A 993 25.16 -19.94 -13.85
CA LYS A 993 25.73 -21.14 -13.23
C LYS A 993 26.71 -20.75 -12.13
N ALA A 994 26.73 -21.50 -11.03
CA ALA A 994 27.57 -21.22 -9.87
C ALA A 994 28.82 -22.12 -9.86
N PHE A 995 30.01 -21.54 -9.70
CA PHE A 995 31.28 -22.29 -9.68
C PHE A 995 32.12 -21.93 -8.46
N GLY A 996 32.48 -22.92 -7.65
CA GLY A 996 33.46 -22.79 -6.58
C GLY A 996 34.80 -23.47 -6.95
N PRO A 997 35.83 -23.43 -6.08
CA PRO A 997 37.10 -24.11 -6.31
C PRO A 997 36.99 -25.62 -6.59
N ASN A 998 35.89 -26.24 -6.16
CA ASN A 998 35.62 -27.68 -6.32
C ASN A 998 34.83 -28.03 -7.60
N GLY A 999 34.50 -27.03 -8.46
CA GLY A 999 33.67 -27.22 -9.66
C GLY A 999 32.32 -26.50 -9.59
N GLU A 1000 31.40 -26.92 -10.47
CA GLU A 1000 30.03 -26.39 -10.53
C GLU A 1000 29.23 -26.77 -9.27
N GLN A 1001 28.54 -25.79 -8.68
CA GLN A 1001 27.76 -25.92 -7.46
C GLN A 1001 26.25 -25.93 -7.78
N GLN A 1002 25.67 -27.13 -7.84
CA GLN A 1002 24.22 -27.28 -8.03
C GLN A 1002 23.44 -26.63 -6.88
N GLY A 1003 22.34 -25.95 -7.22
CA GLY A 1003 21.43 -25.31 -6.25
C GLY A 1003 21.82 -23.91 -5.76
N SER A 1004 23.07 -23.46 -5.97
CA SER A 1004 23.49 -22.10 -5.58
C SER A 1004 22.97 -21.05 -6.58
N ARG A 1005 22.23 -20.05 -6.10
CA ARG A 1005 21.64 -18.98 -6.92
C ARG A 1005 22.32 -17.63 -6.66
N CYS A 1006 22.51 -16.85 -7.73
CA CYS A 1006 22.97 -15.47 -7.61
C CYS A 1006 21.86 -14.61 -6.96
N SER A 1007 22.22 -13.75 -6.01
CA SER A 1007 21.28 -12.81 -5.37
C SER A 1007 21.31 -11.39 -5.98
N GLU A 1008 22.13 -11.20 -7.01
CA GLU A 1008 22.36 -9.89 -7.65
C GLU A 1008 21.54 -9.78 -8.95
N ALA A 1009 20.49 -8.96 -8.95
CA ALA A 1009 19.58 -8.85 -10.10
C ALA A 1009 20.29 -8.27 -11.33
N ALA A 1010 21.22 -7.31 -11.13
CA ALA A 1010 22.00 -6.70 -12.20
C ALA A 1010 23.05 -7.64 -12.82
N ALA A 1011 23.34 -8.79 -12.20
CA ALA A 1011 24.22 -9.80 -12.78
C ALA A 1011 23.53 -10.66 -13.84
N GLY A 1012 22.19 -10.70 -13.87
CA GLY A 1012 21.43 -11.59 -14.74
C GLY A 1012 21.63 -11.32 -16.24
N ALA A 1013 21.62 -12.38 -17.05
CA ALA A 1013 21.82 -12.34 -18.51
C ALA A 1013 20.91 -11.34 -19.25
N GLN A 1014 19.67 -11.22 -18.77
CA GLN A 1014 18.60 -10.39 -19.35
C GLN A 1014 18.40 -9.04 -18.64
N SER A 1015 19.26 -8.71 -17.67
CA SER A 1015 19.17 -7.43 -16.95
C SER A 1015 19.45 -6.20 -17.81
N GLY A 1016 20.01 -6.37 -19.03
CA GLY A 1016 20.49 -5.27 -19.87
C GLY A 1016 21.73 -4.54 -19.33
N PHE A 1017 22.29 -5.01 -18.21
CA PHE A 1017 23.51 -4.49 -17.61
C PHE A 1017 24.75 -5.29 -18.03
N ARG A 1018 25.92 -4.64 -17.99
CA ARG A 1018 27.25 -5.28 -18.01
C ARG A 1018 28.03 -4.93 -16.75
N VAL A 1019 29.06 -5.72 -16.41
CA VAL A 1019 29.98 -5.35 -15.33
C VAL A 1019 30.85 -4.18 -15.80
N ALA A 1020 30.76 -3.05 -15.10
CA ALA A 1020 31.53 -1.83 -15.36
C ALA A 1020 32.84 -1.82 -14.59
N ARG A 1021 32.77 -2.12 -13.29
CA ARG A 1021 33.88 -2.04 -12.34
C ARG A 1021 33.76 -3.12 -11.27
N VAL A 1022 34.90 -3.53 -10.71
CA VAL A 1022 34.95 -4.33 -9.48
C VAL A 1022 35.82 -3.61 -8.45
N LEU A 1023 35.30 -3.46 -7.24
CA LEU A 1023 35.95 -2.84 -6.09
C LEU A 1023 36.33 -3.94 -5.11
N MET A 1024 37.55 -3.89 -4.56
CA MET A 1024 38.08 -4.91 -3.65
C MET A 1024 38.78 -4.26 -2.46
N TRP A 1025 38.60 -4.87 -1.29
CA TRP A 1025 39.20 -4.48 -0.01
C TRP A 1025 40.01 -5.65 0.54
N GLY A 1026 41.22 -5.36 1.02
CA GLY A 1026 42.10 -6.37 1.60
C GLY A 1026 43.39 -5.78 2.15
N GLY A 1027 44.04 -6.57 3.00
CA GLY A 1027 45.33 -6.26 3.62
C GLY A 1027 46.14 -7.55 3.80
N GLN A 1028 46.18 -8.07 5.03
CA GLN A 1028 46.75 -9.41 5.28
C GLN A 1028 45.85 -10.55 4.77
N PHE A 1029 44.54 -10.29 4.66
CA PHE A 1029 43.53 -11.20 4.13
C PHE A 1029 42.63 -10.44 3.13
N LEU A 1030 41.73 -11.14 2.44
CA LEU A 1030 40.66 -10.49 1.67
C LEU A 1030 39.53 -10.06 2.62
N ASP A 1031 39.24 -8.75 2.65
CA ASP A 1031 38.21 -8.17 3.52
C ASP A 1031 36.86 -7.98 2.79
N GLY A 1032 36.85 -7.72 1.48
CA GLY A 1032 35.60 -7.53 0.72
C GLY A 1032 35.72 -7.41 -0.79
N ILE A 1033 34.60 -7.59 -1.49
CA ILE A 1033 34.44 -7.40 -2.94
C ILE A 1033 33.04 -6.84 -3.28
N GLN A 1034 32.96 -5.96 -4.29
CA GLN A 1034 31.71 -5.39 -4.80
C GLN A 1034 31.76 -5.21 -6.32
N PHE A 1035 30.69 -5.59 -7.01
CA PHE A 1035 30.54 -5.38 -8.45
C PHE A 1035 29.73 -4.10 -8.71
N VAL A 1036 30.05 -3.39 -9.78
CA VAL A 1036 29.33 -2.19 -10.25
C VAL A 1036 28.95 -2.39 -11.71
N TYR A 1037 27.72 -2.07 -12.04
CA TYR A 1037 27.07 -2.39 -13.32
C TYR A 1037 26.68 -1.12 -14.09
N GLU A 1038 26.60 -1.21 -15.42
CA GLU A 1038 26.14 -0.10 -16.27
C GLU A 1038 25.28 -0.63 -17.45
N LYS A 1039 24.31 0.18 -17.89
CA LYS A 1039 23.30 -0.24 -18.88
C LYS A 1039 23.88 -0.22 -20.29
N ALA A 1040 23.73 -1.32 -21.04
CA ALA A 1040 24.43 -1.51 -22.32
C ALA A 1040 23.93 -0.61 -23.49
N SER A 1041 22.89 0.20 -23.30
CA SER A 1041 22.21 0.95 -24.35
C SER A 1041 22.14 2.47 -24.15
N ALA A 1042 22.86 3.05 -23.18
CA ALA A 1042 22.89 4.49 -22.99
C ALA A 1042 23.86 5.16 -23.98
N THR A 1043 23.32 5.90 -24.95
CA THR A 1043 24.04 6.83 -25.83
C THR A 1043 24.00 8.29 -25.34
N ASP A 1044 23.39 8.54 -24.17
CA ASP A 1044 23.32 9.85 -23.50
C ASP A 1044 24.23 9.89 -22.26
N ASP A 1045 24.88 11.04 -22.03
CA ASP A 1045 25.94 11.29 -21.04
C ASP A 1045 25.49 11.33 -19.55
N SER A 1046 24.62 10.41 -19.12
CA SER A 1046 24.20 10.25 -17.72
C SER A 1046 24.66 8.90 -17.15
N GLU A 1047 25.74 8.90 -16.38
CA GLU A 1047 26.31 7.70 -15.73
C GLU A 1047 25.37 7.08 -14.67
N CYS A 1048 24.34 6.35 -15.09
CA CYS A 1048 23.54 5.48 -14.21
C CYS A 1048 24.30 4.18 -13.88
N ALA A 1049 25.38 4.31 -13.09
CA ALA A 1049 26.12 3.19 -12.55
C ALA A 1049 25.37 2.58 -11.35
N VAL A 1050 25.04 1.28 -11.43
CA VAL A 1050 24.34 0.54 -10.37
C VAL A 1050 25.35 -0.23 -9.53
N PHE A 1051 25.43 0.10 -8.24
CA PHE A 1051 26.31 -0.59 -7.29
C PHE A 1051 25.62 -1.86 -6.79
N GLY A 1052 26.22 -3.02 -7.08
CA GLY A 1052 25.80 -4.30 -6.53
C GLY A 1052 26.13 -4.44 -5.05
N LYS A 1053 25.76 -5.58 -4.46
CA LYS A 1053 25.96 -5.86 -3.04
C LYS A 1053 27.44 -5.98 -2.67
N LEU A 1054 27.88 -5.21 -1.67
CA LEU A 1054 29.19 -5.37 -1.03
C LEU A 1054 29.22 -6.67 -0.21
N VAL A 1055 30.03 -7.64 -0.65
CA VAL A 1055 30.31 -8.90 0.05
C VAL A 1055 31.62 -8.72 0.82
N GLY A 1056 31.53 -8.38 2.11
CA GLY A 1056 32.71 -8.10 2.92
C GLY A 1056 32.48 -8.15 4.43
N ASN A 1057 33.57 -8.33 5.17
CA ASN A 1057 33.61 -8.32 6.64
C ASN A 1057 33.45 -6.90 7.21
N ILE A 1058 33.67 -6.73 8.52
CA ILE A 1058 33.51 -5.43 9.20
C ILE A 1058 34.54 -4.38 8.73
N ASN A 1059 35.72 -4.78 8.27
CA ASN A 1059 36.75 -3.86 7.79
C ASN A 1059 36.35 -3.24 6.45
N ALA A 1060 35.97 -4.08 5.48
CA ALA A 1060 35.49 -3.62 4.18
C ALA A 1060 34.25 -2.73 4.30
N LYS A 1061 33.32 -3.05 5.22
CA LYS A 1061 32.13 -2.21 5.48
C LYS A 1061 32.48 -0.85 6.09
N ARG A 1062 33.47 -0.78 7.00
CA ARG A 1062 33.95 0.49 7.57
C ARG A 1062 34.71 1.35 6.55
N GLN A 1063 35.38 0.72 5.58
CA GLN A 1063 36.18 1.38 4.55
C GLN A 1063 35.48 1.41 3.18
N ALA A 1064 34.15 1.25 3.12
CA ALA A 1064 33.41 1.10 1.86
C ALA A 1064 33.56 2.28 0.86
N ALA A 1065 33.97 3.46 1.32
CA ALA A 1065 34.27 4.60 0.46
C ALA A 1065 35.70 4.60 -0.15
N GLN A 1066 36.59 3.71 0.32
CA GLN A 1066 38.01 3.64 -0.06
C GLN A 1066 38.42 2.17 -0.32
N PRO A 1067 38.19 1.64 -1.53
CA PRO A 1067 38.67 0.30 -1.90
C PRO A 1067 40.20 0.25 -1.95
N THR A 1068 40.79 -0.85 -1.48
CA THR A 1068 42.23 -1.11 -1.60
C THR A 1068 42.64 -1.20 -3.07
N VAL A 1069 41.81 -1.85 -3.89
CA VAL A 1069 42.07 -2.09 -5.32
C VAL A 1069 40.77 -1.97 -6.11
N SER A 1070 40.82 -1.30 -7.27
CA SER A 1070 39.72 -1.26 -8.24
C SER A 1070 40.15 -1.81 -9.59
N LEU A 1071 39.19 -2.39 -10.32
CA LEU A 1071 39.32 -2.85 -11.69
C LEU A 1071 38.21 -2.23 -12.54
N GLU A 1072 38.54 -1.24 -13.37
CA GLU A 1072 37.63 -0.70 -14.40
C GLU A 1072 37.72 -1.51 -15.69
N LEU A 1073 36.59 -1.96 -16.26
CA LEU A 1073 36.51 -2.76 -17.49
C LEU A 1073 36.13 -1.92 -18.72
N LEU A 1074 36.57 -2.33 -19.90
CA LEU A 1074 36.11 -1.78 -21.19
C LEU A 1074 34.73 -2.36 -21.58
N PRO A 1075 34.00 -1.75 -22.54
CA PRO A 1075 32.71 -2.27 -23.01
C PRO A 1075 32.70 -3.71 -23.52
N ASP A 1076 33.84 -4.18 -24.02
CA ASP A 1076 34.09 -5.52 -24.56
C ASP A 1076 35.09 -6.35 -23.71
N GLU A 1077 35.40 -5.89 -22.49
CA GLU A 1077 36.26 -6.64 -21.56
C GLU A 1077 35.42 -7.31 -20.48
N ILE A 1078 35.64 -8.61 -20.31
CA ILE A 1078 34.92 -9.46 -19.35
C ILE A 1078 35.87 -10.12 -18.36
N ILE A 1079 35.36 -10.46 -17.18
CA ILE A 1079 36.08 -11.27 -16.19
C ILE A 1079 35.91 -12.74 -16.58
N SER A 1080 37.00 -13.39 -17.00
CA SER A 1080 36.98 -14.75 -17.55
C SER A 1080 37.33 -15.82 -16.52
N ARG A 1081 38.12 -15.49 -15.49
CA ARG A 1081 38.59 -16.45 -14.47
C ARG A 1081 38.92 -15.78 -13.13
N VAL A 1082 38.73 -16.54 -12.05
CA VAL A 1082 39.15 -16.20 -10.69
C VAL A 1082 40.19 -17.21 -10.18
N THR A 1083 41.28 -16.71 -9.62
CA THR A 1083 42.27 -17.49 -8.84
C THR A 1083 42.53 -16.79 -7.51
N GLY A 1084 43.26 -17.41 -6.59
CA GLY A 1084 43.60 -16.76 -5.32
C GLY A 1084 44.39 -17.68 -4.40
N ARG A 1085 44.50 -17.30 -3.12
CA ARG A 1085 45.15 -18.09 -2.07
C ARG A 1085 44.22 -18.23 -0.86
N LYS A 1086 44.13 -19.44 -0.31
CA LYS A 1086 43.25 -19.82 0.81
C LYS A 1086 44.01 -20.70 1.81
N GLY A 1087 44.02 -20.30 3.08
CA GLY A 1087 44.40 -21.12 4.23
C GLY A 1087 43.16 -21.62 4.96
N ALA A 1088 43.04 -21.31 6.26
CA ALA A 1088 41.77 -21.40 6.96
C ALA A 1088 40.74 -20.39 6.41
N TRP A 1089 41.23 -19.26 5.90
CA TRP A 1089 40.45 -18.16 5.34
C TRP A 1089 40.91 -17.82 3.92
N THR A 1090 40.21 -16.95 3.22
CA THR A 1090 40.66 -16.40 1.94
C THR A 1090 41.73 -15.33 2.17
N ASP A 1091 42.99 -15.66 1.92
CA ASP A 1091 44.12 -14.73 2.03
C ASP A 1091 44.10 -13.69 0.89
N SER A 1092 43.88 -14.13 -0.36
CA SER A 1092 43.82 -13.23 -1.52
C SER A 1092 42.97 -13.76 -2.66
N ILE A 1093 42.48 -12.84 -3.51
CA ILE A 1093 41.79 -13.12 -4.78
C ILE A 1093 42.50 -12.40 -5.92
N THR A 1094 42.46 -12.98 -7.11
CA THR A 1094 42.99 -12.44 -8.37
C THR A 1094 41.97 -12.63 -9.48
N LEU A 1095 41.50 -11.53 -10.06
CA LEU A 1095 40.58 -11.52 -11.19
C LEU A 1095 41.40 -11.49 -12.50
N HIS A 1096 41.01 -12.29 -13.49
CA HIS A 1096 41.62 -12.33 -14.83
C HIS A 1096 40.57 -11.92 -15.87
N THR A 1097 40.95 -11.09 -16.85
CA THR A 1097 40.06 -10.67 -17.94
C THR A 1097 40.34 -11.42 -19.25
N ASN A 1098 39.43 -11.37 -20.24
CA ASN A 1098 39.69 -11.91 -21.59
C ASN A 1098 40.94 -11.29 -22.24
N PHE A 1099 41.16 -9.99 -22.06
CA PHE A 1099 42.39 -9.30 -22.51
C PHE A 1099 43.64 -9.58 -21.65
N GLY A 1100 43.56 -10.53 -20.70
CA GLY A 1100 44.69 -11.02 -19.94
C GLY A 1100 45.20 -10.07 -18.86
N ARG A 1101 44.42 -9.05 -18.47
CA ARG A 1101 44.71 -8.28 -17.25
C ARG A 1101 44.54 -9.17 -16.03
N LYS A 1102 45.32 -8.87 -14.98
CA LYS A 1102 45.26 -9.55 -13.69
C LYS A 1102 45.30 -8.50 -12.60
N VAL A 1103 44.36 -8.57 -11.67
CA VAL A 1103 44.29 -7.66 -10.52
C VAL A 1103 44.10 -8.49 -9.26
N THR A 1104 45.02 -8.34 -8.31
CA THR A 1104 45.09 -9.10 -7.06
C THR A 1104 44.79 -8.21 -5.86
N CYS A 1105 44.03 -8.73 -4.89
CA CYS A 1105 43.75 -8.07 -3.61
C CYS A 1105 43.84 -9.08 -2.45
N GLY A 1106 44.38 -8.65 -1.30
CA GLY A 1106 44.66 -9.49 -0.14
C GLY A 1106 46.14 -9.84 0.04
N GLY A 1107 46.43 -10.76 0.97
CA GLY A 1107 47.78 -11.08 1.43
C GLY A 1107 48.40 -12.36 0.85
N ASN A 1108 49.64 -12.60 1.27
CA ASN A 1108 50.51 -13.68 0.76
C ASN A 1108 50.43 -15.00 1.56
N GLY A 1109 49.38 -15.20 2.37
CA GLY A 1109 49.11 -16.46 3.07
C GLY A 1109 48.48 -17.53 2.17
N GLY A 1110 48.15 -18.68 2.78
CA GLY A 1110 47.35 -19.74 2.14
C GLY A 1110 48.04 -20.57 1.05
N GLY A 1111 47.34 -21.60 0.57
CA GLY A 1111 47.67 -22.35 -0.64
C GLY A 1111 46.86 -21.86 -1.85
N ASP A 1112 47.35 -22.09 -3.06
CA ASP A 1112 46.72 -21.57 -4.28
C ASP A 1112 45.40 -22.29 -4.60
N PHE A 1113 44.41 -21.54 -5.08
CA PHE A 1113 43.15 -22.08 -5.64
C PHE A 1113 42.79 -21.43 -6.97
N THR A 1114 41.99 -22.14 -7.77
CA THR A 1114 41.41 -21.65 -9.03
C THR A 1114 39.94 -22.05 -9.09
N VAL A 1115 39.07 -21.16 -9.56
CA VAL A 1115 37.68 -21.49 -9.87
C VAL A 1115 37.60 -21.95 -11.34
N PRO A 1116 37.20 -23.20 -11.64
CA PRO A 1116 37.18 -23.73 -13.00
C PRO A 1116 35.91 -23.28 -13.75
N THR A 1117 36.00 -22.15 -14.44
CA THR A 1117 34.91 -21.62 -15.29
C THR A 1117 34.98 -22.15 -16.73
N PRO A 1118 33.84 -22.33 -17.44
CA PRO A 1118 33.82 -22.73 -18.85
C PRO A 1118 34.54 -21.73 -19.77
N ALA A 1119 35.13 -22.22 -20.86
CA ALA A 1119 35.74 -21.35 -21.87
C ALA A 1119 34.67 -20.50 -22.59
N GLY A 1120 34.97 -19.22 -22.87
CA GLY A 1120 34.01 -18.28 -23.48
C GLY A 1120 32.89 -17.81 -22.54
N SER A 1121 33.06 -17.99 -21.22
CA SER A 1121 32.11 -17.53 -20.21
C SER A 1121 32.58 -16.29 -19.46
N GLU A 1122 31.62 -15.54 -18.92
CA GLU A 1122 31.82 -14.28 -18.18
C GLU A 1122 31.36 -14.45 -16.72
N ILE A 1123 32.20 -14.03 -15.78
CA ILE A 1123 31.87 -13.96 -14.36
C ILE A 1123 31.14 -12.63 -14.09
N ARG A 1124 29.84 -12.73 -13.81
CA ARG A 1124 28.93 -11.58 -13.60
C ARG A 1124 28.81 -11.13 -12.15
N SER A 1125 29.13 -12.01 -11.20
CA SER A 1125 29.10 -11.74 -9.75
C SER A 1125 29.94 -12.77 -8.99
N ILE A 1126 30.36 -12.45 -7.76
CA ILE A 1126 31.07 -13.36 -6.84
C ILE A 1126 30.43 -13.23 -5.45
N SER A 1127 30.14 -14.37 -4.82
CA SER A 1127 29.77 -14.45 -3.40
C SER A 1127 30.85 -15.16 -2.58
N CYS A 1128 30.85 -14.88 -1.27
CA CYS A 1128 31.68 -15.54 -0.26
C CYS A 1128 30.81 -15.75 0.99
N GLN A 1129 31.15 -16.73 1.82
CA GLN A 1129 30.68 -16.76 3.20
C GLN A 1129 31.42 -15.66 4.00
N VAL A 1130 30.67 -14.90 4.79
CA VAL A 1130 31.17 -13.71 5.50
C VAL A 1130 31.15 -13.95 7.01
N GLY A 1131 32.34 -14.07 7.61
CA GLY A 1131 32.56 -13.97 9.06
C GLY A 1131 33.52 -12.82 9.37
N ASP A 1132 34.39 -13.00 10.37
CA ASP A 1132 35.53 -12.11 10.61
C ASP A 1132 36.49 -12.07 9.40
N HIS A 1133 36.61 -13.21 8.71
CA HIS A 1133 37.28 -13.35 7.42
C HIS A 1133 36.32 -13.92 6.37
N LEU A 1134 36.69 -13.82 5.09
CA LEU A 1134 35.92 -14.39 3.98
C LEU A 1134 36.32 -15.83 3.69
N THR A 1135 35.34 -16.71 3.49
CA THR A 1135 35.56 -18.09 3.04
C THR A 1135 34.69 -18.42 1.82
N ASP A 1136 34.99 -19.55 1.18
CA ASP A 1136 34.10 -20.25 0.25
C ASP A 1136 33.56 -19.37 -0.89
N ILE A 1137 34.51 -18.84 -1.66
CA ILE A 1137 34.28 -18.12 -2.91
C ILE A 1137 33.46 -18.96 -3.88
N CYS A 1138 32.42 -18.36 -4.44
CA CYS A 1138 31.63 -18.88 -5.55
C CYS A 1138 31.43 -17.78 -6.60
N ALA A 1139 31.75 -18.08 -7.86
CA ALA A 1139 31.58 -17.20 -9.00
C ALA A 1139 30.31 -17.56 -9.78
N PHE A 1140 29.52 -16.56 -10.14
CA PHE A 1140 28.31 -16.72 -10.96
C PHE A 1140 28.62 -16.36 -12.40
N VAL A 1141 28.35 -17.32 -13.30
CA VAL A 1141 28.88 -17.37 -14.66
C VAL A 1141 27.75 -17.34 -15.69
N HIS A 1142 27.95 -16.55 -16.73
CA HIS A 1142 27.13 -16.51 -17.94
C HIS A 1142 27.92 -17.05 -19.15
N GLU A 1143 27.34 -18.00 -19.89
CA GLU A 1143 27.92 -18.49 -21.15
C GLU A 1143 27.48 -17.57 -22.30
N SER A 1144 28.42 -16.83 -22.90
CA SER A 1144 28.10 -15.78 -23.87
C SER A 1144 28.70 -16.06 -25.25
N LEU A 1145 27.86 -16.52 -26.18
CA LEU A 1145 28.27 -16.83 -27.56
C LEU A 1145 28.59 -15.57 -28.40
N SER A 1146 28.14 -14.39 -27.99
CA SER A 1146 28.27 -13.15 -28.79
C SER A 1146 29.64 -12.49 -28.74
N LEU A 1147 30.42 -12.71 -27.66
CA LEU A 1147 31.76 -12.13 -27.50
C LEU A 1147 32.72 -12.58 -28.60
N LYS A 1148 32.64 -13.86 -28.99
CA LYS A 1148 33.52 -14.45 -30.00
C LYS A 1148 33.40 -13.73 -31.35
N ALA A 1149 32.18 -13.36 -31.75
CA ALA A 1149 31.95 -12.61 -32.99
C ALA A 1149 32.56 -11.19 -32.97
N VAL A 1150 32.68 -10.57 -31.79
CA VAL A 1150 33.32 -9.25 -31.63
C VAL A 1150 34.85 -9.38 -31.66
N GLU A 1151 35.40 -10.42 -31.02
CA GLU A 1151 36.83 -10.75 -31.06
C GLU A 1151 37.27 -11.14 -32.48
N ASP A 1152 36.51 -11.99 -33.18
CA ASP A 1152 36.75 -12.41 -34.56
C ASP A 1152 36.76 -11.19 -35.51
N LYS A 1153 35.79 -10.28 -35.40
CA LYS A 1153 35.74 -9.04 -36.19
C LYS A 1153 36.95 -8.14 -35.89
N THR A 1154 37.30 -7.94 -34.63
CA THR A 1154 38.43 -7.09 -34.24
C THR A 1154 39.77 -7.66 -34.73
N MET A 1155 39.88 -8.99 -34.81
CA MET A 1155 41.00 -9.69 -35.42
C MET A 1155 41.03 -9.52 -36.95
N GLN A 1156 39.89 -9.56 -37.63
CA GLN A 1156 39.79 -9.29 -39.06
C GLN A 1156 40.25 -7.86 -39.38
N ASP A 1157 39.75 -6.86 -38.64
CA ASP A 1157 40.14 -5.45 -38.80
C ASP A 1157 41.68 -5.26 -38.65
N LEU A 1158 42.32 -6.02 -37.73
CA LEU A 1158 43.78 -6.03 -37.57
C LEU A 1158 44.51 -6.66 -38.76
N GLN A 1159 43.98 -7.76 -39.31
CA GLN A 1159 44.56 -8.45 -40.45
C GLN A 1159 44.51 -7.63 -41.73
N GLU A 1160 43.46 -6.82 -41.93
CA GLU A 1160 43.34 -5.91 -43.09
C GLU A 1160 44.35 -4.75 -43.04
N VAL A 1161 44.69 -4.28 -41.83
CA VAL A 1161 45.66 -3.18 -41.62
C VAL A 1161 47.12 -3.67 -41.64
N LEU A 1162 47.38 -4.96 -41.41
CA LEU A 1162 48.73 -5.51 -41.40
C LEU A 1162 49.26 -5.86 -42.81
N PRO A 1163 50.55 -5.62 -43.10
CA PRO A 1163 51.14 -5.98 -44.40
C PRO A 1163 51.13 -7.48 -44.66
N LYS A 1164 51.05 -7.87 -45.94
CA LYS A 1164 51.16 -9.26 -46.39
C LYS A 1164 52.58 -9.85 -46.20
N GLU A 1165 53.61 -9.02 -46.14
CA GLU A 1165 55.00 -9.46 -45.93
C GLU A 1165 55.29 -9.87 -44.47
N SER A 1166 55.71 -11.12 -44.28
CA SER A 1166 55.96 -11.70 -42.95
C SER A 1166 57.06 -10.98 -42.14
N SER A 1167 58.20 -10.62 -42.73
CA SER A 1167 59.31 -9.98 -42.00
C SER A 1167 58.94 -8.56 -41.53
N SER A 1168 58.30 -7.78 -42.40
CA SER A 1168 57.83 -6.43 -42.13
C SER A 1168 56.72 -6.44 -41.06
N ARG A 1169 55.77 -7.38 -41.16
CA ARG A 1169 54.72 -7.64 -40.16
C ARG A 1169 55.31 -7.97 -38.78
N GLN A 1170 56.24 -8.91 -38.68
CA GLN A 1170 56.85 -9.32 -37.40
C GLN A 1170 57.58 -8.16 -36.71
N LYS A 1171 58.34 -7.34 -37.46
CA LYS A 1171 59.03 -6.16 -36.92
C LYS A 1171 58.05 -5.11 -36.41
N ALA A 1172 56.99 -4.82 -37.16
CA ALA A 1172 55.97 -3.85 -36.76
C ALA A 1172 55.18 -4.31 -35.53
N VAL A 1173 54.74 -5.57 -35.48
CA VAL A 1173 54.04 -6.15 -34.32
C VAL A 1173 54.94 -6.17 -33.07
N SER A 1174 56.22 -6.55 -33.22
CA SER A 1174 57.18 -6.52 -32.10
C SER A 1174 57.42 -5.11 -31.55
N ALA A 1175 57.53 -4.11 -32.42
CA ALA A 1175 57.66 -2.70 -32.02
C ALA A 1175 56.37 -2.17 -31.35
N ALA A 1176 55.20 -2.44 -31.94
CA ALA A 1176 53.90 -2.08 -31.37
C ALA A 1176 53.72 -2.67 -29.97
N LEU A 1177 53.94 -3.99 -29.82
CA LEU A 1177 53.91 -4.68 -28.52
C LEU A 1177 54.82 -4.01 -27.50
N ARG A 1178 56.05 -3.61 -27.88
CA ARG A 1178 56.97 -2.89 -26.97
C ARG A 1178 56.41 -1.53 -26.53
N TYR A 1179 55.72 -0.80 -27.40
CA TYR A 1179 55.11 0.48 -27.05
C TYR A 1179 53.91 0.29 -26.10
N VAL A 1180 52.95 -0.58 -26.44
CA VAL A 1180 51.77 -0.79 -25.61
C VAL A 1180 52.08 -1.51 -24.29
N ASP A 1181 53.09 -2.39 -24.23
CA ASP A 1181 53.53 -3.06 -22.98
C ASP A 1181 54.16 -2.07 -21.99
N ASN A 1182 54.85 -1.03 -22.46
CA ASN A 1182 55.31 0.07 -21.58
C ASN A 1182 54.12 0.86 -21.00
N ILE A 1183 53.11 1.18 -21.82
CA ILE A 1183 51.91 1.90 -21.40
C ILE A 1183 51.09 1.05 -20.40
N ALA A 1184 50.95 -0.25 -20.65
CA ALA A 1184 50.26 -1.18 -19.75
C ALA A 1184 50.92 -1.26 -18.36
N ARG A 1185 52.26 -1.21 -18.29
CA ARG A 1185 53.01 -1.24 -17.02
C ARG A 1185 53.04 0.10 -16.28
N GLN A 1186 53.14 1.21 -17.01
CA GLN A 1186 53.32 2.55 -16.45
C GLN A 1186 52.41 3.56 -17.18
N PRO A 1187 51.08 3.45 -17.01
CA PRO A 1187 50.11 4.28 -17.75
C PRO A 1187 50.18 5.77 -17.39
N GLU A 1188 50.64 6.12 -16.17
CA GLU A 1188 50.80 7.51 -15.71
C GLU A 1188 51.96 8.25 -16.42
N GLU A 1189 52.90 7.51 -17.02
CA GLU A 1189 54.16 8.04 -17.52
C GLU A 1189 54.04 8.51 -18.97
N LEU A 1190 53.78 9.82 -19.15
CA LEU A 1190 53.58 10.49 -20.44
C LEU A 1190 54.64 10.15 -21.51
N LYS A 1191 55.88 9.86 -21.10
CA LYS A 1191 56.98 9.46 -22.00
C LYS A 1191 56.73 8.15 -22.76
N PHE A 1192 55.88 7.26 -22.26
CA PHE A 1192 55.48 6.04 -22.97
C PHE A 1192 54.23 6.22 -23.82
N GLN A 1193 53.38 7.19 -23.48
CA GLN A 1193 52.20 7.54 -24.26
C GLN A 1193 52.55 8.24 -25.58
N ARG A 1194 53.74 8.81 -25.74
CA ARG A 1194 54.14 9.61 -26.91
C ARG A 1194 55.39 9.06 -27.61
N ILE A 1195 55.28 8.74 -28.89
CA ILE A 1195 56.35 8.20 -29.75
C ILE A 1195 56.69 9.23 -30.82
N ARG A 1196 57.97 9.57 -30.97
CA ARG A 1196 58.46 10.46 -32.05
C ARG A 1196 58.66 9.67 -33.35
N ALA A 1197 58.02 10.08 -34.44
CA ALA A 1197 58.05 9.34 -35.71
C ALA A 1197 59.47 9.25 -36.32
N SER A 1198 60.31 10.26 -36.07
CA SER A 1198 61.72 10.28 -36.51
C SER A 1198 62.67 9.40 -35.66
N ASN A 1199 62.16 8.69 -34.64
CA ASN A 1199 62.96 7.77 -33.85
C ASN A 1199 63.47 6.62 -34.74
N LYS A 1200 64.80 6.39 -34.75
CA LYS A 1200 65.45 5.33 -35.55
C LYS A 1200 64.78 3.96 -35.38
N PHE A 1201 64.38 3.60 -34.15
CA PHE A 1201 63.70 2.33 -33.88
C PHE A 1201 62.30 2.27 -34.52
N PHE A 1202 61.53 3.37 -34.47
CA PHE A 1202 60.22 3.47 -35.13
C PHE A 1202 60.37 3.39 -36.65
N VAL A 1203 61.27 4.19 -37.25
CA VAL A 1203 61.54 4.20 -38.69
C VAL A 1203 61.95 2.81 -39.20
N SER A 1204 62.83 2.10 -38.48
CA SER A 1204 63.32 0.77 -38.88
C SER A 1204 62.32 -0.38 -38.66
N THR A 1205 61.16 -0.12 -38.04
CA THR A 1205 60.16 -1.15 -37.69
C THR A 1205 58.78 -0.82 -38.27
N VAL A 1206 58.06 0.12 -37.66
CA VAL A 1206 56.70 0.53 -38.08
C VAL A 1206 56.76 1.47 -39.29
N GLY A 1207 57.75 2.37 -39.35
CA GLY A 1207 57.94 3.26 -40.51
C GLY A 1207 58.30 2.51 -41.80
N ALA A 1208 58.87 1.30 -41.68
CA ALA A 1208 59.16 0.43 -42.82
C ALA A 1208 57.91 -0.11 -43.53
N LEU A 1209 56.70 0.08 -42.98
CA LEU A 1209 55.45 -0.30 -43.63
C LEU A 1209 55.00 0.71 -44.72
N GLY A 1210 55.64 1.88 -44.80
CA GLY A 1210 55.18 3.01 -45.62
C GLY A 1210 54.15 3.87 -44.89
N THR A 1211 54.10 5.16 -45.23
CA THR A 1211 53.45 6.21 -44.42
C THR A 1211 51.98 5.91 -44.07
N GLU A 1212 51.17 5.52 -45.05
CA GLU A 1212 49.73 5.31 -44.84
C GLU A 1212 49.42 4.02 -44.07
N ALA A 1213 50.16 2.94 -44.35
CA ALA A 1213 50.01 1.68 -43.62
C ALA A 1213 50.52 1.80 -42.17
N ALA A 1214 51.65 2.50 -41.96
CA ALA A 1214 52.16 2.81 -40.63
C ALA A 1214 51.15 3.65 -39.83
N LYS A 1215 50.52 4.64 -40.46
CA LYS A 1215 49.47 5.49 -39.85
C LYS A 1215 48.24 4.67 -39.46
N SER A 1216 47.68 3.89 -40.37
CA SER A 1216 46.52 3.03 -40.09
C SER A 1216 46.81 1.98 -39.02
N PHE A 1217 48.00 1.37 -39.04
CA PHE A 1217 48.42 0.41 -38.01
C PHE A 1217 48.60 1.06 -36.64
N MET A 1218 49.25 2.22 -36.55
CA MET A 1218 49.37 2.94 -35.29
C MET A 1218 48.01 3.43 -34.76
N LEU A 1219 47.10 3.84 -35.65
CA LEU A 1219 45.72 4.21 -35.30
C LEU A 1219 44.96 3.01 -34.73
N TRP A 1220 45.06 1.83 -35.35
CA TRP A 1220 44.50 0.59 -34.81
C TRP A 1220 45.15 0.23 -33.45
N CYS A 1221 46.46 0.47 -33.27
CA CYS A 1221 47.13 0.30 -31.97
C CYS A 1221 46.75 1.34 -30.91
N GLY A 1222 45.80 2.26 -31.18
CA GLY A 1222 45.32 3.28 -30.24
C GLY A 1222 46.12 4.58 -30.23
N PHE A 1223 47.04 4.79 -31.19
CA PHE A 1223 47.83 6.02 -31.30
C PHE A 1223 47.32 6.95 -32.39
N LYS A 1224 47.09 8.21 -32.02
CA LYS A 1224 46.74 9.29 -32.95
C LYS A 1224 48.00 10.04 -33.39
N GLU A 1225 48.09 10.33 -34.69
CA GLU A 1225 49.13 11.21 -35.23
C GLU A 1225 48.87 12.67 -34.83
N ILE A 1226 49.90 13.34 -34.32
CA ILE A 1226 49.91 14.75 -33.93
C ILE A 1226 51.18 15.39 -34.50
N SER A 1227 51.08 16.59 -35.06
CA SER A 1227 52.23 17.38 -35.49
C SER A 1227 52.41 18.58 -34.56
N GLU A 1228 53.59 18.69 -33.95
CA GLU A 1228 53.98 19.81 -33.08
C GLU A 1228 55.34 20.34 -33.56
N GLU A 1229 55.47 21.65 -33.72
CA GLU A 1229 56.73 22.34 -34.10
C GLU A 1229 57.42 21.81 -35.38
N GLY A 1230 56.66 21.20 -36.30
CA GLY A 1230 57.18 20.60 -37.53
C GLY A 1230 57.62 19.14 -37.39
N GLU A 1231 57.46 18.52 -36.21
CA GLU A 1231 57.75 17.12 -35.97
C GLU A 1231 56.48 16.28 -35.75
N GLN A 1232 56.49 15.07 -36.33
CA GLN A 1232 55.41 14.10 -36.18
C GLN A 1232 55.58 13.22 -34.95
N PHE A 1233 54.51 13.09 -34.18
CA PHE A 1233 54.39 12.20 -33.02
C PHE A 1233 53.16 11.31 -33.13
N PHE A 1234 53.25 10.12 -32.57
CA PHE A 1234 52.13 9.21 -32.33
C PHE A 1234 51.85 9.22 -30.82
N THR A 1235 50.69 9.74 -30.43
CA THR A 1235 50.27 9.85 -29.02
C THR A 1235 49.13 8.88 -28.76
N PHE A 1236 49.23 8.09 -27.69
CA PHE A 1236 48.22 7.09 -27.32
C PHE A 1236 46.94 7.79 -26.87
N GLN A 1237 45.98 7.85 -27.78
CA GLN A 1237 44.68 8.49 -27.60
C GLN A 1237 43.62 7.63 -28.29
N PRO A 1238 43.15 6.57 -27.61
CA PRO A 1238 42.18 5.64 -28.18
C PRO A 1238 40.88 6.34 -28.56
N SER A 1239 40.40 6.14 -29.79
CA SER A 1239 39.23 6.83 -30.35
C SER A 1239 37.92 6.54 -29.60
N GLN A 1240 37.89 5.49 -28.77
CA GLN A 1240 36.74 5.08 -27.95
C GLN A 1240 36.67 5.79 -26.57
N LEU A 1241 37.66 6.63 -26.23
CA LEU A 1241 37.73 7.34 -24.95
C LEU A 1241 37.53 8.85 -25.16
N GLN A 1242 36.31 9.33 -24.92
CA GLN A 1242 36.04 10.77 -24.84
C GLN A 1242 36.52 11.34 -23.48
N GLY A 1243 37.05 12.58 -23.49
CA GLY A 1243 37.59 13.23 -22.29
C GLY A 1243 39.04 12.85 -21.94
N LYS A 1244 39.43 13.06 -20.67
CA LYS A 1244 40.74 12.67 -20.13
C LYS A 1244 40.62 11.33 -19.40
N PRO A 1245 41.02 10.19 -20.00
CA PRO A 1245 40.75 8.87 -19.44
C PRO A 1245 41.54 8.59 -18.15
N SER A 1246 41.00 7.71 -17.30
CA SER A 1246 41.72 7.17 -16.15
C SER A 1246 42.93 6.36 -16.60
N SER A 1247 43.99 6.32 -15.78
CA SER A 1247 45.16 5.49 -16.04
C SER A 1247 44.83 4.00 -16.09
N GLN A 1248 43.78 3.56 -15.37
CA GLN A 1248 43.25 2.20 -15.47
C GLN A 1248 42.60 1.92 -16.82
N ARG A 1249 41.82 2.85 -17.41
CA ARG A 1249 41.28 2.71 -18.78
C ARG A 1249 42.38 2.73 -19.84
N LEU A 1250 43.41 3.55 -19.68
CA LEU A 1250 44.59 3.55 -20.57
C LEU A 1250 45.33 2.20 -20.53
N ALA A 1251 45.53 1.63 -19.33
CA ALA A 1251 46.12 0.30 -19.18
C ALA A 1251 45.20 -0.81 -19.73
N ALA A 1252 43.88 -0.71 -19.56
CA ALA A 1252 42.90 -1.65 -20.11
C ALA A 1252 43.00 -1.71 -21.64
N GLU A 1253 42.99 -0.56 -22.30
CA GLU A 1253 43.10 -0.47 -23.75
C GLU A 1253 44.47 -0.96 -24.25
N ALA A 1254 45.56 -0.63 -23.55
CA ALA A 1254 46.88 -1.17 -23.88
C ALA A 1254 46.90 -2.71 -23.80
N HIS A 1255 46.30 -3.30 -22.77
CA HIS A 1255 46.16 -4.76 -22.63
C HIS A 1255 45.30 -5.39 -23.73
N LYS A 1256 44.19 -4.78 -24.12
CA LYS A 1256 43.37 -5.18 -25.27
C LYS A 1256 44.21 -5.26 -26.55
N ARG A 1257 45.00 -4.22 -26.86
CA ARG A 1257 45.90 -4.23 -28.02
C ARG A 1257 46.99 -5.30 -27.90
N ILE A 1258 47.56 -5.53 -26.70
CA ILE A 1258 48.52 -6.61 -26.46
C ILE A 1258 47.91 -7.99 -26.73
N HIS A 1259 46.68 -8.25 -26.29
CA HIS A 1259 45.99 -9.53 -26.49
C HIS A 1259 45.91 -9.87 -27.99
N PHE A 1260 45.31 -8.97 -28.79
CA PHE A 1260 45.16 -9.19 -30.23
C PHE A 1260 46.52 -9.27 -30.94
N LEU A 1261 47.48 -8.37 -30.65
CA LEU A 1261 48.81 -8.38 -31.27
C LEU A 1261 49.61 -9.65 -31.00
N ARG A 1262 49.42 -10.31 -29.85
CA ARG A 1262 50.05 -11.62 -29.54
C ARG A 1262 49.42 -12.77 -30.32
N ASN A 1263 48.12 -12.68 -30.61
CA ASN A 1263 47.33 -13.73 -31.27
C ASN A 1263 47.33 -13.64 -32.81
N VAL A 1264 47.97 -12.62 -33.40
CA VAL A 1264 48.17 -12.48 -34.87
C VAL A 1264 48.88 -13.69 -35.50
N GLY A 1265 49.70 -14.41 -34.74
CA GLY A 1265 50.52 -15.53 -35.24
C GLY A 1265 49.96 -16.94 -34.97
N SER A 1266 48.77 -17.06 -34.37
CA SER A 1266 48.16 -18.35 -33.98
C SER A 1266 46.99 -18.79 -34.86
N LEU A 1267 46.81 -18.15 -36.02
CA LEU A 1267 45.81 -18.43 -37.06
C LEU A 1267 46.51 -18.54 -38.43
#